data_AF-A0AAE1W797-F1
#
_entry.id   AF-A0AAE1W797-F1
#
_cell.length_a   1.000
_cell.length_b   1.000
_cell.length_c   1.000
_cell.angle_alpha   90.00
_cell.angle_beta   90.00
_cell.angle_gamma   90.00
#
_symmetry.space_group_name_H-M   'P 1'
#
loop_
_entity.id
_entity.type
_entity.pdbx_description
1 polymer ?
#
loop_
_entity_poly.entity_id
_entity_poly.type
_entity_poly.pdbx_seq_one_letter_code
_entity_poly.pdbx_strand_id
1 'polypeptide(L)'
;MVSGNLFHSRRNSWPPEEYINRATLQLFDFDSEAPPEQAWRRKLNSHASILKEFSVTFTEAIKMIFISRDGGNKKYASVLAPGQHEGLGKSSDQGISSWGWNLTGQHSTYHALFPRAWTIYDGEPDPELKISCRQISPFIPHNYRESSLPTSVFVYTLVNTGKERAKVSLLFTWANSIGGISHLSGDHVNEPFMRYTKYYGTSETAAKELVHDALTNYPLWEEEIEKWQNPILKDDRLPEWYKFTLFNELYFLVAGGTVWIDSKIPAEDSSGIKSTITNNKKTKRTKARIVHRSAAIVKEASVNGSDTSVNVDPEGGDMASRRSSDEEESSTGGNSGGENHFSAPSNNLTVPMNDDDDVGRFLYLEGVEYIMWCTYDVHFYASFALLELFPKIELSIQREFANAVLSEDTRKVKFLAEGNWGIRKVKGAIPHDLGTHDPWHEMNAYNIHDTSRWKDLNPKFVLQVYRDFAATGDFSFGADVWPSVRAAIEYMEQFDRDNDGLIENDGFPDQTYDAWTVHGVSAYCGSLWLAALQAAAAMAIQLGDEAFAEKCRGKFIKAKAAFEQKLWNGSYFNYDSGSSNNSKSIQADQLAGQWYTAASGLPDLFDDQKIQSALQKIYDFNVMKVRGGRMGAVNGMHPNGKVDETCMQSREIWTGVTYAAAATMIHAGMKEQAFATAEGIFTAGWSEEGYGYSFQTPEGWTTDGHFRSLIYMRPLSIWAMHWALSTTKTMLEAPKINTMDRSHPTPHTLNSSHNESGVRPVASKTRCFGNAYSIIKMARKMLIDGELNKPNEDETHYDFDLFVIGAGSGGVRASRFSAQYGAKVGICELPFHPISSEVVGGVGGTCVIRGCVPKKILVYGASFGPELEDARNYGWELNEKIDFNWKKLLQKKESLLSNGKQGFQKQRVLTQKMVLLSKAKASDTKDMDREIVRLNGIYKRLLANAGVKLFEGEGRVVGPNEVEVIQLDGTKISYSAKHILIATGSRAQLPAIPGQELAITSDEALSLEELPKRAVVFGGGYIAVEFASIWRGMGVTVDLCFRKELPLRGFDDEMRAVVARNLEGRGINLHPRTSLTELVKTEGGIKVRTDHGEEITADVVLFATGRAPNTKRLNLESIGVELDRATRAVKKTVFGGQPTAPDYGHIPCAVFCIPPLSLVGLSEEQALEKANGDVLVFTSTFNPMKNSISGRQEKTVMKLVVDAETDKVLGASMCGPDAPEIMQGIAIALKCGATKAQFDSTTLEVRLAPKVTRHGLFSLLFGALN
;
A
#
# COMPACT_ATOMS: atom_id res chain seq x y z
N MET A 1 -5.70 -13.30 -18.27
CA MET A 1 -4.76 -14.45 -18.20
C MET A 1 -4.53 -14.98 -19.61
N VAL A 2 -3.30 -14.94 -20.11
CA VAL A 2 -2.91 -15.39 -21.45
C VAL A 2 -1.79 -16.42 -21.26
N SER A 3 -1.90 -17.62 -21.83
CA SER A 3 -1.00 -18.74 -21.50
C SER A 3 0.47 -18.43 -21.77
N GLY A 4 1.35 -18.75 -20.81
CA GLY A 4 2.78 -18.36 -20.82
C GLY A 4 3.54 -18.62 -22.13
N ASN A 5 3.18 -19.67 -22.89
CA ASN A 5 3.74 -20.00 -24.20
C ASN A 5 3.59 -18.88 -25.27
N LEU A 6 2.70 -17.91 -25.07
CA LEU A 6 2.56 -16.73 -25.95
C LEU A 6 3.62 -15.64 -25.69
N PHE A 7 4.19 -15.58 -24.49
CA PHE A 7 5.13 -14.53 -24.07
C PHE A 7 6.61 -14.91 -24.29
N HIS A 8 6.94 -15.48 -25.46
CA HIS A 8 8.26 -16.10 -25.71
C HIS A 8 9.00 -15.57 -26.97
N SER A 9 8.70 -14.33 -27.36
CA SER A 9 9.34 -13.61 -28.48
C SER A 9 10.33 -12.52 -28.04
N ARG A 10 11.19 -12.78 -27.04
CA ARG A 10 12.40 -11.93 -26.77
C ARG A 10 13.50 -12.10 -27.85
N ARG A 11 13.11 -12.15 -29.12
CA ARG A 11 14.00 -12.03 -30.27
C ARG A 11 13.89 -10.59 -30.75
N ASN A 12 15.04 -9.92 -30.97
CA ASN A 12 15.15 -8.60 -31.57
C ASN A 12 14.87 -7.36 -30.67
N SER A 13 14.98 -7.44 -29.34
CA SER A 13 15.18 -6.22 -28.53
C SER A 13 16.50 -5.52 -28.93
N TRP A 14 16.59 -4.18 -28.89
CA TRP A 14 17.86 -3.48 -29.14
C TRP A 14 18.93 -3.79 -28.08
N PRO A 15 20.22 -3.57 -28.38
CA PRO A 15 21.27 -3.55 -27.37
C PRO A 15 20.99 -2.48 -26.29
N PRO A 16 21.13 -2.81 -24.99
CA PRO A 16 20.94 -1.83 -23.91
C PRO A 16 21.82 -0.59 -24.00
N GLU A 17 22.92 -0.65 -24.75
CA GLU A 17 23.90 0.43 -24.93
C GLU A 17 23.47 1.45 -26.00
N GLU A 18 22.45 1.16 -26.82
CA GLU A 18 21.91 2.08 -27.84
C GLU A 18 20.76 2.95 -27.33
N TYR A 19 20.05 2.56 -26.25
CA TYR A 19 19.01 3.40 -25.64
C TYR A 19 19.63 4.54 -24.82
N ILE A 20 20.27 4.19 -23.69
CA ILE A 20 20.91 5.10 -22.75
C ILE A 20 22.02 4.28 -22.06
N ASN A 21 23.22 4.85 -21.84
CA ASN A 21 24.31 4.06 -21.27
C ASN A 21 23.95 3.47 -19.88
N ARG A 22 24.56 2.32 -19.56
CA ARG A 22 24.22 1.51 -18.37
C ARG A 22 24.40 2.24 -17.03
N ALA A 23 25.32 3.20 -16.93
CA ALA A 23 25.49 4.00 -15.73
C ALA A 23 24.41 5.09 -15.59
N THR A 24 23.86 5.58 -16.71
CA THR A 24 22.69 6.46 -16.70
C THR A 24 21.41 5.71 -16.32
N LEU A 25 21.22 4.48 -16.82
CA LEU A 25 20.13 3.60 -16.35
C LEU A 25 20.20 3.37 -14.83
N GLN A 26 21.41 3.17 -14.28
CA GLN A 26 21.64 3.06 -12.83
C GLN A 26 21.39 4.35 -12.03
N LEU A 27 21.26 5.53 -12.67
CA LEU A 27 20.92 6.78 -11.96
C LEU A 27 19.42 6.94 -11.71
N PHE A 28 18.55 6.17 -12.39
CA PHE A 28 17.11 6.12 -12.08
C PHE A 28 16.82 5.32 -10.79
N ASP A 29 17.69 4.38 -10.41
CA ASP A 29 17.51 3.54 -9.20
C ASP A 29 17.88 4.26 -7.88
N PHE A 30 18.26 5.55 -7.91
CA PHE A 30 18.98 6.23 -6.80
C PHE A 30 18.43 7.62 -6.38
N ASP A 31 17.14 7.75 -6.09
CA ASP A 31 16.62 8.85 -5.24
C ASP A 31 15.33 8.44 -4.49
N SER A 32 15.33 8.41 -3.14
CA SER A 32 14.13 8.56 -2.26
C SER A 32 14.37 8.09 -0.80
N GLU A 33 14.86 8.97 0.09
CA GLU A 33 14.75 8.77 1.55
C GLU A 33 13.36 9.16 2.08
N ALA A 34 12.29 8.55 1.55
CA ALA A 34 10.92 8.89 1.94
C ALA A 34 10.67 8.68 3.46
N PRO A 35 10.11 9.65 4.19
CA PRO A 35 9.89 9.54 5.63
C PRO A 35 8.82 8.50 6.03
N PRO A 36 8.69 8.16 7.33
CA PRO A 36 7.87 7.03 7.76
C PRO A 36 6.37 7.15 7.49
N GLU A 37 5.79 8.36 7.44
CA GLU A 37 4.36 8.53 7.13
C GLU A 37 4.01 8.14 5.68
N GLN A 38 4.98 8.23 4.78
CA GLN A 38 4.84 7.89 3.36
C GLN A 38 5.17 6.42 3.05
N ALA A 39 5.19 5.53 4.05
CA ALA A 39 5.63 4.14 3.87
C ALA A 39 4.82 3.29 2.87
N TRP A 40 3.57 3.66 2.56
CA TRP A 40 2.76 3.00 1.54
C TRP A 40 3.18 3.35 0.11
N ARG A 41 3.65 4.58 -0.12
CA ARG A 41 4.13 5.06 -1.43
C ARG A 41 5.32 4.23 -1.94
N ARG A 42 6.28 3.95 -1.05
CA ARG A 42 7.39 3.01 -1.29
C ARG A 42 6.98 1.58 -1.65
N LYS A 43 5.74 1.16 -1.43
CA LYS A 43 5.26 -0.14 -1.91
C LYS A 43 4.78 -0.11 -3.36
N LEU A 44 4.43 1.05 -3.90
CA LEU A 44 4.12 1.19 -5.33
C LEU A 44 5.38 0.92 -6.17
N ASN A 45 6.56 1.31 -5.66
CA ASN A 45 7.86 0.88 -6.20
C ASN A 45 8.06 -0.64 -6.20
N SER A 46 7.75 -1.33 -5.11
CA SER A 46 7.94 -2.78 -5.08
C SER A 46 6.99 -3.47 -6.05
N HIS A 47 5.73 -3.02 -6.15
CA HIS A 47 4.81 -3.49 -7.18
C HIS A 47 5.35 -3.22 -8.59
N ALA A 48 5.83 -2.01 -8.89
CA ALA A 48 6.43 -1.70 -10.19
C ALA A 48 7.71 -2.49 -10.50
N SER A 49 8.50 -2.83 -9.47
CA SER A 49 9.69 -3.69 -9.62
C SER A 49 9.32 -5.15 -9.85
N ILE A 50 8.28 -5.66 -9.17
CA ILE A 50 7.69 -6.99 -9.41
C ILE A 50 7.09 -7.05 -10.83
N LEU A 51 6.51 -5.96 -11.33
CA LEU A 51 6.05 -5.83 -12.71
C LEU A 51 7.21 -5.83 -13.73
N LYS A 52 8.41 -5.41 -13.33
CA LYS A 52 9.66 -5.58 -14.10
C LYS A 52 10.14 -7.03 -14.11
N GLU A 53 9.84 -7.78 -13.05
CA GLU A 53 10.10 -9.23 -12.91
C GLU A 53 8.93 -10.10 -13.40
N PHE A 54 7.90 -9.53 -14.06
CA PHE A 54 6.70 -10.24 -14.55
C PHE A 54 6.97 -11.10 -15.80
N SER A 55 7.98 -11.96 -15.72
CA SER A 55 8.06 -13.19 -16.50
C SER A 55 6.80 -14.01 -16.21
N VAL A 56 5.85 -14.02 -17.15
CA VAL A 56 4.46 -14.46 -16.94
C VAL A 56 4.38 -15.96 -16.62
N THR A 57 4.56 -16.29 -15.35
CA THR A 57 4.67 -17.65 -14.84
C THR A 57 3.30 -18.27 -14.58
N PHE A 58 2.72 -18.79 -15.66
CA PHE A 58 1.59 -19.72 -15.62
C PHE A 58 1.83 -20.98 -14.76
N THR A 59 3.07 -21.19 -14.33
CA THR A 59 3.56 -22.21 -13.38
C THR A 59 2.75 -22.29 -12.08
N GLU A 60 2.13 -21.19 -11.63
CA GLU A 60 1.29 -21.20 -10.43
C GLU A 60 -0.08 -21.88 -10.64
N ALA A 61 -0.64 -21.82 -11.85
CA ALA A 61 -2.08 -22.01 -12.10
C ALA A 61 -2.36 -23.17 -13.07
N ILE A 62 -1.98 -24.39 -12.68
CA ILE A 62 -2.01 -25.56 -13.57
C ILE A 62 -3.40 -26.22 -13.59
N LYS A 63 -3.86 -26.55 -14.80
CA LYS A 63 -5.11 -27.25 -15.09
C LYS A 63 -4.81 -28.69 -15.49
N MET A 64 -5.53 -29.68 -14.98
CA MET A 64 -5.37 -31.09 -15.34
C MET A 64 -6.72 -31.77 -15.61
N ILE A 65 -6.70 -32.80 -16.44
CA ILE A 65 -7.85 -33.66 -16.72
C ILE A 65 -7.48 -35.15 -16.59
N PHE A 66 -8.39 -35.90 -15.99
CA PHE A 66 -8.35 -37.36 -15.89
C PHE A 66 -9.60 -37.94 -16.56
N ILE A 67 -9.43 -38.95 -17.40
CA ILE A 67 -10.50 -39.56 -18.19
C ILE A 67 -10.35 -41.08 -18.14
N SER A 68 -11.46 -41.79 -17.99
CA SER A 68 -11.55 -43.25 -18.17
C SER A 68 -12.85 -43.60 -18.88
N ARG A 69 -12.80 -44.50 -19.87
CA ARG A 69 -13.99 -44.98 -20.61
C ARG A 69 -14.38 -46.39 -20.19
N ASP A 70 -15.68 -46.68 -20.18
CA ASP A 70 -16.21 -47.95 -19.66
C ASP A 70 -15.95 -49.16 -20.58
N GLY A 71 -15.67 -48.95 -21.88
CA GLY A 71 -15.52 -50.05 -22.86
C GLY A 71 -14.13 -50.69 -22.93
N GLY A 72 -13.13 -50.18 -22.21
CA GLY A 72 -11.80 -50.78 -22.18
C GLY A 72 -10.76 -50.00 -21.38
N ASN A 73 -9.52 -50.49 -21.36
CA ASN A 73 -8.42 -49.94 -20.54
C ASN A 73 -7.93 -48.52 -20.96
N LYS A 74 -8.67 -47.79 -21.79
CA LYS A 74 -8.35 -46.39 -22.18
C LYS A 74 -8.47 -45.48 -20.95
N LYS A 75 -7.33 -44.98 -20.48
CA LYS A 75 -7.23 -43.98 -19.41
C LYS A 75 -6.30 -42.87 -19.88
N TYR A 76 -6.74 -41.63 -19.72
CA TYR A 76 -5.98 -40.44 -20.06
C TYR A 76 -5.76 -39.61 -18.81
N ALA A 77 -4.54 -39.12 -18.60
CA ALA A 77 -4.19 -38.16 -17.58
C ALA A 77 -3.28 -37.12 -18.23
N SER A 78 -3.70 -35.86 -18.26
CA SER A 78 -2.93 -34.79 -18.88
C SER A 78 -3.04 -33.48 -18.13
N VAL A 79 -1.94 -32.74 -18.07
CA VAL A 79 -1.95 -31.29 -17.91
C VAL A 79 -2.61 -30.68 -19.15
N LEU A 80 -3.44 -29.66 -18.98
CA LEU A 80 -4.05 -28.87 -20.04
C LEU A 80 -3.16 -27.66 -20.39
N ALA A 81 -1.92 -27.97 -20.81
CA ALA A 81 -0.97 -27.03 -21.39
C ALA A 81 -0.05 -27.82 -22.36
N PRO A 82 0.22 -27.32 -23.58
CA PRO A 82 1.14 -27.98 -24.51
C PRO A 82 2.60 -27.69 -24.16
N GLY A 83 3.46 -28.70 -24.34
CA GLY A 83 4.90 -28.63 -24.05
C GLY A 83 5.34 -29.48 -22.84
N GLN A 84 6.64 -29.44 -22.54
CA GLN A 84 7.27 -30.17 -21.43
C GLN A 84 7.78 -29.21 -20.35
N HIS A 85 7.78 -29.66 -19.09
CA HIS A 85 8.37 -28.91 -17.98
C HIS A 85 9.90 -28.79 -18.14
N GLU A 86 10.42 -27.55 -18.14
CA GLU A 86 11.85 -27.25 -18.38
C GLU A 86 12.84 -27.86 -17.37
N GLY A 87 12.35 -28.42 -16.26
CA GLY A 87 13.14 -29.10 -15.24
C GLY A 87 13.47 -30.57 -15.50
N LEU A 88 12.84 -31.22 -16.49
CA LEU A 88 12.94 -32.67 -16.73
C LEU A 88 14.40 -33.16 -16.82
N GLY A 89 14.79 -34.01 -15.85
CA GLY A 89 16.13 -34.61 -15.78
C GLY A 89 17.21 -33.78 -15.07
N LYS A 90 16.89 -32.60 -14.51
CA LYS A 90 17.83 -31.78 -13.73
C LYS A 90 17.77 -32.14 -12.24
N SER A 91 18.89 -32.01 -11.53
CA SER A 91 19.00 -32.34 -10.09
C SER A 91 18.28 -31.36 -9.14
N SER A 92 17.46 -30.46 -9.67
CA SER A 92 16.70 -29.43 -8.95
C SER A 92 15.18 -29.56 -9.20
N ASP A 93 14.73 -30.70 -9.70
CA ASP A 93 13.33 -30.96 -10.04
C ASP A 93 12.47 -31.15 -8.78
N GLN A 94 11.49 -30.25 -8.59
CA GLN A 94 10.57 -30.23 -7.44
C GLN A 94 9.37 -31.17 -7.60
N GLY A 95 9.35 -32.03 -8.63
CA GLY A 95 8.48 -33.21 -8.71
C GLY A 95 7.25 -33.09 -9.62
N ILE A 96 6.94 -31.91 -10.16
CA ILE A 96 5.84 -31.74 -11.14
C ILE A 96 6.15 -32.34 -12.53
N SER A 97 7.39 -32.79 -12.77
CA SER A 97 7.74 -33.62 -13.92
C SER A 97 7.03 -34.98 -13.96
N SER A 98 6.53 -35.46 -12.81
CA SER A 98 5.72 -36.68 -12.70
C SER A 98 4.30 -36.53 -13.28
N TRP A 99 3.88 -35.31 -13.64
CA TRP A 99 2.55 -35.03 -14.17
C TRP A 99 2.48 -35.33 -15.68
N GLY A 100 1.27 -35.55 -16.19
CA GLY A 100 1.05 -35.90 -17.59
C GLY A 100 1.24 -34.73 -18.56
N TRP A 101 2.47 -34.33 -18.86
CA TRP A 101 2.81 -33.31 -19.85
C TRP A 101 2.68 -33.86 -21.28
N ASN A 102 1.46 -34.29 -21.63
CA ASN A 102 1.17 -35.18 -22.77
C ASN A 102 0.44 -34.49 -23.95
N LEU A 103 0.13 -33.19 -23.86
CA LEU A 103 -0.49 -32.44 -24.95
C LEU A 103 0.54 -32.04 -26.01
N THR A 104 0.24 -32.35 -27.27
CA THR A 104 1.03 -31.87 -28.42
C THR A 104 0.72 -30.42 -28.75
N GLY A 105 -0.53 -29.99 -28.48
CA GLY A 105 -1.06 -28.69 -28.88
C GLY A 105 -1.56 -28.64 -30.32
N GLN A 106 -1.33 -29.68 -31.15
CA GLN A 106 -1.71 -29.68 -32.57
C GLN A 106 -3.24 -29.70 -32.79
N HIS A 107 -4.02 -30.13 -31.79
CA HIS A 107 -5.48 -30.06 -31.79
C HIS A 107 -6.01 -29.15 -30.66
N SER A 108 -5.19 -28.19 -30.25
CA SER A 108 -5.50 -27.20 -29.23
C SER A 108 -5.51 -25.79 -29.85
N THR A 109 -6.54 -25.00 -29.62
CA THR A 109 -6.63 -23.61 -30.11
C THR A 109 -6.93 -22.63 -28.98
N TYR A 110 -6.28 -21.47 -29.03
CA TYR A 110 -6.48 -20.36 -28.11
C TYR A 110 -7.13 -19.19 -28.86
N HIS A 111 -8.20 -18.64 -28.30
CA HIS A 111 -8.98 -17.54 -28.84
C HIS A 111 -9.06 -16.45 -27.78
N ALA A 112 -8.91 -15.18 -28.16
CA ALA A 112 -8.98 -14.07 -27.23
C ALA A 112 -9.71 -12.86 -27.82
N LEU A 113 -10.57 -12.28 -27.00
CA LEU A 113 -11.34 -11.08 -27.27
C LEU A 113 -11.57 -10.38 -25.92
N PHE A 114 -10.54 -9.67 -25.46
CA PHE A 114 -10.47 -9.11 -24.11
C PHE A 114 -11.78 -8.40 -23.70
N PRO A 115 -12.32 -8.67 -22.50
CA PRO A 115 -11.71 -9.40 -21.38
C PRO A 115 -11.91 -10.93 -21.39
N ARG A 116 -12.43 -11.51 -22.47
CA ARG A 116 -12.73 -12.94 -22.57
C ARG A 116 -11.65 -13.68 -23.35
N ALA A 117 -11.39 -14.93 -22.95
CA ALA A 117 -10.52 -15.84 -23.69
C ALA A 117 -11.03 -17.28 -23.59
N TRP A 118 -10.76 -18.08 -24.61
CA TRP A 118 -11.29 -19.44 -24.73
C TRP A 118 -10.20 -20.39 -25.24
N THR A 119 -10.01 -21.50 -24.56
CA THR A 119 -9.08 -22.56 -24.99
C THR A 119 -9.88 -23.81 -25.34
N ILE A 120 -9.76 -24.29 -26.57
CA ILE A 120 -10.46 -25.47 -27.07
C ILE A 120 -9.44 -26.56 -27.33
N TYR A 121 -9.63 -27.74 -26.73
CA TYR A 121 -8.88 -28.96 -26.98
C TYR A 121 -9.84 -29.93 -27.68
N ASP A 122 -9.53 -30.34 -28.90
CA ASP A 122 -10.46 -31.05 -29.79
C ASP A 122 -9.92 -32.44 -30.14
N GLY A 123 -10.26 -33.43 -29.32
CA GLY A 123 -9.68 -34.77 -29.41
C GLY A 123 -8.35 -34.95 -28.65
N GLU A 124 -7.93 -33.94 -27.89
CA GLU A 124 -6.76 -33.98 -27.00
C GLU A 124 -7.21 -33.79 -25.53
N PRO A 125 -6.76 -34.62 -24.56
CA PRO A 125 -5.92 -35.82 -24.71
C PRO A 125 -6.69 -37.09 -25.13
N ASP A 126 -8.03 -37.03 -25.26
CA ASP A 126 -8.89 -38.16 -25.63
C ASP A 126 -9.61 -37.84 -26.96
N PRO A 127 -9.41 -38.64 -28.03
CA PRO A 127 -9.97 -38.37 -29.37
C PRO A 127 -11.51 -38.39 -29.42
N GLU A 128 -12.17 -38.92 -28.40
CA GLU A 128 -13.64 -38.95 -28.27
C GLU A 128 -14.18 -37.89 -27.27
N LEU A 129 -13.37 -36.91 -26.88
CA LEU A 129 -13.77 -35.82 -25.98
C LEU A 129 -13.30 -34.46 -26.50
N LYS A 130 -14.24 -33.52 -26.66
CA LYS A 130 -13.95 -32.10 -26.90
C LYS A 130 -14.10 -31.31 -25.60
N ILE A 131 -13.11 -30.47 -25.31
CA ILE A 131 -13.00 -29.67 -24.08
C ILE A 131 -12.94 -28.20 -24.48
N SER A 132 -13.81 -27.37 -23.94
CA SER A 132 -13.68 -25.90 -23.98
C SER A 132 -13.50 -25.35 -22.58
N CYS A 133 -12.51 -24.48 -22.39
CA CYS A 133 -12.25 -23.75 -21.15
C CYS A 133 -12.38 -22.25 -21.43
N ARG A 134 -13.50 -21.67 -20.98
CA ARG A 134 -13.80 -20.25 -21.13
C ARG A 134 -13.30 -19.48 -19.91
N GLN A 135 -12.64 -18.35 -20.13
CA GLN A 135 -12.00 -17.50 -19.12
C GLN A 135 -12.64 -16.12 -19.19
N ILE A 136 -13.17 -15.63 -18.07
CA ILE A 136 -13.93 -14.39 -17.99
C ILE A 136 -13.41 -13.57 -16.81
N SER A 137 -13.01 -12.32 -17.03
CA SER A 137 -12.76 -11.34 -15.96
C SER A 137 -13.70 -10.13 -16.13
N PRO A 138 -14.17 -9.53 -15.02
CA PRO A 138 -15.31 -8.60 -15.01
C PRO A 138 -15.00 -7.15 -15.46
N PHE A 139 -14.25 -6.96 -16.54
CA PHE A 139 -14.04 -5.64 -17.15
C PHE A 139 -15.32 -5.21 -17.89
N ILE A 140 -16.04 -4.25 -17.31
CA ILE A 140 -17.35 -3.78 -17.76
C ILE A 140 -17.33 -2.25 -17.79
N PRO A 141 -17.39 -1.61 -18.98
CA PRO A 141 -17.39 -0.16 -19.12
C PRO A 141 -18.47 0.54 -18.28
N HIS A 142 -18.13 1.71 -17.76
CA HIS A 142 -18.89 2.52 -16.81
C HIS A 142 -19.22 1.84 -15.46
N ASN A 143 -18.83 0.58 -15.25
CA ASN A 143 -18.96 -0.09 -13.97
C ASN A 143 -17.63 -0.02 -13.18
N TYR A 144 -17.63 0.77 -12.11
CA TYR A 144 -16.46 1.02 -11.25
C TYR A 144 -16.35 0.08 -10.03
N ARG A 145 -17.28 -0.88 -9.86
CA ARG A 145 -17.20 -1.93 -8.83
C ARG A 145 -16.62 -3.20 -9.44
N GLU A 146 -17.35 -3.83 -10.35
CA GLU A 146 -17.00 -5.12 -10.96
C GLU A 146 -15.64 -5.06 -11.68
N SER A 147 -15.35 -3.96 -12.39
CA SER A 147 -14.06 -3.76 -13.09
C SER A 147 -12.86 -3.57 -12.15
N SER A 148 -13.08 -3.40 -10.84
CA SER A 148 -12.00 -3.30 -9.84
C SER A 148 -11.60 -4.66 -9.22
N LEU A 149 -12.36 -5.73 -9.49
CA LEU A 149 -12.25 -6.98 -8.74
C LEU A 149 -11.07 -7.85 -9.23
N PRO A 150 -10.14 -8.27 -8.34
CA PRO A 150 -9.04 -9.17 -8.68
C PRO A 150 -9.54 -10.62 -8.82
N THR A 151 -10.32 -10.89 -9.87
CA THR A 151 -11.02 -12.17 -10.05
C THR A 151 -11.12 -12.61 -11.52
N SER A 152 -11.28 -13.91 -11.73
CA SER A 152 -11.51 -14.52 -13.04
C SER A 152 -12.22 -15.85 -12.88
N VAL A 153 -13.12 -16.19 -13.80
CA VAL A 153 -13.95 -17.40 -13.74
C VAL A 153 -13.63 -18.31 -14.93
N PHE A 154 -13.47 -19.61 -14.63
CA PHE A 154 -13.17 -20.66 -15.60
C PHE A 154 -14.39 -21.56 -15.83
N VAL A 155 -15.10 -21.36 -16.93
CA VAL A 155 -16.27 -22.17 -17.30
C VAL A 155 -15.84 -23.29 -18.25
N TYR A 156 -15.95 -24.54 -17.81
CA TYR A 156 -15.61 -25.70 -18.64
C TYR A 156 -16.86 -26.26 -19.33
N THR A 157 -16.71 -26.66 -20.59
CA THR A 157 -17.71 -27.40 -21.35
C THR A 157 -17.07 -28.66 -21.92
N LEU A 158 -17.66 -29.82 -21.64
CA LEU A 158 -17.17 -31.13 -22.03
C LEU A 158 -18.19 -31.80 -22.95
N VAL A 159 -17.78 -32.19 -24.15
CA VAL A 159 -18.63 -32.87 -25.12
C VAL A 159 -18.02 -34.22 -25.46
N ASN A 160 -18.64 -35.29 -24.98
CA ASN A 160 -18.29 -36.65 -25.37
C ASN A 160 -18.87 -36.93 -26.76
N THR A 161 -18.00 -37.09 -27.76
CA THR A 161 -18.36 -37.45 -29.14
C THR A 161 -18.34 -38.96 -29.37
N GLY A 162 -17.73 -39.70 -28.44
CA GLY A 162 -17.66 -41.16 -28.45
C GLY A 162 -18.98 -41.87 -28.11
N LYS A 163 -19.04 -43.16 -28.46
CA LYS A 163 -20.18 -44.04 -28.14
C LYS A 163 -20.11 -44.64 -26.74
N GLU A 164 -18.93 -44.65 -26.13
CA GLU A 164 -18.71 -45.13 -24.77
C GLU A 164 -19.02 -44.04 -23.73
N ARG A 165 -19.38 -44.45 -22.51
CA ARG A 165 -19.44 -43.53 -21.37
C ARG A 165 -18.01 -43.17 -20.97
N ALA A 166 -17.73 -41.87 -20.92
CA ALA A 166 -16.52 -41.31 -20.32
C ALA A 166 -16.81 -40.82 -18.90
N LYS A 167 -16.03 -41.30 -17.92
CA LYS A 167 -15.90 -40.67 -16.60
C LYS A 167 -14.75 -39.68 -16.66
N VAL A 168 -15.06 -38.39 -16.50
CA VAL A 168 -14.10 -37.28 -16.54
C VAL A 168 -13.93 -36.70 -15.14
N SER A 169 -12.74 -36.19 -14.82
CA SER A 169 -12.47 -35.39 -13.63
C SER A 169 -11.52 -34.25 -14.00
N LEU A 170 -11.96 -33.02 -13.76
CA LEU A 170 -11.15 -31.82 -13.91
C LEU A 170 -10.52 -31.47 -12.56
N LEU A 171 -9.24 -31.11 -12.58
CA LEU A 171 -8.50 -30.63 -11.42
C LEU A 171 -7.89 -29.26 -11.78
N PHE A 172 -8.09 -28.28 -10.91
CA PHE A 172 -7.45 -26.98 -11.01
C PHE A 172 -6.59 -26.80 -9.75
N THR A 173 -5.27 -26.77 -9.94
CA THR A 173 -4.29 -26.58 -8.87
C THR A 173 -3.75 -25.16 -8.92
N TRP A 174 -3.68 -24.50 -7.76
CA TRP A 174 -3.02 -23.21 -7.61
C TRP A 174 -1.91 -23.30 -6.56
N ALA A 175 -0.71 -22.80 -6.87
CA ALA A 175 0.43 -22.78 -5.95
C ALA A 175 0.24 -21.69 -4.88
N ASN A 176 0.45 -22.00 -3.60
CA ASN A 176 0.30 -20.99 -2.55
C ASN A 176 1.52 -20.05 -2.50
N SER A 177 1.44 -18.92 -3.22
CA SER A 177 2.49 -17.89 -3.26
C SER A 177 2.43 -16.88 -2.09
N ILE A 178 1.59 -17.10 -1.07
CA ILE A 178 1.50 -16.22 0.10
C ILE A 178 2.66 -16.50 1.07
N GLY A 179 3.60 -15.55 1.17
CA GLY A 179 4.63 -15.53 2.21
C GLY A 179 5.74 -16.60 2.10
N GLY A 180 5.86 -17.24 0.93
CA GLY A 180 6.95 -18.16 0.61
C GLY A 180 7.83 -17.63 -0.52
N ILE A 181 9.03 -18.20 -0.66
CA ILE A 181 9.86 -17.99 -1.85
C ILE A 181 9.27 -18.87 -2.97
N SER A 182 8.21 -18.41 -3.63
CA SER A 182 7.82 -18.96 -4.93
C SER A 182 8.96 -18.68 -5.90
N HIS A 183 9.46 -19.71 -6.58
CA HIS A 183 10.79 -19.67 -7.21
C HIS A 183 10.94 -18.68 -8.38
N LEU A 184 9.88 -17.98 -8.81
CA LEU A 184 9.87 -17.07 -9.96
C LEU A 184 8.98 -15.80 -9.82
N SER A 185 8.31 -15.56 -8.68
CA SER A 185 7.27 -14.49 -8.55
C SER A 185 7.22 -13.75 -7.21
N GLY A 186 8.06 -14.14 -6.24
CA GLY A 186 7.75 -13.98 -4.81
C GLY A 186 7.83 -12.57 -4.21
N ASP A 187 6.72 -11.81 -4.27
CA ASP A 187 6.30 -10.89 -3.18
C ASP A 187 4.81 -10.47 -3.33
N HIS A 188 3.87 -11.40 -3.12
CA HIS A 188 2.43 -11.09 -3.18
C HIS A 188 1.92 -10.48 -1.86
N VAL A 189 1.37 -9.26 -1.92
CA VAL A 189 0.84 -8.55 -0.75
C VAL A 189 -0.55 -7.97 -1.02
N ASN A 190 -1.53 -8.30 -0.19
CA ASN A 190 -2.85 -7.64 -0.20
C ASN A 190 -2.73 -6.27 0.47
N GLU A 191 -2.62 -5.20 -0.32
CA GLU A 191 -2.60 -3.84 0.20
C GLU A 191 -4.00 -3.34 0.56
N PRO A 192 -4.18 -2.70 1.74
CA PRO A 192 -5.51 -2.36 2.27
C PRO A 192 -6.23 -1.25 1.49
N PHE A 193 -5.52 -0.54 0.62
CA PHE A 193 -5.99 0.65 -0.10
C PHE A 193 -6.49 0.40 -1.52
N MET A 194 -6.34 -0.83 -2.06
CA MET A 194 -6.77 -1.17 -3.43
C MET A 194 -8.30 -1.07 -3.56
N ARG A 195 -8.81 -0.53 -4.67
CA ARG A 195 -10.24 -0.14 -4.81
C ARG A 195 -11.25 -1.25 -4.46
N TYR A 196 -10.93 -2.53 -4.72
CA TYR A 196 -11.82 -3.64 -4.37
C TYR A 196 -12.07 -3.80 -2.85
N THR A 197 -11.15 -3.32 -1.99
CA THR A 197 -11.32 -3.37 -0.52
C THR A 197 -12.42 -2.44 -0.03
N LYS A 198 -12.86 -1.46 -0.85
CA LYS A 198 -14.08 -0.66 -0.60
C LYS A 198 -15.35 -1.52 -0.56
N TYR A 199 -15.33 -2.69 -1.23
CA TYR A 199 -16.49 -3.58 -1.37
C TYR A 199 -16.40 -4.86 -0.54
N TYR A 200 -15.20 -5.38 -0.29
CA TYR A 200 -14.96 -6.64 0.46
C TYR A 200 -14.14 -6.45 1.76
N GLY A 201 -13.78 -5.21 2.10
CA GLY A 201 -12.90 -4.91 3.23
C GLY A 201 -11.46 -5.41 3.02
N THR A 202 -10.71 -5.45 4.11
CA THR A 202 -9.28 -5.80 4.17
C THR A 202 -9.02 -7.09 4.97
N SER A 203 -10.08 -7.89 5.18
CA SER A 203 -10.00 -9.14 5.94
C SER A 203 -9.30 -10.26 5.16
N GLU A 204 -8.54 -11.10 5.85
CA GLU A 204 -8.01 -12.36 5.29
C GLU A 204 -9.13 -13.30 4.79
N THR A 205 -10.38 -13.10 5.23
CA THR A 205 -11.55 -13.86 4.76
C THR A 205 -12.16 -13.34 3.44
N ALA A 206 -11.80 -12.13 2.99
CA ALA A 206 -12.45 -11.45 1.86
C ALA A 206 -12.41 -12.27 0.56
N ALA A 207 -11.35 -13.05 0.35
CA ALA A 207 -11.21 -13.93 -0.82
C ALA A 207 -12.35 -14.96 -0.95
N LYS A 208 -12.95 -15.42 0.17
CA LYS A 208 -14.09 -16.35 0.15
C LYS A 208 -15.34 -15.68 -0.43
N GLU A 209 -15.59 -14.44 -0.06
CA GLU A 209 -16.76 -13.66 -0.49
C GLU A 209 -16.60 -13.24 -1.96
N LEU A 210 -15.41 -12.76 -2.34
CA LEU A 210 -15.06 -12.47 -3.74
C LEU A 210 -15.20 -13.70 -4.66
N VAL A 211 -14.80 -14.90 -4.21
CA VAL A 211 -14.98 -16.15 -4.98
C VAL A 211 -16.44 -16.58 -5.04
N HIS A 212 -17.22 -16.39 -3.96
CA HIS A 212 -18.66 -16.67 -3.96
C HIS A 212 -19.41 -15.76 -4.94
N ASP A 213 -19.14 -14.46 -4.89
CA ASP A 213 -19.73 -13.47 -5.79
C ASP A 213 -19.34 -13.73 -7.25
N ALA A 214 -18.08 -14.09 -7.51
CA ALA A 214 -17.64 -14.43 -8.87
C ALA A 214 -18.34 -15.68 -9.41
N LEU A 215 -18.44 -16.76 -8.63
CA LEU A 215 -19.11 -18.00 -9.05
C LEU A 215 -20.62 -17.85 -9.21
N THR A 216 -21.25 -16.86 -8.56
CA THR A 216 -22.69 -16.59 -8.68
C THR A 216 -23.04 -15.55 -9.75
N ASN A 217 -22.20 -14.55 -9.99
CA ASN A 217 -22.51 -13.42 -10.89
C ASN A 217 -21.85 -13.47 -12.27
N TYR A 218 -20.91 -14.39 -12.54
CA TYR A 218 -20.25 -14.46 -13.86
C TYR A 218 -21.19 -14.56 -15.08
N PRO A 219 -22.42 -15.13 -15.03
CA PRO A 219 -23.30 -15.13 -16.20
C PRO A 219 -23.78 -13.71 -16.55
N LEU A 220 -24.06 -12.89 -15.54
CA LEU A 220 -24.41 -11.47 -15.72
C LEU A 220 -23.20 -10.66 -16.21
N TRP A 221 -22.00 -11.00 -15.74
CA TRP A 221 -20.76 -10.39 -16.26
C TRP A 221 -20.54 -10.74 -17.73
N GLU A 222 -20.78 -11.99 -18.15
CA GLU A 222 -20.67 -12.38 -19.55
C GLU A 222 -21.73 -11.71 -20.44
N GLU A 223 -22.98 -11.58 -19.95
CA GLU A 223 -24.06 -10.85 -20.64
C GLU A 223 -23.72 -9.36 -20.81
N GLU A 224 -23.29 -8.66 -19.75
CA GLU A 224 -22.91 -7.25 -19.85
C GLU A 224 -21.64 -7.04 -20.71
N ILE A 225 -20.67 -7.96 -20.68
CA ILE A 225 -19.51 -7.94 -21.58
C ILE A 225 -19.96 -8.08 -23.04
N GLU A 226 -20.83 -9.04 -23.34
CA GLU A 226 -21.38 -9.19 -24.69
C GLU A 226 -22.17 -7.97 -25.13
N LYS A 227 -22.96 -7.37 -24.24
CA LYS A 227 -23.79 -6.19 -24.50
C LYS A 227 -22.98 -4.98 -24.96
N TRP A 228 -21.79 -4.72 -24.40
CA TRP A 228 -20.92 -3.61 -24.86
C TRP A 228 -20.03 -3.98 -26.06
N GLN A 229 -19.59 -5.24 -26.19
CA GLN A 229 -18.81 -5.67 -27.36
C GLN A 229 -19.66 -5.81 -28.65
N ASN A 230 -20.91 -6.30 -28.52
CA ASN A 230 -21.77 -6.66 -29.65
C ASN A 230 -22.00 -5.54 -30.70
N PRO A 231 -22.25 -4.26 -30.33
CA PRO A 231 -22.46 -3.19 -31.30
C PRO A 231 -21.30 -2.97 -32.26
N ILE A 232 -20.07 -3.22 -31.82
CA ILE A 232 -18.85 -3.10 -32.64
C ILE A 232 -18.60 -4.41 -33.41
N LEU A 233 -18.74 -5.57 -32.75
CA LEU A 233 -18.54 -6.88 -33.37
C LEU A 233 -19.50 -7.11 -34.56
N LYS A 234 -20.75 -6.66 -34.44
CA LYS A 234 -21.81 -6.81 -35.44
C LYS A 234 -21.87 -5.67 -36.45
N ASP A 235 -20.90 -4.77 -36.46
CA ASP A 235 -20.78 -3.75 -37.50
C ASP A 235 -19.98 -4.30 -38.69
N ASP A 236 -20.70 -4.74 -39.72
CA ASP A 236 -20.11 -5.27 -40.97
C ASP A 236 -19.31 -4.22 -41.77
N ARG A 237 -19.34 -2.94 -41.37
CA ARG A 237 -18.55 -1.85 -41.95
C ARG A 237 -17.12 -1.79 -41.39
N LEU A 238 -16.83 -2.50 -40.30
CA LEU A 238 -15.54 -2.52 -39.62
C LEU A 238 -14.76 -3.79 -39.99
N PRO A 239 -13.46 -3.71 -40.36
CA PRO A 239 -12.64 -4.91 -40.61
C PRO A 239 -12.54 -5.83 -39.39
N GLU A 240 -12.51 -7.15 -39.60
CA GLU A 240 -12.37 -8.13 -38.51
C GLU A 240 -11.05 -7.97 -37.75
N TRP A 241 -9.94 -7.65 -38.43
CA TRP A 241 -8.67 -7.34 -37.76
C TRP A 241 -8.80 -6.13 -36.82
N TYR A 242 -9.57 -5.12 -37.23
CA TYR A 242 -9.75 -3.89 -36.46
C TYR A 242 -10.59 -4.15 -35.21
N LYS A 243 -11.69 -4.90 -35.35
CA LYS A 243 -12.48 -5.38 -34.20
C LYS A 243 -11.61 -6.16 -33.22
N PHE A 244 -10.83 -7.12 -33.72
CA PHE A 244 -9.93 -7.96 -32.93
C PHE A 244 -8.90 -7.14 -32.15
N THR A 245 -8.17 -6.24 -32.80
CA THR A 245 -7.13 -5.42 -32.14
C THR A 245 -7.72 -4.37 -31.21
N LEU A 246 -8.82 -3.68 -31.60
CA LEU A 246 -9.47 -2.66 -30.77
C LEU A 246 -9.84 -3.19 -29.37
N PHE A 247 -10.40 -4.39 -29.30
CA PHE A 247 -10.68 -5.03 -28.01
C PHE A 247 -9.41 -5.57 -27.34
N ASN A 248 -8.53 -6.26 -28.06
CA ASN A 248 -7.40 -6.93 -27.42
C ASN A 248 -6.29 -5.99 -26.92
N GLU A 249 -6.11 -4.78 -27.47
CA GLU A 249 -5.19 -3.76 -26.93
C GLU A 249 -5.62 -3.24 -25.54
N LEU A 250 -6.90 -3.37 -25.16
CA LEU A 250 -7.38 -3.02 -23.81
C LEU A 250 -6.76 -3.86 -22.69
N TYR A 251 -6.05 -4.95 -23.01
CA TYR A 251 -5.25 -5.70 -22.03
C TYR A 251 -4.33 -4.77 -21.22
N PHE A 252 -3.84 -3.67 -21.81
CA PHE A 252 -2.94 -2.73 -21.15
C PHE A 252 -3.59 -2.06 -19.93
N LEU A 253 -4.91 -1.81 -19.93
CA LEU A 253 -5.59 -1.22 -18.77
C LEU A 253 -5.59 -2.14 -17.52
N VAL A 254 -5.19 -3.40 -17.67
CA VAL A 254 -5.01 -4.38 -16.58
C VAL A 254 -3.55 -4.82 -16.44
N ALA A 255 -2.80 -4.94 -17.54
CA ALA A 255 -1.42 -5.42 -17.56
C ALA A 255 -0.36 -4.31 -17.43
N GLY A 256 -0.70 -3.06 -17.73
CA GLY A 256 0.17 -1.87 -17.65
C GLY A 256 0.47 -1.40 -16.23
N GLY A 257 0.62 -2.33 -15.28
CA GLY A 257 0.93 -2.04 -13.89
C GLY A 257 -0.14 -1.30 -13.10
N THR A 258 -1.40 -1.34 -13.54
CA THR A 258 -2.51 -0.53 -13.01
C THR A 258 -2.66 -0.60 -11.48
N VAL A 259 -2.63 0.58 -10.85
CA VAL A 259 -2.88 0.80 -9.42
C VAL A 259 -4.14 1.65 -9.27
N TRP A 260 -5.17 1.09 -8.65
CA TRP A 260 -6.44 1.78 -8.40
C TRP A 260 -6.75 1.74 -6.91
N ILE A 261 -6.87 2.92 -6.28
CA ILE A 261 -6.99 3.08 -4.83
C ILE A 261 -8.16 4.00 -4.47
N ASP A 262 -8.66 3.91 -3.23
CA ASP A 262 -9.76 4.78 -2.79
C ASP A 262 -9.30 6.20 -2.42
N SER A 263 -10.12 7.22 -2.68
CA SER A 263 -9.70 8.63 -2.55
C SER A 263 -9.44 9.07 -1.10
N LYS A 264 -10.18 8.50 -0.15
CA LYS A 264 -10.13 8.85 1.28
C LYS A 264 -8.98 8.13 2.01
N ILE A 265 -7.75 8.54 1.70
CA ILE A 265 -6.57 8.16 2.49
C ILE A 265 -6.70 8.81 3.89
N PRO A 266 -6.57 8.05 5.01
CA PRO A 266 -6.72 8.62 6.34
C PRO A 266 -5.67 9.70 6.64
N ALA A 267 -6.11 10.93 6.91
CA ALA A 267 -5.26 12.06 7.26
C ALA A 267 -5.15 12.27 8.78
N GLU A 268 -4.01 12.77 9.25
CA GLU A 268 -3.83 13.21 10.64
C GLU A 268 -4.42 14.62 10.85
N ASP A 269 -4.89 14.90 12.07
CA ASP A 269 -5.63 16.12 12.41
C ASP A 269 -4.67 17.30 12.64
N SER A 270 -4.66 18.28 11.71
CA SER A 270 -3.76 19.43 11.75
C SER A 270 -4.50 20.77 11.87
N SER A 271 -4.52 21.35 13.07
CA SER A 271 -4.97 22.72 13.29
C SER A 271 -4.07 23.45 14.29
N GLY A 272 -3.87 24.77 14.10
CA GLY A 272 -3.33 25.63 15.16
C GLY A 272 -1.94 26.27 14.96
N ILE A 273 -1.56 26.74 13.77
CA ILE A 273 -0.57 27.83 13.65
C ILE A 273 -1.17 29.01 12.87
N LYS A 274 -1.52 30.08 13.60
CA LYS A 274 -1.58 31.45 13.05
C LYS A 274 -0.46 32.26 13.69
N SER A 275 0.41 32.83 12.87
CA SER A 275 1.48 33.72 13.32
C SER A 275 1.02 35.18 13.35
N THR A 276 1.33 35.89 14.44
CA THR A 276 1.36 37.36 14.43
C THR A 276 2.74 37.81 14.89
N ILE A 277 3.44 38.57 14.05
CA ILE A 277 4.77 39.11 14.35
C ILE A 277 4.61 40.50 14.96
N THR A 278 5.28 40.77 16.08
CA THR A 278 5.56 42.14 16.55
C THR A 278 7.03 42.29 16.96
N ASN A 279 7.59 43.46 16.63
CA ASN A 279 8.98 43.85 16.89
C ASN A 279 9.25 44.00 18.41
N ASN A 280 10.46 43.77 18.95
CA ASN A 280 11.67 44.55 18.62
C ASN A 280 12.99 43.95 19.17
N LYS A 281 14.07 44.15 18.38
CA LYS A 281 15.45 44.55 18.77
C LYS A 281 16.24 43.82 19.88
N LYS A 282 17.41 43.32 19.44
CA LYS A 282 18.77 43.46 20.05
C LYS A 282 19.13 42.64 21.31
N THR A 283 20.37 42.14 21.51
CA THR A 283 21.39 41.57 20.58
C THR A 283 22.57 40.97 21.38
N LYS A 284 23.02 39.77 21.01
CA LYS A 284 24.42 39.27 20.98
C LYS A 284 24.33 37.82 20.45
N ARG A 285 24.61 37.49 19.18
CA ARG A 285 25.74 37.80 18.29
C ARG A 285 27.07 37.18 18.77
N THR A 286 27.27 35.91 18.45
CA THR A 286 28.60 35.37 18.10
C THR A 286 28.57 35.08 16.59
N LYS A 287 29.63 35.44 15.87
CA LYS A 287 29.70 35.23 14.41
C LYS A 287 30.43 33.93 14.08
N ALA A 288 29.86 33.12 13.21
CA ALA A 288 30.63 32.40 12.21
C ALA A 288 30.36 33.10 10.87
N ARG A 289 31.39 33.68 10.23
CA ARG A 289 31.23 34.37 8.94
C ARG A 289 32.00 33.61 7.86
N ILE A 290 31.26 33.00 6.96
CA ILE A 290 31.74 32.55 5.65
C ILE A 290 32.26 33.77 4.87
N VAL A 291 33.46 33.67 4.28
CA VAL A 291 33.79 34.31 3.00
C VAL A 291 34.75 33.38 2.26
N HIS A 292 34.52 33.18 0.96
CA HIS A 292 35.48 32.55 0.05
C HIS A 292 36.81 33.33 0.01
N ARG A 293 37.88 32.69 -0.49
CA ARG A 293 38.35 33.05 -1.83
C ARG A 293 39.22 32.01 -2.51
N SER A 294 39.22 32.14 -3.84
CA SER A 294 39.94 31.39 -4.86
C SER A 294 41.43 31.22 -4.55
N ALA A 295 42.02 30.15 -5.08
CA ALA A 295 43.47 30.02 -5.14
C ALA A 295 44.06 31.05 -6.11
N ALA A 296 44.81 32.02 -5.55
CA ALA A 296 45.74 32.88 -6.29
C ALA A 296 46.87 33.37 -5.36
N ILE A 297 47.78 32.44 -5.02
CA ILE A 297 49.25 32.65 -4.85
C ILE A 297 49.75 33.71 -3.81
N VAL A 298 50.66 33.25 -2.93
CA VAL A 298 51.71 33.99 -2.15
C VAL A 298 51.46 34.52 -0.70
N LYS A 299 52.20 33.90 0.24
CA LYS A 299 52.91 34.35 1.49
C LYS A 299 52.21 34.82 2.81
N GLU A 300 52.43 33.99 3.86
CA GLU A 300 53.08 34.23 5.18
C GLU A 300 52.50 35.14 6.32
N ALA A 301 52.29 34.52 7.50
CA ALA A 301 52.42 35.02 8.92
C ALA A 301 51.49 36.13 9.51
N SER A 302 51.24 36.29 10.84
CA SER A 302 51.17 35.39 12.04
C SER A 302 50.73 36.14 13.36
N VAL A 303 50.18 35.44 14.38
CA VAL A 303 50.13 35.76 15.87
C VAL A 303 49.01 36.67 16.52
N ASN A 304 48.33 36.13 17.57
CA ASN A 304 47.63 36.63 18.84
C ASN A 304 46.83 37.99 18.92
N GLY A 305 45.90 38.29 19.88
CA GLY A 305 45.23 37.56 21.01
C GLY A 305 44.34 38.44 21.96
N SER A 306 43.51 37.82 22.85
CA SER A 306 42.82 38.28 24.12
C SER A 306 41.66 39.35 24.24
N ASP A 307 40.50 38.94 24.85
CA ASP A 307 39.63 39.54 25.94
C ASP A 307 38.93 40.96 25.83
N THR A 308 37.97 41.51 26.64
CA THR A 308 37.00 41.24 27.79
C THR A 308 35.96 42.45 27.89
N SER A 309 34.96 42.70 28.80
CA SER A 309 33.91 41.99 29.62
C SER A 309 32.86 43.00 30.29
N VAL A 310 31.94 42.54 31.20
CA VAL A 310 31.02 43.30 32.18
C VAL A 310 29.63 43.88 31.70
N ASN A 311 28.77 44.40 32.62
CA ASN A 311 27.26 44.32 32.72
C ASN A 311 26.46 45.65 33.02
N VAL A 312 25.11 45.54 33.23
CA VAL A 312 24.13 46.37 34.07
C VAL A 312 22.98 47.16 33.32
N ASP A 313 21.79 47.30 33.97
CA ASP A 313 20.43 47.78 33.54
C ASP A 313 19.77 48.71 34.65
N PRO A 314 18.44 49.03 34.89
CA PRO A 314 17.10 48.76 34.26
C PRO A 314 16.03 49.96 34.30
N GLU A 315 14.69 49.69 34.44
CA GLU A 315 13.49 50.54 34.85
C GLU A 315 12.89 51.65 33.92
N GLY A 316 11.58 52.08 33.95
CA GLY A 316 10.33 51.64 34.64
C GLY A 316 9.03 52.51 34.38
N GLY A 317 7.79 52.01 34.64
CA GLY A 317 6.44 52.71 34.66
C GLY A 317 5.58 52.73 33.35
N ASP A 318 4.32 53.27 33.23
CA ASP A 318 3.05 53.41 34.04
C ASP A 318 1.96 54.23 33.23
N MET A 319 0.62 54.40 33.44
CA MET A 319 -0.52 53.69 34.11
C MET A 319 -1.94 54.30 33.71
N ALA A 320 -3.08 53.54 33.82
CA ALA A 320 -4.54 53.97 33.92
C ALA A 320 -5.29 54.74 32.77
N SER A 321 -6.64 54.80 32.60
CA SER A 321 -7.80 53.88 32.90
C SER A 321 -9.19 54.28 32.29
N ARG A 322 -10.02 53.29 31.86
CA ARG A 322 -11.54 53.18 31.88
C ARG A 322 -12.52 53.97 30.94
N ARG A 323 -13.47 53.18 30.34
CA ARG A 323 -14.89 53.46 29.90
C ARG A 323 -15.14 54.42 28.70
N SER A 324 -16.21 54.30 27.89
CA SER A 324 -17.17 53.20 27.56
C SER A 324 -18.07 53.56 26.35
N SER A 325 -18.59 52.55 25.63
CA SER A 325 -19.89 52.50 24.90
C SER A 325 -20.29 53.57 23.84
N ASP A 326 -20.40 53.12 22.58
CA ASP A 326 -21.59 53.19 21.67
C ASP A 326 -22.08 54.60 21.18
N GLU A 327 -22.73 54.83 20.02
CA GLU A 327 -23.26 53.98 18.92
C GLU A 327 -23.49 54.81 17.59
N GLU A 328 -23.44 54.14 16.41
CA GLU A 328 -24.16 54.36 15.11
C GLU A 328 -24.17 55.67 14.22
N GLU A 329 -24.83 55.52 13.04
CA GLU A 329 -25.33 56.45 11.97
C GLU A 329 -24.41 57.14 10.91
N SER A 330 -24.01 56.34 9.90
CA SER A 330 -24.22 56.48 8.43
C SER A 330 -24.17 57.83 7.63
N SER A 331 -23.52 57.73 6.44
CA SER A 331 -23.83 58.44 5.16
C SER A 331 -23.38 59.93 5.01
N THR A 332 -23.05 60.53 3.84
CA THR A 332 -22.97 60.10 2.41
C THR A 332 -21.82 60.81 1.65
N GLY A 333 -21.26 60.17 0.61
CA GLY A 333 -20.70 60.80 -0.63
C GLY A 333 -19.37 61.58 -0.57
N GLY A 334 -18.53 61.54 -1.63
CA GLY A 334 -17.41 62.51 -1.72
C GLY A 334 -16.23 62.37 -2.70
N ASN A 335 -16.05 61.26 -3.42
CA ASN A 335 -15.17 61.11 -4.61
C ASN A 335 -13.75 61.78 -4.64
N SER A 336 -12.68 60.99 -4.55
CA SER A 336 -11.39 61.28 -5.21
C SER A 336 -10.61 60.00 -5.49
N GLY A 337 -9.74 60.01 -6.51
CA GLY A 337 -9.11 58.80 -7.05
C GLY A 337 -7.74 58.46 -6.44
N GLY A 338 -7.37 57.18 -6.56
CA GLY A 338 -6.05 56.64 -6.21
C GLY A 338 -5.90 55.21 -6.71
N GLU A 339 -4.71 54.88 -7.23
CA GLU A 339 -4.39 53.54 -7.73
C GLU A 339 -4.38 52.52 -6.57
N ASN A 340 -4.85 51.30 -6.81
CA ASN A 340 -4.75 50.21 -5.83
C ASN A 340 -4.44 48.87 -6.51
N HIS A 341 -3.39 48.21 -6.01
CA HIS A 341 -3.07 46.84 -6.37
C HIS A 341 -4.16 45.88 -5.85
N PHE A 342 -4.77 45.10 -6.74
CA PHE A 342 -5.52 43.91 -6.32
C PHE A 342 -4.55 42.81 -5.90
N SER A 343 -4.54 42.49 -4.61
CA SER A 343 -3.91 41.28 -4.09
C SER A 343 -4.88 40.11 -4.22
N ALA A 344 -4.40 38.95 -4.68
CA ALA A 344 -5.24 37.79 -4.92
C ALA A 344 -5.71 37.14 -3.59
N PRO A 345 -6.98 36.73 -3.47
CA PRO A 345 -7.46 35.96 -2.31
C PRO A 345 -6.99 34.51 -2.35
N SER A 346 -6.75 33.91 -1.18
CA SER A 346 -6.33 32.52 -1.04
C SER A 346 -7.52 31.55 -1.01
N ASN A 347 -7.80 30.92 -2.16
CA ASN A 347 -8.87 29.93 -2.29
C ASN A 347 -8.43 28.53 -1.82
N ASN A 348 -8.77 28.17 -0.59
CA ASN A 348 -9.00 26.76 -0.23
C ASN A 348 -10.49 26.45 -0.48
N LEU A 349 -10.83 26.06 -1.71
CA LEU A 349 -12.19 25.67 -2.12
C LEU A 349 -12.29 24.17 -2.35
N THR A 350 -12.30 23.39 -1.27
CA THR A 350 -12.78 22.00 -1.32
C THR A 350 -14.31 22.00 -1.23
N VAL A 351 -14.98 22.07 -2.38
CA VAL A 351 -16.41 21.75 -2.48
C VAL A 351 -16.59 20.27 -2.11
N PRO A 352 -17.56 19.90 -1.25
CA PRO A 352 -17.78 18.50 -0.92
C PRO A 352 -18.33 17.75 -2.14
N MET A 353 -17.53 16.86 -2.72
CA MET A 353 -18.00 15.90 -3.72
C MET A 353 -19.05 14.97 -3.12
N ASN A 354 -19.99 14.55 -3.97
CA ASN A 354 -21.02 13.58 -3.64
C ASN A 354 -20.37 12.18 -3.53
N ASP A 355 -20.73 11.37 -2.53
CA ASP A 355 -20.05 10.08 -2.29
C ASP A 355 -20.29 9.04 -3.43
N ASP A 356 -21.31 9.23 -4.26
CA ASP A 356 -21.57 8.43 -5.48
C ASP A 356 -20.63 8.77 -6.68
N ASP A 357 -19.86 9.87 -6.59
CA ASP A 357 -18.93 10.30 -7.62
C ASP A 357 -17.46 9.91 -7.33
N ASP A 358 -17.15 9.48 -6.10
CA ASP A 358 -15.82 9.01 -5.71
C ASP A 358 -15.46 7.65 -6.34
N VAL A 359 -14.86 7.70 -7.53
CA VAL A 359 -14.26 6.52 -8.21
C VAL A 359 -12.85 6.17 -7.74
N GLY A 360 -12.25 6.92 -6.81
CA GLY A 360 -10.88 6.70 -6.38
C GLY A 360 -9.81 7.40 -7.24
N ARG A 361 -8.56 7.18 -6.87
CA ARG A 361 -7.37 7.59 -7.65
C ARG A 361 -6.87 6.41 -8.48
N PHE A 362 -6.45 6.68 -9.70
CA PHE A 362 -5.98 5.66 -10.66
C PHE A 362 -4.61 6.04 -11.20
N LEU A 363 -3.72 5.04 -11.32
CA LEU A 363 -2.43 5.14 -11.97
C LEU A 363 -2.22 3.93 -12.88
N TYR A 364 -1.48 4.12 -13.96
CA TYR A 364 -0.90 3.05 -14.78
C TYR A 364 0.50 3.47 -15.25
N LEU A 365 1.34 2.50 -15.60
CA LEU A 365 2.69 2.75 -16.08
C LEU A 365 2.65 3.24 -17.53
N GLU A 366 3.74 3.87 -17.96
CA GLU A 366 4.04 4.11 -19.37
C GLU A 366 4.33 2.80 -20.12
N GLY A 367 5.17 1.95 -19.54
CA GLY A 367 5.40 0.57 -19.94
C GLY A 367 6.27 -0.19 -18.95
N VAL A 368 6.58 -1.47 -19.19
CA VAL A 368 7.36 -2.26 -18.22
C VAL A 368 8.86 -1.95 -18.20
N GLU A 369 9.40 -1.34 -19.27
CA GLU A 369 10.77 -0.81 -19.27
C GLU A 369 10.84 0.59 -18.67
N TYR A 370 9.82 1.42 -18.90
CA TYR A 370 9.73 2.82 -18.49
C TYR A 370 8.74 2.97 -17.32
N ILE A 371 9.25 2.72 -16.11
CA ILE A 371 8.46 2.77 -14.89
C ILE A 371 8.23 4.24 -14.52
N MET A 372 7.14 4.82 -15.01
CA MET A 372 6.68 6.19 -14.71
C MET A 372 5.15 6.20 -14.67
N TRP A 373 4.55 6.84 -13.65
CA TRP A 373 3.10 6.80 -13.46
C TRP A 373 2.37 7.87 -14.29
N CYS A 374 1.48 7.42 -15.16
CA CYS A 374 0.63 8.25 -16.02
C CYS A 374 1.43 9.26 -16.87
N THR A 375 2.56 8.85 -17.48
CA THR A 375 3.33 9.73 -18.38
C THR A 375 2.42 10.42 -19.39
N TYR A 376 2.38 11.74 -19.32
CA TYR A 376 1.21 12.52 -19.70
C TYR A 376 1.18 12.87 -21.19
N ASP A 377 2.36 13.04 -21.78
CA ASP A 377 2.55 13.15 -23.21
C ASP A 377 2.30 11.82 -23.96
N VAL A 378 2.36 10.67 -23.27
CA VAL A 378 1.95 9.34 -23.76
C VAL A 378 0.46 9.12 -23.54
N HIS A 379 -0.06 9.49 -22.36
CA HIS A 379 -1.48 9.46 -21.99
C HIS A 379 -2.36 10.22 -22.99
N PHE A 380 -1.87 11.32 -23.56
CA PHE A 380 -2.49 12.05 -24.69
C PHE A 380 -2.98 11.18 -25.85
N TYR A 381 -2.28 10.07 -26.13
CA TYR A 381 -2.68 9.10 -27.15
C TYR A 381 -3.66 8.05 -26.59
N ALA A 382 -3.40 7.56 -25.38
CA ALA A 382 -4.11 6.45 -24.76
C ALA A 382 -5.47 6.82 -24.12
N SER A 383 -5.64 8.06 -23.68
CA SER A 383 -6.76 8.50 -22.84
C SER A 383 -8.14 8.38 -23.49
N PHE A 384 -8.22 8.26 -24.82
CA PHE A 384 -9.48 7.92 -25.52
C PHE A 384 -10.10 6.61 -25.02
N ALA A 385 -9.29 5.61 -24.64
CA ALA A 385 -9.79 4.36 -24.08
C ALA A 385 -10.39 4.54 -22.67
N LEU A 386 -9.83 5.44 -21.85
CA LEU A 386 -10.34 5.76 -20.52
C LEU A 386 -11.55 6.70 -20.57
N LEU A 387 -11.55 7.73 -21.42
CA LEU A 387 -12.70 8.61 -21.61
C LEU A 387 -13.93 7.84 -22.10
N GLU A 388 -13.75 6.94 -23.08
CA GLU A 388 -14.84 6.14 -23.65
C GLU A 388 -15.40 5.14 -22.63
N LEU A 389 -14.53 4.37 -21.96
CA LEU A 389 -14.95 3.20 -21.19
C LEU A 389 -15.13 3.50 -19.70
N PHE A 390 -14.39 4.46 -19.15
CA PHE A 390 -14.37 4.80 -17.72
C PHE A 390 -14.21 6.31 -17.48
N PRO A 391 -15.09 7.18 -18.01
CA PRO A 391 -14.88 8.64 -18.01
C PRO A 391 -14.61 9.25 -16.63
N LYS A 392 -15.24 8.76 -15.55
CA LYS A 392 -14.92 9.24 -14.19
C LYS A 392 -13.46 8.99 -13.76
N ILE A 393 -12.80 7.94 -14.26
CA ILE A 393 -11.37 7.68 -14.01
C ILE A 393 -10.51 8.69 -14.78
N GLU A 394 -10.83 8.96 -16.05
CA GLU A 394 -10.17 10.00 -16.84
C GLU A 394 -10.26 11.37 -16.14
N LEU A 395 -11.48 11.79 -15.75
CA LEU A 395 -11.71 13.03 -15.01
C LEU A 395 -11.07 13.05 -13.61
N SER A 396 -10.66 11.91 -13.05
CA SER A 396 -9.88 11.81 -11.81
C SER A 396 -8.39 12.07 -12.09
N ILE A 397 -7.83 11.43 -13.13
CA ILE A 397 -6.45 11.66 -13.59
C ILE A 397 -6.25 13.13 -13.98
N GLN A 398 -7.16 13.70 -14.78
CA GLN A 398 -7.07 15.10 -15.21
C GLN A 398 -7.14 16.09 -14.02
N ARG A 399 -7.88 15.78 -12.95
CA ARG A 399 -7.88 16.58 -11.70
C ARG A 399 -6.56 16.50 -10.94
N GLU A 400 -5.93 15.32 -10.86
CA GLU A 400 -4.60 15.18 -10.25
C GLU A 400 -3.53 15.96 -11.04
N PHE A 401 -3.56 15.90 -12.37
CA PHE A 401 -2.68 16.73 -13.21
C PHE A 401 -2.99 18.23 -13.08
N ALA A 402 -4.26 18.63 -13.00
CA ALA A 402 -4.66 20.02 -12.76
C ALA A 402 -4.08 20.55 -11.44
N ASN A 403 -4.15 19.79 -10.36
CA ASN A 403 -3.52 20.12 -9.08
C ASN A 403 -1.99 20.25 -9.24
N ALA A 404 -1.36 19.34 -9.99
CA ALA A 404 0.07 19.34 -10.22
C ALA A 404 0.57 20.61 -10.94
N VAL A 405 -0.19 21.19 -11.88
CA VAL A 405 0.18 22.46 -12.58
C VAL A 405 0.43 23.59 -11.58
N LEU A 406 -0.42 23.69 -10.56
CA LEU A 406 -0.41 24.78 -9.58
C LEU A 406 0.62 24.57 -8.45
N SER A 407 1.19 23.38 -8.35
CA SER A 407 2.23 22.98 -7.39
C SER A 407 3.65 23.17 -7.91
N GLU A 408 4.60 23.28 -6.98
CA GLU A 408 6.05 23.41 -7.23
C GLU A 408 6.80 22.46 -6.30
N ASP A 409 7.80 21.74 -6.82
CA ASP A 409 8.81 21.03 -6.03
C ASP A 409 10.19 21.64 -6.30
N THR A 410 10.66 22.41 -5.32
CA THR A 410 11.92 23.16 -5.36
C THR A 410 13.18 22.30 -5.15
N ARG A 411 13.04 20.98 -4.94
CA ARG A 411 14.18 20.06 -4.90
C ARG A 411 14.95 20.10 -6.21
N LYS A 412 16.27 19.98 -6.14
CA LYS A 412 17.13 20.01 -7.31
C LYS A 412 17.42 18.62 -7.84
N VAL A 413 17.14 18.43 -9.13
CA VAL A 413 17.50 17.24 -9.90
C VAL A 413 18.61 17.58 -10.88
N LYS A 414 19.41 16.58 -11.24
CA LYS A 414 20.37 16.66 -12.33
C LYS A 414 19.70 16.12 -13.60
N PHE A 415 19.66 16.89 -14.68
CA PHE A 415 19.20 16.36 -15.96
C PHE A 415 20.33 15.55 -16.61
N LEU A 416 20.00 14.34 -17.09
CA LEU A 416 21.02 13.33 -17.39
C LEU A 416 21.69 13.55 -18.75
N ALA A 417 20.99 14.13 -19.73
CA ALA A 417 21.52 14.43 -21.06
C ALA A 417 22.39 15.71 -21.07
N GLU A 418 21.88 16.83 -20.54
CA GLU A 418 22.61 18.10 -20.48
C GLU A 418 23.66 18.13 -19.36
N GLY A 419 23.52 17.26 -18.36
CA GLY A 419 24.42 17.17 -17.21
C GLY A 419 24.30 18.31 -16.19
N ASN A 420 23.40 19.26 -16.40
CA ASN A 420 23.14 20.44 -15.57
C ASN A 420 22.17 20.11 -14.41
N TRP A 421 21.76 21.12 -13.63
CA TRP A 421 20.85 20.96 -12.49
C TRP A 421 19.68 21.95 -12.57
N GLY A 422 18.46 21.43 -12.46
CA GLY A 422 17.21 22.20 -12.47
C GLY A 422 16.38 22.06 -11.20
N ILE A 423 15.12 22.50 -11.28
CA ILE A 423 14.07 22.34 -10.27
C ILE A 423 13.23 21.11 -10.68
N ARG A 424 12.89 20.20 -9.75
CA ARG A 424 12.19 18.94 -10.10
C ARG A 424 10.82 19.21 -10.74
N LYS A 425 10.02 20.11 -10.17
CA LYS A 425 8.73 20.52 -10.74
C LYS A 425 8.52 22.03 -10.61
N VAL A 426 8.52 22.74 -11.74
CA VAL A 426 8.23 24.18 -11.82
C VAL A 426 6.71 24.41 -11.85
N LYS A 427 6.23 25.49 -11.19
CA LYS A 427 4.81 25.89 -11.26
C LYS A 427 4.43 26.42 -12.64
N GLY A 428 3.24 26.06 -13.13
CA GLY A 428 2.75 26.43 -14.47
C GLY A 428 3.12 25.43 -15.56
N ALA A 429 4.25 24.72 -15.43
CA ALA A 429 4.52 23.52 -16.21
C ALA A 429 3.60 22.37 -15.77
N ILE A 430 3.13 21.57 -16.73
CA ILE A 430 2.57 20.23 -16.46
C ILE A 430 3.75 19.29 -16.12
N PRO A 431 3.65 18.38 -15.15
CA PRO A 431 4.66 17.34 -14.99
C PRO A 431 4.60 16.35 -16.16
N HIS A 432 5.74 15.81 -16.56
CA HIS A 432 5.83 14.70 -17.51
C HIS A 432 5.09 13.46 -16.96
N ASP A 433 5.33 13.13 -15.69
CA ASP A 433 4.75 11.98 -15.00
C ASP A 433 4.38 12.34 -13.56
N LEU A 434 3.44 11.60 -12.98
CA LEU A 434 3.03 11.80 -11.57
C LEU A 434 4.08 11.32 -10.57
N GLY A 435 5.16 10.69 -11.03
CA GLY A 435 6.28 10.18 -10.25
C GLY A 435 6.53 8.69 -10.48
N THR A 436 7.43 8.14 -9.66
CA THR A 436 7.71 6.70 -9.50
C THR A 436 7.40 6.26 -8.08
N HIS A 437 8.08 6.89 -7.12
CA HIS A 437 8.27 6.41 -5.75
C HIS A 437 7.20 6.91 -4.78
N ASP A 438 6.72 8.12 -5.02
CA ASP A 438 5.63 8.74 -4.28
C ASP A 438 4.79 9.55 -5.28
N PRO A 439 3.86 8.88 -6.01
CA PRO A 439 3.02 9.55 -6.98
C PRO A 439 2.22 10.69 -6.33
N TRP A 440 1.86 11.68 -7.15
CA TRP A 440 1.19 12.92 -6.73
C TRP A 440 2.05 13.87 -5.86
N HIS A 441 3.29 13.52 -5.50
CA HIS A 441 4.17 14.34 -4.63
C HIS A 441 5.61 14.42 -5.16
N GLU A 442 6.17 13.30 -5.63
CA GLU A 442 7.48 13.20 -6.28
C GLU A 442 7.32 13.08 -7.80
N MET A 443 6.58 14.03 -8.36
CA MET A 443 6.34 14.20 -9.81
C MET A 443 7.66 14.40 -10.58
N ASN A 444 7.62 14.18 -11.90
CA ASN A 444 8.81 14.17 -12.76
C ASN A 444 9.87 13.20 -12.21
N ALA A 445 9.56 11.90 -12.22
CA ALA A 445 10.56 10.86 -12.10
C ALA A 445 11.47 10.84 -13.34
N TYR A 446 10.93 11.16 -14.51
CA TYR A 446 11.73 11.47 -15.69
C TYR A 446 12.71 12.62 -15.42
N ASN A 447 13.98 12.37 -15.72
CA ASN A 447 15.05 13.33 -15.51
C ASN A 447 16.13 13.28 -16.62
N ILE A 448 15.83 12.71 -17.80
CA ILE A 448 16.78 12.74 -18.93
C ILE A 448 16.99 14.19 -19.40
N HIS A 449 15.87 14.88 -19.61
CA HIS A 449 15.76 16.26 -20.09
C HIS A 449 14.94 17.13 -19.12
N ASP A 450 15.05 18.45 -19.25
CA ASP A 450 14.27 19.42 -18.47
C ASP A 450 12.82 19.52 -18.98
N THR A 451 11.93 18.72 -18.38
CA THR A 451 10.50 18.68 -18.76
C THR A 451 9.73 19.94 -18.42
N SER A 452 10.25 20.83 -17.56
CA SER A 452 9.66 22.15 -17.36
C SER A 452 9.77 23.04 -18.60
N ARG A 453 10.69 22.70 -19.52
CA ARG A 453 10.91 23.40 -20.78
C ARG A 453 10.25 22.70 -21.98
N TRP A 454 9.51 21.61 -21.78
CA TRP A 454 8.89 20.87 -22.88
C TRP A 454 7.72 21.65 -23.50
N LYS A 455 7.57 21.52 -24.83
CA LYS A 455 6.67 22.33 -25.65
C LYS A 455 5.33 21.67 -25.97
N ASP A 456 5.18 20.37 -25.71
CA ASP A 456 3.92 19.64 -25.95
C ASP A 456 3.09 19.37 -24.68
N LEU A 457 3.71 19.10 -23.52
CA LEU A 457 3.02 18.79 -22.26
C LEU A 457 1.91 19.79 -21.88
N ASN A 458 2.22 21.09 -21.86
CA ASN A 458 1.24 22.14 -21.55
C ASN A 458 0.08 22.21 -22.56
N PRO A 459 0.32 22.29 -23.89
CA PRO A 459 -0.74 22.14 -24.88
C PRO A 459 -1.58 20.86 -24.73
N LYS A 460 -0.94 19.70 -24.54
CA LYS A 460 -1.62 18.40 -24.38
C LYS A 460 -2.56 18.35 -23.16
N PHE A 461 -2.23 19.08 -22.09
CA PHE A 461 -3.11 19.20 -20.92
C PHE A 461 -4.38 19.97 -21.24
N VAL A 462 -4.23 21.15 -21.85
CA VAL A 462 -5.37 21.99 -22.26
C VAL A 462 -6.27 21.24 -23.24
N LEU A 463 -5.69 20.46 -24.15
CA LEU A 463 -6.42 19.67 -25.15
C LEU A 463 -7.19 18.49 -24.57
N GLN A 464 -6.58 17.69 -23.68
CA GLN A 464 -7.28 16.58 -23.01
C GLN A 464 -8.39 17.12 -22.11
N VAL A 465 -8.08 18.09 -21.25
CA VAL A 465 -9.07 18.72 -20.37
C VAL A 465 -10.26 19.29 -21.15
N TYR A 466 -10.04 19.95 -22.29
CA TYR A 466 -11.15 20.43 -23.11
C TYR A 466 -11.95 19.29 -23.77
N ARG A 467 -11.27 18.29 -24.37
CA ARG A 467 -11.91 17.10 -24.94
C ARG A 467 -12.85 16.45 -23.93
N ASP A 468 -12.36 16.26 -22.70
CA ASP A 468 -13.08 15.54 -21.65
C ASP A 468 -14.25 16.35 -21.10
N PHE A 469 -14.07 17.66 -20.92
CA PHE A 469 -15.14 18.58 -20.55
C PHE A 469 -16.24 18.66 -21.64
N ALA A 470 -15.85 18.79 -22.92
CA ALA A 470 -16.80 18.85 -24.04
C ALA A 470 -17.53 17.52 -24.29
N ALA A 471 -16.86 16.38 -24.06
CA ALA A 471 -17.43 15.04 -24.15
C ALA A 471 -18.42 14.74 -23.01
N THR A 472 -18.05 15.05 -21.76
CA THR A 472 -18.86 14.69 -20.57
C THR A 472 -19.91 15.73 -20.20
N GLY A 473 -19.73 17.00 -20.59
CA GLY A 473 -20.55 18.12 -20.14
C GLY A 473 -20.41 18.45 -18.65
N ASP A 474 -19.39 17.91 -17.95
CA ASP A 474 -19.21 18.12 -16.52
C ASP A 474 -18.64 19.51 -16.21
N PHE A 475 -19.55 20.48 -15.98
CA PHE A 475 -19.21 21.83 -15.53
C PHE A 475 -18.55 21.86 -14.14
N SER A 476 -18.68 20.83 -13.31
CA SER A 476 -17.94 20.76 -12.04
C SER A 476 -16.47 20.47 -12.30
N PHE A 477 -16.16 19.47 -13.12
CA PHE A 477 -14.80 19.23 -13.62
C PHE A 477 -14.23 20.45 -14.34
N GLY A 478 -15.00 21.07 -15.25
CA GLY A 478 -14.59 22.27 -15.95
C GLY A 478 -14.18 23.41 -15.00
N ALA A 479 -14.96 23.64 -13.94
CA ALA A 479 -14.65 24.63 -12.92
C ALA A 479 -13.45 24.25 -12.03
N ASP A 480 -13.30 22.97 -11.65
CA ASP A 480 -12.18 22.46 -10.84
C ASP A 480 -10.83 22.72 -11.51
N VAL A 481 -10.73 22.49 -12.82
CA VAL A 481 -9.46 22.50 -13.57
C VAL A 481 -9.16 23.82 -14.28
N TRP A 482 -10.13 24.74 -14.42
CA TRP A 482 -9.96 26.00 -15.15
C TRP A 482 -8.76 26.86 -14.70
N PRO A 483 -8.47 27.02 -13.39
CA PRO A 483 -7.29 27.79 -12.95
C PRO A 483 -5.97 27.18 -13.47
N SER A 484 -5.92 25.86 -13.61
CA SER A 484 -4.75 25.12 -14.10
C SER A 484 -4.62 25.21 -15.62
N VAL A 485 -5.73 25.17 -16.36
CA VAL A 485 -5.75 25.41 -17.82
C VAL A 485 -5.22 26.80 -18.14
N ARG A 486 -5.67 27.81 -17.39
CA ARG A 486 -5.15 29.17 -17.50
C ARG A 486 -3.66 29.26 -17.17
N ALA A 487 -3.23 28.70 -16.05
CA ALA A 487 -1.82 28.70 -15.66
C ALA A 487 -0.93 27.99 -16.69
N ALA A 488 -1.42 26.91 -17.32
CA ALA A 488 -0.69 26.18 -18.35
C ALA A 488 -0.51 27.00 -19.64
N ILE A 489 -1.55 27.71 -20.09
CA ILE A 489 -1.46 28.64 -21.24
C ILE A 489 -0.55 29.83 -20.90
N GLU A 490 -0.74 30.48 -19.74
CA GLU A 490 0.04 31.64 -19.30
C GLU A 490 1.54 31.29 -19.13
N TYR A 491 1.86 30.07 -18.71
CA TYR A 491 3.24 29.58 -18.61
C TYR A 491 3.94 29.42 -19.97
N MET A 492 3.21 29.01 -21.02
CA MET A 492 3.81 28.81 -22.35
C MET A 492 4.20 30.10 -23.06
N GLU A 493 3.66 31.25 -22.63
CA GLU A 493 3.99 32.56 -23.21
C GLU A 493 5.47 32.95 -23.07
N GLN A 494 6.24 32.31 -22.17
CA GLN A 494 7.69 32.54 -22.06
C GLN A 494 8.51 31.93 -23.21
N PHE A 495 7.90 31.07 -24.02
CA PHE A 495 8.53 30.39 -25.15
C PHE A 495 8.16 31.03 -26.52
N ASP A 496 7.47 32.17 -26.50
CA ASP A 496 7.14 33.04 -27.65
C ASP A 496 8.17 34.18 -27.69
N ARG A 497 9.29 33.98 -28.41
CA ARG A 497 10.48 34.85 -28.31
C ARG A 497 10.58 35.89 -29.41
N ASP A 498 10.06 35.60 -30.61
CA ASP A 498 9.91 36.61 -31.66
C ASP A 498 8.57 37.39 -31.59
N ASN A 499 7.67 37.00 -30.66
CA ASN A 499 6.39 37.65 -30.37
C ASN A 499 5.38 37.60 -31.56
N ASP A 500 5.52 36.60 -32.43
CA ASP A 500 4.51 36.22 -33.42
C ASP A 500 3.34 35.41 -32.84
N GLY A 501 3.45 34.91 -31.60
CA GLY A 501 2.40 34.16 -30.91
C GLY A 501 2.61 32.65 -30.87
N LEU A 502 3.61 32.10 -31.56
CA LEU A 502 4.01 30.68 -31.49
C LEU A 502 4.97 30.41 -30.33
N ILE A 503 5.23 29.14 -30.08
CA ILE A 503 6.27 28.69 -29.15
C ILE A 503 7.43 28.07 -29.92
N GLU A 504 8.68 28.43 -29.58
CA GLU A 504 9.87 27.87 -30.24
C GLU A 504 10.55 26.78 -29.41
N ASN A 505 10.72 25.61 -30.01
CA ASN A 505 11.56 24.52 -29.52
C ASN A 505 13.04 24.92 -29.45
N ASP A 506 13.74 24.38 -28.46
CA ASP A 506 15.00 24.92 -27.92
C ASP A 506 16.29 24.35 -28.54
N GLY A 507 16.22 23.50 -29.55
CA GLY A 507 17.40 22.83 -30.12
C GLY A 507 17.93 21.66 -29.29
N PHE A 508 17.09 21.10 -28.42
CA PHE A 508 17.23 19.78 -27.81
C PHE A 508 15.87 19.06 -27.88
N PRO A 509 15.77 17.76 -27.52
CA PRO A 509 14.49 17.07 -27.42
C PRO A 509 13.64 17.60 -26.26
N ASP A 510 12.73 18.54 -26.58
CA ASP A 510 11.88 19.24 -25.62
C ASP A 510 10.39 18.91 -25.80
N GLN A 511 10.08 17.63 -26.06
CA GLN A 511 8.74 17.08 -26.30
C GLN A 511 8.79 15.53 -26.36
N THR A 512 7.63 14.84 -26.46
CA THR A 512 7.49 13.34 -26.41
C THR A 512 8.48 12.53 -27.25
N TYR A 513 8.94 13.03 -28.40
CA TYR A 513 10.06 12.46 -29.17
C TYR A 513 11.38 12.88 -28.50
N ASP A 514 11.63 12.33 -27.31
CA ASP A 514 12.70 12.72 -26.36
C ASP A 514 14.15 12.42 -26.81
N ALA A 515 14.33 11.88 -28.02
CA ALA A 515 15.62 11.75 -28.70
C ALA A 515 15.65 12.42 -30.08
N TRP A 516 14.56 13.06 -30.54
CA TRP A 516 14.51 13.78 -31.82
C TRP A 516 14.56 15.29 -31.58
N THR A 517 15.72 15.90 -31.87
CA THR A 517 15.94 17.34 -31.70
C THR A 517 15.06 18.17 -32.63
N VAL A 518 14.56 19.30 -32.12
CA VAL A 518 13.72 20.26 -32.84
C VAL A 518 14.31 21.68 -32.72
N HIS A 519 14.34 22.45 -33.82
CA HIS A 519 14.85 23.82 -33.85
C HIS A 519 13.80 24.84 -34.32
N GLY A 520 13.46 25.81 -33.46
CA GLY A 520 12.49 26.85 -33.80
C GLY A 520 11.06 26.33 -33.66
N VAL A 521 10.14 26.72 -34.55
CA VAL A 521 8.76 26.22 -34.50
C VAL A 521 8.70 24.84 -35.15
N SER A 522 8.10 23.84 -34.51
CA SER A 522 7.76 22.55 -35.14
C SER A 522 6.30 22.45 -35.59
N ALA A 523 6.04 21.59 -36.59
CA ALA A 523 4.67 21.28 -36.99
C ALA A 523 3.89 20.62 -35.84
N TYR A 524 4.54 19.70 -35.13
CA TYR A 524 3.99 18.98 -33.99
C TYR A 524 3.65 19.90 -32.80
N CYS A 525 4.63 20.54 -32.14
CA CYS A 525 4.33 21.42 -30.99
C CYS A 525 3.56 22.68 -31.38
N GLY A 526 3.81 23.24 -32.57
CA GLY A 526 3.09 24.39 -33.07
C GLY A 526 1.61 24.11 -33.32
N SER A 527 1.26 22.98 -33.96
CA SER A 527 -0.16 22.63 -34.17
C SER A 527 -0.87 22.34 -32.84
N LEU A 528 -0.21 21.65 -31.90
CA LEU A 528 -0.72 21.45 -30.54
C LEU A 528 -0.98 22.77 -29.82
N TRP A 529 -0.08 23.76 -29.93
CA TRP A 529 -0.25 25.09 -29.33
C TRP A 529 -1.42 25.88 -29.95
N LEU A 530 -1.58 25.85 -31.28
CA LEU A 530 -2.75 26.45 -31.94
C LEU A 530 -4.06 25.82 -31.45
N ALA A 531 -4.11 24.49 -31.38
CA ALA A 531 -5.26 23.76 -30.87
C ALA A 531 -5.54 24.10 -29.40
N ALA A 532 -4.50 24.19 -28.55
CA ALA A 532 -4.63 24.52 -27.13
C ALA A 532 -5.14 25.95 -26.90
N LEU A 533 -4.70 26.94 -27.70
CA LEU A 533 -5.24 28.30 -27.66
C LEU A 533 -6.74 28.33 -28.04
N GLN A 534 -7.15 27.53 -29.03
CA GLN A 534 -8.55 27.45 -29.45
C GLN A 534 -9.42 26.71 -28.43
N ALA A 535 -8.91 25.63 -27.83
CA ALA A 535 -9.55 24.89 -26.75
C ALA A 535 -9.72 25.74 -25.48
N ALA A 536 -8.67 26.44 -25.05
CA ALA A 536 -8.74 27.37 -23.92
C ALA A 536 -9.73 28.52 -24.17
N ALA A 537 -9.81 29.06 -25.40
CA ALA A 537 -10.80 30.07 -25.74
C ALA A 537 -12.24 29.54 -25.69
N ALA A 538 -12.49 28.33 -26.18
CA ALA A 538 -13.81 27.69 -26.13
C ALA A 538 -14.23 27.38 -24.67
N MET A 539 -13.31 26.85 -23.85
CA MET A 539 -13.53 26.58 -22.43
C MET A 539 -13.80 27.87 -21.63
N ALA A 540 -13.02 28.92 -21.87
CA ALA A 540 -13.19 30.23 -21.26
C ALA A 540 -14.60 30.79 -21.50
N ILE A 541 -15.12 30.71 -22.72
CA ILE A 541 -16.48 31.15 -23.07
C ILE A 541 -17.53 30.33 -22.30
N GLN A 542 -17.36 29.01 -22.25
CA GLN A 542 -18.30 28.11 -21.55
C GLN A 542 -18.30 28.30 -20.02
N LEU A 543 -17.20 28.81 -19.44
CA LEU A 543 -17.05 29.08 -18.01
C LEU A 543 -17.15 30.57 -17.63
N GLY A 544 -17.40 31.47 -18.59
CA GLY A 544 -17.63 32.91 -18.36
C GLY A 544 -16.37 33.80 -18.26
N ASP A 545 -15.18 33.31 -18.60
CA ASP A 545 -13.92 34.06 -18.59
C ASP A 545 -13.65 34.73 -19.96
N GLU A 546 -14.59 35.58 -20.41
CA GLU A 546 -14.56 36.23 -21.75
C GLU A 546 -13.25 36.98 -22.03
N ALA A 547 -12.65 37.58 -21.00
CA ALA A 547 -11.38 38.29 -21.12
C ALA A 547 -10.21 37.35 -21.44
N PHE A 548 -10.18 36.15 -20.86
CA PHE A 548 -9.18 35.14 -21.20
C PHE A 548 -9.44 34.50 -22.57
N ALA A 549 -10.71 34.36 -22.96
CA ALA A 549 -11.09 33.88 -24.30
C ALA A 549 -10.52 34.78 -25.40
N GLU A 550 -10.74 36.10 -25.30
CA GLU A 550 -10.26 37.06 -26.30
C GLU A 550 -8.72 37.20 -26.28
N LYS A 551 -8.07 37.03 -25.12
CA LYS A 551 -6.59 36.93 -25.03
C LYS A 551 -6.06 35.73 -25.84
N CYS A 552 -6.66 34.56 -25.68
CA CYS A 552 -6.27 33.34 -26.41
C CYS A 552 -6.50 33.50 -27.93
N ARG A 553 -7.65 34.07 -28.31
CA ARG A 553 -8.01 34.41 -29.69
C ARG A 553 -7.00 35.36 -30.36
N GLY A 554 -6.63 36.43 -29.66
CA GLY A 554 -5.66 37.41 -30.15
C GLY A 554 -4.25 36.84 -30.37
N LYS A 555 -3.86 35.79 -29.62
CA LYS A 555 -2.64 35.00 -29.91
C LYS A 555 -2.84 34.06 -31.09
N PHE A 556 -3.93 33.27 -31.09
CA PHE A 556 -4.23 32.26 -32.11
C PHE A 556 -4.16 32.82 -33.54
N ILE A 557 -4.79 33.98 -33.78
CA ILE A 557 -4.83 34.61 -35.12
C ILE A 557 -3.41 34.88 -35.66
N LYS A 558 -2.51 35.40 -34.81
CA LYS A 558 -1.12 35.67 -35.21
C LYS A 558 -0.35 34.36 -35.40
N ALA A 559 -0.45 33.47 -34.41
CA ALA A 559 0.28 32.21 -34.36
C ALA A 559 -0.06 31.31 -35.56
N LYS A 560 -1.33 31.23 -35.95
CA LYS A 560 -1.81 30.46 -37.11
C LYS A 560 -1.21 30.99 -38.41
N ALA A 561 -1.22 32.31 -38.61
CA ALA A 561 -0.63 32.94 -39.80
C ALA A 561 0.89 32.69 -39.87
N ALA A 562 1.59 32.82 -38.74
CA ALA A 562 3.02 32.56 -38.65
C ALA A 562 3.36 31.07 -38.84
N PHE A 563 2.53 30.14 -38.37
CA PHE A 563 2.76 28.69 -38.48
C PHE A 563 2.73 28.26 -39.95
N GLU A 564 1.71 28.70 -40.68
CA GLU A 564 1.64 28.45 -42.12
C GLU A 564 2.82 29.11 -42.86
N GLN A 565 3.18 30.34 -42.51
CA GLN A 565 4.32 31.04 -43.12
C GLN A 565 5.68 30.35 -42.85
N LYS A 566 5.91 29.86 -41.63
CA LYS A 566 7.16 29.21 -41.21
C LYS A 566 7.29 27.78 -41.74
N LEU A 567 6.19 27.03 -41.87
CA LEU A 567 6.24 25.56 -42.06
C LEU A 567 5.53 25.00 -43.30
N TRP A 568 4.51 25.65 -43.86
CA TRP A 568 3.78 25.08 -45.00
C TRP A 568 4.62 25.17 -46.29
N ASN A 569 5.04 24.02 -46.83
CA ASN A 569 5.92 23.95 -48.00
C ASN A 569 5.18 23.81 -49.35
N GLY A 570 3.84 23.89 -49.35
CA GLY A 570 3.00 23.68 -50.53
C GLY A 570 2.53 22.23 -50.74
N SER A 571 2.96 21.28 -49.91
CA SER A 571 2.51 19.87 -49.95
C SER A 571 2.25 19.28 -48.56
N TYR A 572 3.00 19.69 -47.55
CA TYR A 572 2.89 19.26 -46.16
C TYR A 572 3.52 20.32 -45.24
N PHE A 573 3.51 20.11 -43.93
CA PHE A 573 4.22 20.96 -42.97
C PHE A 573 5.62 20.41 -42.70
N ASN A 574 6.64 21.26 -42.85
CA ASN A 574 8.02 20.94 -42.46
C ASN A 574 8.08 20.52 -40.99
N TYR A 575 8.91 19.51 -40.66
CA TYR A 575 9.14 19.05 -39.29
C TYR A 575 9.45 20.21 -38.34
N ASP A 576 10.40 21.08 -38.71
CA ASP A 576 10.67 22.33 -38.00
C ASP A 576 11.08 23.49 -38.93
N SER A 577 11.11 24.70 -38.36
CA SER A 577 11.54 25.93 -39.04
C SER A 577 13.06 26.13 -39.04
N GLY A 578 13.83 25.06 -38.82
CA GLY A 578 15.27 25.05 -38.80
C GLY A 578 15.91 25.05 -40.20
N SER A 579 17.20 24.75 -40.22
CA SER A 579 18.01 24.69 -41.44
C SER A 579 18.81 23.39 -41.58
N SER A 580 18.49 22.37 -40.77
CA SER A 580 19.12 21.05 -40.83
C SER A 580 18.53 20.20 -41.97
N ASN A 581 19.13 19.03 -42.23
CA ASN A 581 18.61 18.10 -43.22
C ASN A 581 17.25 17.49 -42.82
N ASN A 582 16.98 17.34 -41.52
CA ASN A 582 15.71 16.82 -40.99
C ASN A 582 14.61 17.88 -40.83
N SER A 583 14.91 19.19 -40.86
CA SER A 583 13.89 20.26 -40.85
C SER A 583 12.80 20.06 -41.91
N LYS A 584 13.14 19.43 -43.05
CA LYS A 584 12.22 19.16 -44.16
C LYS A 584 11.61 17.75 -44.15
N SER A 585 11.86 16.95 -43.12
CA SER A 585 11.28 15.60 -43.02
C SER A 585 9.76 15.66 -42.87
N ILE A 586 9.10 14.65 -43.43
CA ILE A 586 7.67 14.41 -43.29
C ILE A 586 7.50 13.66 -41.97
N GLN A 587 6.97 14.32 -40.95
CA GLN A 587 6.65 13.69 -39.67
C GLN A 587 5.26 13.06 -39.75
N ALA A 588 5.10 11.81 -39.28
CA ALA A 588 3.81 11.12 -39.26
C ALA A 588 2.76 11.86 -38.38
N ASP A 589 3.24 12.60 -37.39
CA ASP A 589 2.47 13.25 -36.32
C ASP A 589 2.35 14.78 -36.48
N GLN A 590 2.71 15.31 -37.66
CA GLN A 590 2.79 16.77 -37.91
C GLN A 590 1.46 17.54 -37.73
N LEU A 591 0.35 16.83 -37.55
CA LEU A 591 -1.01 17.36 -37.39
C LEU A 591 -1.64 17.00 -36.03
N ALA A 592 -0.86 16.62 -35.01
CA ALA A 592 -1.37 16.22 -33.69
C ALA A 592 -2.38 17.21 -33.06
N GLY A 593 -2.20 18.52 -33.25
CA GLY A 593 -3.19 19.52 -32.81
C GLY A 593 -4.49 19.53 -33.63
N GLN A 594 -4.40 19.37 -34.95
CA GLN A 594 -5.54 19.29 -35.87
C GLN A 594 -6.34 17.99 -35.69
N TRP A 595 -5.68 16.90 -35.30
CA TRP A 595 -6.36 15.69 -34.82
C TRP A 595 -7.21 16.00 -33.59
N TYR A 596 -6.63 16.66 -32.58
CA TYR A 596 -7.32 16.92 -31.32
C TYR A 596 -8.44 17.97 -31.42
N THR A 597 -8.34 18.96 -32.33
CA THR A 597 -9.49 19.86 -32.59
C THR A 597 -10.68 19.07 -33.11
N ALA A 598 -10.48 18.27 -34.16
CA ALA A 598 -11.54 17.46 -34.76
C ALA A 598 -12.11 16.40 -33.78
N ALA A 599 -11.25 15.78 -32.97
CA ALA A 599 -11.66 14.82 -31.94
C ALA A 599 -12.45 15.49 -30.79
N SER A 600 -12.22 16.78 -30.52
CA SER A 600 -12.91 17.56 -29.48
C SER A 600 -14.12 18.36 -29.99
N GLY A 601 -14.49 18.20 -31.26
CA GLY A 601 -15.58 18.97 -31.90
C GLY A 601 -15.26 20.46 -32.11
N LEU A 602 -13.99 20.88 -31.97
CA LEU A 602 -13.54 22.23 -32.29
C LEU A 602 -13.42 22.42 -33.80
N PRO A 603 -13.55 23.68 -34.31
CA PRO A 603 -13.24 24.00 -35.70
C PRO A 603 -11.81 23.60 -36.11
N ASP A 604 -11.62 23.26 -37.38
CA ASP A 604 -10.32 22.92 -37.94
C ASP A 604 -9.33 24.10 -37.88
N LEU A 605 -8.05 23.77 -37.70
CA LEU A 605 -6.94 24.72 -37.65
C LEU A 605 -6.61 25.24 -39.05
N PHE A 606 -6.62 24.33 -40.02
CA PHE A 606 -6.20 24.54 -41.41
C PHE A 606 -7.37 24.24 -42.36
N ASP A 607 -7.24 24.60 -43.63
CA ASP A 607 -8.22 24.21 -44.65
C ASP A 607 -8.10 22.73 -45.05
N ASP A 608 -9.22 22.14 -45.49
CA ASP A 608 -9.35 20.76 -45.96
C ASP A 608 -8.23 20.35 -46.94
N GLN A 609 -7.81 21.26 -47.82
CA GLN A 609 -6.79 20.99 -48.83
C GLN A 609 -5.40 20.82 -48.19
N LYS A 610 -5.01 21.67 -47.23
CA LYS A 610 -3.77 21.47 -46.46
C LYS A 610 -3.82 20.17 -45.65
N ILE A 611 -4.95 19.91 -44.97
CA ILE A 611 -5.14 18.70 -44.13
C ILE A 611 -5.00 17.43 -44.98
N GLN A 612 -5.78 17.30 -46.05
CA GLN A 612 -5.75 16.12 -46.92
C GLN A 612 -4.41 15.99 -47.65
N SER A 613 -3.80 17.08 -48.10
CA SER A 613 -2.47 17.04 -48.73
C SER A 613 -1.39 16.53 -47.78
N ALA A 614 -1.36 17.00 -46.53
CA ALA A 614 -0.39 16.55 -45.53
C ALA A 614 -0.64 15.08 -45.11
N LEU A 615 -1.89 14.67 -44.89
CA LEU A 615 -2.24 13.29 -44.55
C LEU A 615 -1.97 12.32 -45.70
N GLN A 616 -2.28 12.69 -46.95
CA GLN A 616 -1.94 11.89 -48.12
C GLN A 616 -0.42 11.82 -48.30
N LYS A 617 0.33 12.88 -47.95
CA LYS A 617 1.80 12.85 -47.93
C LYS A 617 2.35 11.84 -46.93
N ILE A 618 1.81 11.81 -45.72
CA ILE A 618 2.17 10.82 -44.68
C ILE A 618 1.85 9.41 -45.18
N TYR A 619 0.69 9.20 -45.79
CA TYR A 619 0.32 7.90 -46.37
C TYR A 619 1.29 7.47 -47.48
N ASP A 620 1.49 8.31 -48.51
CA ASP A 620 2.32 8.02 -49.69
C ASP A 620 3.81 7.81 -49.37
N PHE A 621 4.28 8.32 -48.22
CA PHE A 621 5.67 8.23 -47.80
C PHE A 621 5.82 7.36 -46.56
N ASN A 622 5.45 7.88 -45.39
CA ASN A 622 5.68 7.26 -44.09
C ASN A 622 5.01 5.88 -43.92
N VAL A 623 3.92 5.62 -44.64
CA VAL A 623 3.24 4.31 -44.65
C VAL A 623 3.65 3.50 -45.89
N MET A 624 3.30 3.96 -47.09
CA MET A 624 3.36 3.12 -48.29
C MET A 624 4.79 2.80 -48.77
N LYS A 625 5.81 3.58 -48.42
CA LYS A 625 7.22 3.24 -48.72
C LYS A 625 7.83 2.30 -47.67
N VAL A 626 7.15 2.09 -46.54
CA VAL A 626 7.56 1.20 -45.45
C VAL A 626 6.91 -0.16 -45.65
N ARG A 627 7.61 -1.07 -46.33
CA ARG A 627 7.15 -2.43 -46.68
C ARG A 627 5.77 -2.46 -47.38
N GLY A 628 5.37 -1.41 -48.09
CA GLY A 628 4.05 -1.32 -48.73
C GLY A 628 2.90 -1.09 -47.74
N GLY A 629 3.15 -0.38 -46.64
CA GLY A 629 2.18 -0.11 -45.57
C GLY A 629 2.07 -1.21 -44.50
N ARG A 630 2.61 -2.42 -44.76
CA ARG A 630 2.48 -3.62 -43.91
C ARG A 630 3.14 -3.55 -42.51
N MET A 631 3.57 -2.38 -42.04
CA MET A 631 4.20 -2.20 -40.72
C MET A 631 3.73 -0.96 -39.93
N GLY A 632 2.87 -0.10 -40.49
CA GLY A 632 2.47 1.18 -39.88
C GLY A 632 3.21 2.40 -40.46
N ALA A 633 3.14 3.53 -39.76
CA ALA A 633 3.74 4.79 -40.21
C ALA A 633 5.11 5.04 -39.53
N VAL A 634 6.20 5.12 -40.30
CA VAL A 634 7.50 5.54 -39.73
C VAL A 634 7.47 7.00 -39.34
N ASN A 635 7.99 7.34 -38.18
CA ASN A 635 7.86 8.67 -37.57
C ASN A 635 8.42 9.78 -38.48
N GLY A 636 9.59 9.56 -39.10
CA GLY A 636 10.23 10.50 -40.02
C GLY A 636 10.58 9.89 -41.38
N MET A 637 10.20 10.58 -42.45
CA MET A 637 10.68 10.26 -43.81
C MET A 637 11.15 11.51 -44.54
N HIS A 638 12.34 11.46 -45.12
CA HIS A 638 12.87 12.55 -45.95
C HIS A 638 12.07 12.68 -47.27
N PRO A 639 12.05 13.87 -47.91
CA PRO A 639 11.25 14.12 -49.13
C PRO A 639 11.69 13.33 -50.37
N ASN A 640 12.86 12.69 -50.31
CA ASN A 640 13.37 11.77 -51.32
C ASN A 640 12.81 10.33 -51.17
N GLY A 641 12.03 10.04 -50.12
CA GLY A 641 11.47 8.72 -49.84
C GLY A 641 12.37 7.77 -49.06
N LYS A 642 13.50 8.24 -48.50
CA LYS A 642 14.27 7.51 -47.49
C LYS A 642 13.74 7.81 -46.10
N VAL A 643 13.74 6.80 -45.22
CA VAL A 643 13.54 6.98 -43.77
C VAL A 643 14.51 8.03 -43.23
N ASP A 644 14.07 8.83 -42.27
CA ASP A 644 14.94 9.75 -41.55
C ASP A 644 15.74 8.98 -40.48
N GLU A 645 17.07 8.97 -40.61
CA GLU A 645 17.98 8.24 -39.71
C GLU A 645 18.74 9.20 -38.77
N THR A 646 18.26 10.44 -38.56
CA THR A 646 18.93 11.42 -37.68
C THR A 646 18.91 11.07 -36.20
N CYS A 647 17.94 10.27 -35.72
CA CYS A 647 17.99 9.66 -34.39
C CYS A 647 17.38 8.24 -34.39
N MET A 648 17.25 7.62 -33.22
CA MET A 648 16.54 6.34 -33.08
C MET A 648 15.05 6.50 -33.45
N GLN A 649 14.39 7.50 -32.89
CA GLN A 649 12.94 7.66 -32.99
C GLN A 649 12.48 8.07 -34.39
N SER A 650 13.30 8.79 -35.16
CA SER A 650 12.96 9.20 -36.53
C SER A 650 12.79 8.01 -37.49
N ARG A 651 13.49 6.89 -37.22
CA ARG A 651 13.40 5.62 -37.98
C ARG A 651 12.49 4.55 -37.35
N GLU A 652 11.90 4.82 -36.19
CA GLU A 652 10.89 3.97 -35.58
C GLU A 652 9.50 4.21 -36.18
N ILE A 653 8.66 3.19 -36.09
CA ILE A 653 7.21 3.25 -36.29
C ILE A 653 6.60 3.17 -34.90
N TRP A 654 6.00 4.26 -34.42
CA TRP A 654 5.29 4.23 -33.15
C TRP A 654 3.86 3.73 -33.37
N THR A 655 3.47 2.71 -32.60
CA THR A 655 2.19 2.02 -32.72
C THR A 655 1.04 2.97 -32.42
N GLY A 656 1.14 3.68 -31.30
CA GLY A 656 0.14 4.66 -30.86
C GLY A 656 0.03 5.90 -31.76
N VAL A 657 1.14 6.34 -32.36
CA VAL A 657 1.13 7.46 -33.33
C VAL A 657 0.51 7.01 -34.66
N THR A 658 0.77 5.78 -35.10
CA THR A 658 0.16 5.24 -36.32
C THR A 658 -1.37 5.19 -36.20
N TYR A 659 -1.92 4.76 -35.06
CA TYR A 659 -3.37 4.80 -34.82
C TYR A 659 -3.91 6.24 -34.69
N ALA A 660 -3.17 7.18 -34.13
CA ALA A 660 -3.57 8.60 -34.06
C ALA A 660 -3.58 9.27 -35.45
N ALA A 661 -2.58 9.01 -36.28
CA ALA A 661 -2.56 9.43 -37.68
C ALA A 661 -3.74 8.82 -38.46
N ALA A 662 -4.07 7.55 -38.22
CA ALA A 662 -5.26 6.91 -38.79
C ALA A 662 -6.58 7.54 -38.28
N ALA A 663 -6.69 7.90 -36.99
CA ALA A 663 -7.84 8.64 -36.46
C ALA A 663 -7.98 10.02 -37.14
N THR A 664 -6.86 10.72 -37.37
CA THR A 664 -6.81 11.99 -38.11
C THR A 664 -7.30 11.82 -39.55
N MET A 665 -6.86 10.75 -40.23
CA MET A 665 -7.35 10.38 -41.56
C MET A 665 -8.86 10.08 -41.58
N ILE A 666 -9.41 9.42 -40.55
CA ILE A 666 -10.86 9.18 -40.43
C ILE A 666 -11.63 10.51 -40.32
N HIS A 667 -11.16 11.45 -39.49
CA HIS A 667 -11.75 12.80 -39.39
C HIS A 667 -11.69 13.56 -40.72
N ALA A 668 -10.57 13.46 -41.46
CA ALA A 668 -10.40 14.07 -42.79
C ALA A 668 -11.15 13.33 -43.94
N GLY A 669 -11.93 12.30 -43.63
CA GLY A 669 -12.70 11.49 -44.60
C GLY A 669 -11.90 10.37 -45.31
N MET A 670 -10.59 10.28 -45.08
CA MET A 670 -9.64 9.36 -45.71
C MET A 670 -9.66 7.95 -45.08
N LYS A 671 -10.85 7.34 -44.99
CA LYS A 671 -11.08 6.11 -44.23
C LYS A 671 -10.32 4.89 -44.75
N GLU A 672 -10.12 4.78 -46.07
CA GLU A 672 -9.36 3.68 -46.67
C GLU A 672 -7.87 3.77 -46.31
N GLN A 673 -7.27 4.96 -46.44
CA GLN A 673 -5.91 5.24 -46.01
C GLN A 673 -5.73 5.01 -44.51
N ALA A 674 -6.72 5.40 -43.69
CA ALA A 674 -6.69 5.19 -42.24
C ALA A 674 -6.64 3.71 -41.86
N PHE A 675 -7.55 2.89 -42.39
CA PHE A 675 -7.56 1.46 -42.09
C PHE A 675 -6.31 0.78 -42.61
N ALA A 676 -5.84 1.08 -43.83
CA ALA A 676 -4.58 0.52 -44.35
C ALA A 676 -3.35 0.93 -43.52
N THR A 677 -3.33 2.15 -42.96
CA THR A 677 -2.26 2.63 -42.07
C THR A 677 -2.22 1.85 -40.75
N ALA A 678 -3.39 1.64 -40.12
CA ALA A 678 -3.52 0.91 -38.87
C ALA A 678 -3.41 -0.63 -39.03
N GLU A 679 -3.82 -1.17 -40.18
CA GLU A 679 -3.67 -2.59 -40.53
C GLU A 679 -2.20 -3.00 -40.60
N GLY A 680 -1.29 -2.06 -40.87
CA GLY A 680 0.15 -2.26 -40.73
C GLY A 680 0.60 -2.63 -39.32
N ILE A 681 -0.04 -2.10 -38.27
CA ILE A 681 0.24 -2.44 -36.86
C ILE A 681 -0.31 -3.83 -36.53
N PHE A 682 -1.52 -4.16 -36.99
CA PHE A 682 -2.05 -5.52 -36.89
C PHE A 682 -1.15 -6.53 -37.63
N THR A 683 -0.74 -6.21 -38.85
CA THR A 683 0.09 -7.08 -39.68
C THR A 683 1.42 -7.40 -39.03
N ALA A 684 2.16 -6.38 -38.59
CA ALA A 684 3.48 -6.57 -37.99
C ALA A 684 3.42 -7.06 -36.53
N GLY A 685 2.44 -6.63 -35.74
CA GLY A 685 2.37 -6.94 -34.31
C GLY A 685 1.51 -8.16 -33.95
N TRP A 686 0.39 -8.38 -34.65
CA TRP A 686 -0.67 -9.31 -34.23
C TRP A 686 -0.94 -10.47 -35.20
N SER A 687 -0.53 -10.39 -36.46
CA SER A 687 -0.75 -11.46 -37.45
C SER A 687 0.27 -12.60 -37.36
N GLU A 688 -0.07 -13.77 -37.93
CA GLU A 688 0.82 -14.94 -38.01
C GLU A 688 2.05 -14.72 -38.90
N GLU A 689 2.00 -13.75 -39.83
CA GLU A 689 3.16 -13.29 -40.62
C GLU A 689 4.02 -12.23 -39.89
N GLY A 690 3.61 -11.80 -38.69
CA GLY A 690 4.23 -10.72 -37.93
C GLY A 690 5.34 -11.18 -36.95
N TYR A 691 5.75 -10.27 -36.08
CA TYR A 691 6.82 -10.49 -35.08
C TYR A 691 6.32 -11.11 -33.76
N GLY A 692 5.00 -11.25 -33.57
CA GLY A 692 4.40 -11.88 -32.41
C GLY A 692 4.39 -11.01 -31.15
N TYR A 693 3.86 -9.79 -31.26
CA TYR A 693 3.71 -8.82 -30.15
C TYR A 693 2.32 -8.81 -29.51
N SER A 694 1.46 -9.79 -29.82
CA SER A 694 0.12 -9.94 -29.22
C SER A 694 0.17 -9.95 -27.69
N PHE A 695 -0.64 -9.10 -27.05
CA PHE A 695 -0.67 -8.88 -25.59
C PHE A 695 0.65 -8.40 -24.98
N GLN A 696 1.56 -7.86 -25.80
CA GLN A 696 2.80 -7.23 -25.36
C GLN A 696 3.21 -6.05 -26.26
N THR A 697 2.22 -5.45 -26.96
CA THR A 697 2.39 -4.39 -27.96
C THR A 697 3.37 -3.30 -27.49
N PRO A 698 4.47 -3.05 -28.23
CA PRO A 698 5.47 -2.07 -27.83
C PRO A 698 5.06 -0.63 -28.19
N GLU A 699 5.82 0.33 -27.66
CA GLU A 699 5.84 1.71 -28.15
C GLU A 699 6.06 1.74 -29.67
N GLY A 700 7.10 1.05 -30.15
CA GLY A 700 7.40 1.04 -31.57
C GLY A 700 8.47 0.03 -31.98
N TRP A 701 8.66 -0.04 -33.30
CA TRP A 701 9.64 -0.92 -33.94
C TRP A 701 10.25 -0.28 -35.19
N THR A 702 11.42 -0.74 -35.62
CA THR A 702 12.05 -0.36 -36.90
C THR A 702 11.63 -1.28 -38.05
N THR A 703 11.98 -0.91 -39.29
CA THR A 703 11.53 -1.60 -40.53
C THR A 703 12.08 -3.02 -40.74
N ASP A 704 12.98 -3.47 -39.87
CA ASP A 704 13.58 -4.80 -39.75
C ASP A 704 13.08 -5.59 -38.51
N GLY A 705 12.20 -4.98 -37.71
CA GLY A 705 11.49 -5.65 -36.62
C GLY A 705 12.09 -5.51 -35.22
N HIS A 706 13.15 -4.72 -35.03
CA HIS A 706 13.65 -4.42 -33.68
C HIS A 706 12.65 -3.55 -32.90
N PHE A 707 12.27 -3.97 -31.69
CA PHE A 707 11.26 -3.30 -30.86
C PHE A 707 11.88 -2.55 -29.67
N ARG A 708 11.22 -1.50 -29.21
CA ARG A 708 11.53 -0.75 -27.97
C ARG A 708 10.33 -0.72 -27.03
N SER A 709 10.54 -1.00 -25.74
CA SER A 709 9.52 -0.99 -24.67
C SER A 709 8.25 -1.79 -24.98
N LEU A 710 8.27 -3.11 -24.75
CA LEU A 710 7.07 -3.97 -24.78
C LEU A 710 6.08 -3.60 -23.69
N ILE A 711 4.81 -4.01 -23.86
CA ILE A 711 3.70 -3.73 -22.93
C ILE A 711 3.65 -2.23 -22.65
N TYR A 712 3.14 -1.46 -23.61
CA TYR A 712 3.21 0.00 -23.62
C TYR A 712 1.83 0.68 -23.69
N MET A 713 1.73 1.89 -23.13
CA MET A 713 0.46 2.63 -23.01
C MET A 713 -0.04 3.20 -24.35
N ARG A 714 0.85 3.78 -25.17
CA ARG A 714 0.49 4.48 -26.43
C ARG A 714 -0.38 3.67 -27.41
N PRO A 715 -0.20 2.34 -27.61
CA PRO A 715 -1.11 1.49 -28.41
C PRO A 715 -2.61 1.63 -28.16
N LEU A 716 -3.05 2.04 -26.96
CA LEU A 716 -4.47 2.25 -26.64
C LEU A 716 -5.16 3.29 -27.53
N SER A 717 -4.41 4.13 -28.24
CA SER A 717 -4.94 5.12 -29.20
C SER A 717 -5.67 4.53 -30.40
N ILE A 718 -5.71 3.20 -30.60
CA ILE A 718 -6.70 2.56 -31.49
C ILE A 718 -8.15 2.94 -31.09
N TRP A 719 -8.39 3.28 -29.82
CA TRP A 719 -9.65 3.85 -29.36
C TRP A 719 -9.93 5.27 -29.86
N ALA A 720 -8.91 6.04 -30.28
CA ALA A 720 -9.11 7.30 -30.99
C ALA A 720 -9.64 7.08 -32.41
N MET A 721 -9.29 5.97 -33.08
CA MET A 721 -9.95 5.59 -34.33
C MET A 721 -11.43 5.24 -34.08
N HIS A 722 -11.74 4.56 -32.98
CA HIS A 722 -13.12 4.24 -32.62
C HIS A 722 -13.94 5.49 -32.30
N TRP A 723 -13.33 6.45 -31.59
CA TRP A 723 -13.86 7.79 -31.35
C TRP A 723 -14.19 8.51 -32.66
N ALA A 724 -13.23 8.57 -33.59
CA ALA A 724 -13.40 9.21 -34.91
C ALA A 724 -14.46 8.52 -35.81
N LEU A 725 -14.72 7.22 -35.62
CA LEU A 725 -15.76 6.47 -36.31
C LEU A 725 -17.15 6.60 -35.68
N SER A 726 -17.23 7.07 -34.43
CA SER A 726 -18.46 7.25 -33.68
C SER A 726 -19.18 8.55 -34.06
N THR A 727 -20.51 8.53 -34.19
CA THR A 727 -21.29 9.77 -34.31
C THR A 727 -21.14 10.65 -33.07
N THR A 728 -21.05 11.96 -33.30
CA THR A 728 -20.63 13.05 -32.40
C THR A 728 -20.94 12.83 -30.91
N LYS A 729 -19.87 12.70 -30.10
CA LYS A 729 -19.93 12.45 -28.65
C LYS A 729 -19.80 13.71 -27.77
N THR A 730 -19.56 14.89 -28.36
CA THR A 730 -19.51 16.15 -27.61
C THR A 730 -20.90 16.56 -27.14
N MET A 731 -21.15 16.48 -25.82
CA MET A 731 -22.41 16.92 -25.22
C MET A 731 -22.56 18.46 -25.22
N LEU A 732 -21.46 19.19 -25.27
CA LEU A 732 -21.45 20.65 -25.45
C LEU A 732 -21.22 21.01 -26.92
N GLU A 733 -22.10 21.81 -27.52
CA GLU A 733 -21.85 22.36 -28.84
C GLU A 733 -20.73 23.42 -28.77
N ALA A 734 -19.60 23.14 -29.42
CA ALA A 734 -18.59 24.16 -29.70
C ALA A 734 -19.14 25.21 -30.69
N PRO A 735 -18.57 26.43 -30.73
CA PRO A 735 -18.98 27.46 -31.69
C PRO A 735 -18.87 26.97 -33.15
N LYS A 736 -20.02 26.78 -33.82
CA LYS A 736 -20.15 26.24 -35.20
C LYS A 736 -19.55 27.11 -36.32
N ILE A 737 -18.80 28.15 -35.96
CA ILE A 737 -18.08 29.07 -36.85
C ILE A 737 -16.75 29.33 -36.14
N ASN A 738 -15.63 29.26 -36.86
CA ASN A 738 -14.32 29.62 -36.29
C ASN A 738 -14.27 31.15 -36.02
N THR A 739 -14.73 31.56 -34.84
CA THR A 739 -14.93 32.97 -34.46
C THR A 739 -13.62 33.72 -34.32
N MET A 740 -12.59 33.06 -33.78
CA MET A 740 -11.40 32.75 -34.59
C MET A 740 -10.93 33.88 -35.50
N ASP A 741 -11.10 33.66 -36.80
CA ASP A 741 -10.52 34.46 -37.89
C ASP A 741 -11.29 35.78 -38.20
N ARG A 742 -12.12 36.31 -37.28
CA ARG A 742 -12.91 37.55 -37.50
C ARG A 742 -12.62 38.66 -36.49
N SER A 743 -11.85 39.66 -36.95
CA SER A 743 -11.75 40.98 -36.32
C SER A 743 -12.95 41.86 -36.69
N HIS A 744 -13.77 42.27 -35.73
CA HIS A 744 -14.78 43.34 -35.92
C HIS A 744 -14.87 44.29 -34.71
N PRO A 745 -15.18 45.58 -34.90
CA PRO A 745 -15.19 46.57 -33.82
C PRO A 745 -16.49 46.55 -33.02
N THR A 746 -16.43 47.03 -31.77
CA THR A 746 -17.59 47.29 -30.92
C THR A 746 -18.41 48.50 -31.39
N PRO A 747 -19.75 48.43 -31.34
CA PRO A 747 -20.63 49.60 -31.35
C PRO A 747 -21.31 49.82 -29.98
N HIS A 748 -21.61 51.08 -29.65
CA HIS A 748 -22.27 51.46 -28.39
C HIS A 748 -23.81 51.31 -28.43
N THR A 749 -24.37 51.12 -27.22
CA THR A 749 -25.74 51.39 -26.75
C THR A 749 -26.77 52.03 -27.70
N LEU A 750 -27.99 51.47 -27.73
CA LEU A 750 -29.24 52.26 -27.87
C LEU A 750 -30.46 51.50 -27.30
N ASN A 751 -31.31 52.20 -26.54
CA ASN A 751 -32.58 51.70 -25.99
C ASN A 751 -33.75 51.94 -26.95
N SER A 752 -34.77 51.08 -26.94
CA SER A 752 -36.19 51.46 -27.14
C SER A 752 -37.15 50.31 -26.75
N SER A 753 -38.45 50.62 -26.60
CA SER A 753 -39.48 49.78 -25.96
C SER A 753 -40.80 49.71 -26.76
N HIS A 754 -41.78 48.92 -26.23
CA HIS A 754 -43.17 48.66 -26.70
C HIS A 754 -43.32 47.37 -27.55
N ASN A 755 -44.28 46.45 -27.30
CA ASN A 755 -45.76 46.53 -27.13
C ASN A 755 -46.48 46.88 -28.46
N GLU A 756 -47.62 46.29 -28.89
CA GLU A 756 -48.54 45.20 -28.43
C GLU A 756 -49.61 44.96 -29.54
N SER A 757 -50.57 43.99 -29.54
CA SER A 757 -50.76 42.65 -28.93
C SER A 757 -51.92 41.90 -29.64
N GLY A 758 -52.11 40.59 -29.37
CA GLY A 758 -53.24 39.78 -29.91
C GLY A 758 -53.10 38.28 -29.58
N VAL A 759 -53.59 37.72 -28.45
CA VAL A 759 -55.00 37.50 -28.01
C VAL A 759 -55.69 36.42 -28.87
N ARG A 760 -55.68 35.11 -28.51
CA ARG A 760 -56.52 34.35 -27.51
C ARG A 760 -57.96 34.06 -28.00
N PRO A 761 -58.77 33.16 -27.37
CA PRO A 761 -58.55 32.23 -26.21
C PRO A 761 -58.68 30.72 -26.64
N VAL A 762 -58.77 29.65 -25.83
CA VAL A 762 -59.52 29.27 -24.59
C VAL A 762 -58.74 28.16 -23.85
N ALA A 763 -58.21 28.37 -22.63
CA ALA A 763 -58.72 28.01 -21.28
C ALA A 763 -58.73 26.48 -20.95
N SER A 764 -58.46 26.00 -19.72
CA SER A 764 -58.31 26.62 -18.37
C SER A 764 -57.08 26.06 -17.62
N LYS A 765 -56.27 26.84 -16.86
CA LYS A 765 -56.45 27.27 -15.44
C LYS A 765 -56.84 26.11 -14.48
N THR A 766 -56.21 25.91 -13.30
CA THR A 766 -55.90 26.92 -12.26
C THR A 766 -54.66 26.61 -11.37
N ARG A 767 -54.10 27.70 -10.81
CA ARG A 767 -53.03 27.93 -9.80
C ARG A 767 -52.71 26.93 -8.66
N CYS A 768 -51.41 26.95 -8.31
CA CYS A 768 -50.76 27.01 -6.98
C CYS A 768 -50.94 25.90 -5.91
N PHE A 769 -49.83 25.22 -5.58
CA PHE A 769 -49.20 25.08 -4.23
C PHE A 769 -47.71 24.69 -4.48
N GLY A 770 -46.73 24.88 -3.60
CA GLY A 770 -46.74 25.45 -2.24
C GLY A 770 -46.46 24.41 -1.15
N ASN A 771 -45.17 24.14 -0.87
CA ASN A 771 -44.60 23.32 0.22
C ASN A 771 -45.39 22.08 0.70
N ALA A 772 -44.91 20.87 0.36
CA ALA A 772 -44.51 19.84 1.34
C ALA A 772 -44.06 18.55 0.65
N TYR A 773 -42.88 18.01 1.02
CA TYR A 773 -42.69 16.57 1.18
C TYR A 773 -41.57 16.26 2.19
N SER A 774 -41.82 16.67 3.43
CA SER A 774 -41.44 15.82 4.57
C SER A 774 -42.23 14.50 4.51
N ILE A 775 -41.96 13.55 5.40
CA ILE A 775 -42.60 12.22 5.44
C ILE A 775 -42.08 11.22 4.37
N ILE A 776 -40.76 11.06 4.29
CA ILE A 776 -40.15 9.71 4.40
C ILE A 776 -39.10 9.74 5.53
N LYS A 777 -39.54 10.11 6.75
CA LYS A 777 -38.69 10.09 7.95
C LYS A 777 -39.44 9.71 9.24
N MET A 778 -40.59 9.03 9.13
CA MET A 778 -41.34 8.49 10.28
C MET A 778 -42.32 7.38 9.84
N ALA A 779 -41.80 6.17 9.54
CA ALA A 779 -42.62 5.03 9.12
C ALA A 779 -42.04 3.64 9.50
N ARG A 780 -41.20 3.53 10.55
CA ARG A 780 -40.78 2.21 11.07
C ARG A 780 -40.52 2.13 12.58
N LYS A 781 -41.38 2.77 13.38
CA LYS A 781 -41.60 2.43 14.79
C LYS A 781 -43.04 2.82 15.19
N MET A 782 -43.58 2.18 16.23
CA MET A 782 -44.90 2.43 16.85
C MET A 782 -46.17 1.90 16.14
N LEU A 783 -46.35 0.58 16.21
CA LEU A 783 -47.43 0.01 17.03
C LEU A 783 -46.70 -0.73 18.18
N ILE A 784 -46.43 -0.11 19.33
CA ILE A 784 -47.31 0.40 20.41
C ILE A 784 -47.63 -0.70 21.44
N ASP A 785 -47.43 -0.34 22.71
CA ASP A 785 -47.13 -1.24 23.81
C ASP A 785 -48.35 -1.84 24.53
N GLY A 786 -48.08 -2.87 25.34
CA GLY A 786 -49.03 -3.53 26.22
C GLY A 786 -48.43 -3.83 27.61
N GLU A 787 -47.98 -2.77 28.31
CA GLU A 787 -47.59 -2.74 29.74
C GLU A 787 -46.31 -3.55 30.13
N LEU A 788 -45.52 -3.18 31.16
CA LEU A 788 -45.70 -2.20 32.25
C LEU A 788 -44.57 -1.15 32.35
N ASN A 789 -44.92 -0.04 33.00
CA ASN A 789 -44.08 1.10 33.38
C ASN A 789 -42.73 0.76 34.07
N LYS A 790 -41.66 1.46 33.65
CA LYS A 790 -40.74 2.19 34.55
C LYS A 790 -40.34 3.53 33.90
N PRO A 791 -40.02 4.58 34.70
CA PRO A 791 -39.84 5.95 34.20
C PRO A 791 -38.46 6.20 33.56
N ASN A 792 -38.30 7.39 32.99
CA ASN A 792 -37.03 7.91 32.46
C ASN A 792 -35.86 7.76 33.45
N GLU A 793 -34.67 7.49 32.91
CA GLU A 793 -33.40 7.88 33.51
C GLU A 793 -32.69 8.83 32.53
N ASP A 794 -32.05 9.88 33.04
CA ASP A 794 -31.53 10.99 32.25
C ASP A 794 -30.30 10.60 31.39
N GLU A 795 -30.09 11.31 30.27
CA GLU A 795 -28.84 11.23 29.50
C GLU A 795 -27.67 11.83 30.32
N THR A 796 -27.07 10.98 31.15
CA THR A 796 -25.99 11.31 32.07
C THR A 796 -24.70 11.58 31.30
N HIS A 797 -24.41 12.87 31.11
CA HIS A 797 -23.26 13.33 30.32
C HIS A 797 -21.94 13.20 31.11
N TYR A 798 -21.24 12.08 30.92
CA TYR A 798 -19.93 11.83 31.54
C TYR A 798 -18.79 12.71 30.97
N ASP A 799 -17.72 12.90 31.76
CA ASP A 799 -16.47 13.51 31.30
C ASP A 799 -15.71 12.59 30.34
N PHE A 800 -15.83 11.26 30.50
CA PHE A 800 -15.17 10.26 29.68
C PHE A 800 -16.07 9.03 29.44
N ASP A 801 -15.94 8.41 28.26
CA ASP A 801 -16.50 7.08 27.99
C ASP A 801 -15.68 5.98 28.68
N LEU A 802 -14.36 6.19 28.76
CA LEU A 802 -13.42 5.28 29.42
C LEU A 802 -12.37 6.05 30.20
N PHE A 803 -12.22 5.75 31.48
CA PHE A 803 -11.10 6.21 32.30
C PHE A 803 -10.20 5.04 32.69
N VAL A 804 -8.90 5.15 32.46
CA VAL A 804 -7.94 4.06 32.68
C VAL A 804 -6.94 4.44 33.79
N ILE A 805 -6.83 3.62 34.83
CA ILE A 805 -5.90 3.83 35.94
C ILE A 805 -4.71 2.89 35.78
N GLY A 806 -3.58 3.44 35.36
CA GLY A 806 -2.35 2.72 35.03
C GLY A 806 -2.12 2.64 33.51
N ALA A 807 -0.91 2.99 33.08
CA ALA A 807 -0.49 3.07 31.69
C ALA A 807 0.64 2.09 31.37
N GLY A 808 0.57 0.88 31.91
CA GLY A 808 1.30 -0.27 31.36
C GLY A 808 0.80 -0.69 29.97
N SER A 809 1.49 -1.63 29.32
CA SER A 809 1.12 -2.18 27.99
C SER A 809 -0.39 -2.36 27.75
N GLY A 810 -1.11 -3.01 28.68
CA GLY A 810 -2.56 -3.23 28.59
C GLY A 810 -3.36 -1.92 28.64
N GLY A 811 -3.08 -1.04 29.60
CA GLY A 811 -3.74 0.26 29.74
C GLY A 811 -3.50 1.16 28.51
N VAL A 812 -2.26 1.25 28.04
CA VAL A 812 -1.92 2.00 26.81
C VAL A 812 -2.65 1.43 25.60
N ARG A 813 -2.67 0.11 25.42
CA ARG A 813 -3.36 -0.52 24.29
C ARG A 813 -4.87 -0.27 24.34
N ALA A 814 -5.49 -0.44 25.51
CA ALA A 814 -6.92 -0.25 25.72
C ALA A 814 -7.34 1.21 25.50
N SER A 815 -6.65 2.17 26.11
CA SER A 815 -6.94 3.60 25.92
C SER A 815 -6.78 4.03 24.48
N ARG A 816 -5.65 3.67 23.84
CA ARG A 816 -5.36 4.08 22.47
C ARG A 816 -6.39 3.52 21.48
N PHE A 817 -6.74 2.23 21.58
CA PHE A 817 -7.72 1.63 20.68
C PHE A 817 -9.14 2.17 20.94
N SER A 818 -9.54 2.37 22.19
CA SER A 818 -10.87 2.90 22.49
C SER A 818 -11.04 4.32 21.94
N ALA A 819 -10.01 5.17 22.05
CA ALA A 819 -10.03 6.52 21.46
C ALA A 819 -9.97 6.50 19.92
N GLN A 820 -9.23 5.56 19.32
CA GLN A 820 -9.23 5.35 17.87
C GLN A 820 -10.60 4.85 17.33
N TYR A 821 -11.47 4.31 18.18
CA TYR A 821 -12.89 4.03 17.88
C TYR A 821 -13.85 5.15 18.33
N GLY A 822 -13.35 6.35 18.60
CA GLY A 822 -14.15 7.56 18.89
C GLY A 822 -14.58 7.74 20.34
N ALA A 823 -14.18 6.87 21.27
CA ALA A 823 -14.49 7.04 22.69
C ALA A 823 -13.68 8.19 23.31
N LYS A 824 -14.29 9.00 24.19
CA LYS A 824 -13.57 10.04 24.94
C LYS A 824 -12.79 9.40 26.09
N VAL A 825 -11.47 9.26 25.96
CA VAL A 825 -10.64 8.49 26.91
C VAL A 825 -9.74 9.35 27.80
N GLY A 826 -9.80 9.10 29.11
CA GLY A 826 -8.83 9.55 30.11
C GLY A 826 -7.91 8.42 30.54
N ILE A 827 -6.65 8.73 30.88
CA ILE A 827 -5.73 7.78 31.49
C ILE A 827 -4.87 8.47 32.55
N CYS A 828 -4.69 7.87 33.73
CA CYS A 828 -3.76 8.38 34.74
C CYS A 828 -2.65 7.37 35.06
N GLU A 829 -1.45 7.88 35.34
CA GLU A 829 -0.29 7.07 35.73
C GLU A 829 0.61 7.84 36.70
N LEU A 830 1.30 7.11 37.58
CA LEU A 830 2.25 7.64 38.54
C LEU A 830 3.46 8.30 37.84
N PRO A 831 4.11 9.28 38.51
CA PRO A 831 5.34 9.89 38.02
C PRO A 831 6.41 8.83 37.69
N PHE A 832 7.14 9.06 36.61
CA PHE A 832 8.14 8.13 36.11
C PHE A 832 9.38 8.02 37.02
N HIS A 833 9.87 6.81 37.24
CA HIS A 833 11.17 6.52 37.85
C HIS A 833 11.76 5.21 37.28
N PRO A 834 13.10 5.06 37.10
CA PRO A 834 13.72 3.86 36.52
C PRO A 834 13.47 2.54 37.27
N ILE A 835 13.14 2.58 38.55
CA ILE A 835 12.65 1.43 39.34
C ILE A 835 11.22 1.73 39.79
N SER A 836 10.27 0.81 39.59
CA SER A 836 8.85 1.01 39.95
C SER A 836 8.56 0.66 41.41
N SER A 837 7.76 1.48 42.10
CA SER A 837 7.33 1.29 43.50
C SER A 837 5.80 1.41 43.65
N GLU A 838 5.28 1.56 44.87
CA GLU A 838 3.86 1.89 45.09
C GLU A 838 3.49 3.32 44.63
N VAL A 839 4.47 4.24 44.54
CA VAL A 839 4.27 5.69 44.29
C VAL A 839 4.98 6.25 43.05
N VAL A 840 5.87 5.48 42.41
CA VAL A 840 6.50 5.83 41.13
C VAL A 840 6.42 4.67 40.13
N GLY A 841 6.26 5.00 38.84
CA GLY A 841 6.12 4.01 37.78
C GLY A 841 6.41 4.61 36.41
N GLY A 842 5.38 5.17 35.76
CA GLY A 842 5.46 5.85 34.48
C GLY A 842 5.00 5.02 33.27
N VAL A 843 4.37 5.73 32.34
CA VAL A 843 3.80 5.24 31.07
C VAL A 843 4.72 4.27 30.32
N GLY A 844 4.14 3.15 29.87
CA GLY A 844 4.80 1.96 29.32
C GLY A 844 4.83 0.81 30.33
N GLY A 845 5.17 1.11 31.60
CA GLY A 845 5.16 0.17 32.71
C GLY A 845 6.21 -0.97 32.63
N THR A 846 6.28 -1.77 33.69
CA THR A 846 7.34 -2.77 33.91
C THR A 846 7.47 -3.79 32.78
N CYS A 847 6.36 -4.32 32.25
CA CYS A 847 6.37 -5.35 31.19
C CYS A 847 7.11 -4.90 29.91
N VAL A 848 6.95 -3.63 29.52
CA VAL A 848 7.51 -3.06 28.29
C VAL A 848 8.96 -2.62 28.52
N ILE A 849 9.19 -1.85 29.58
CA ILE A 849 10.44 -1.11 29.78
C ILE A 849 11.48 -1.96 30.53
N ARG A 850 11.05 -2.87 31.42
CA ARG A 850 11.89 -3.53 32.44
C ARG A 850 11.51 -5.01 32.63
N GLY A 851 11.07 -5.66 31.55
CA GLY A 851 10.39 -6.95 31.66
C GLY A 851 10.50 -7.80 30.40
N CYS A 852 9.35 -8.16 29.82
CA CYS A 852 9.25 -9.19 28.80
C CYS A 852 10.08 -8.93 27.53
N VAL A 853 10.22 -7.67 27.10
CA VAL A 853 10.97 -7.36 25.87
C VAL A 853 12.50 -7.39 26.09
N PRO A 854 13.09 -6.72 27.09
CA PRO A 854 14.50 -6.91 27.42
C PRO A 854 14.85 -8.38 27.71
N LYS A 855 13.96 -9.13 28.40
CA LYS A 855 14.14 -10.56 28.70
C LYS A 855 14.23 -11.42 27.43
N LYS A 856 13.37 -11.20 26.43
CA LYS A 856 13.41 -11.97 25.17
C LYS A 856 14.76 -11.86 24.44
N ILE A 857 15.42 -10.71 24.51
CA ILE A 857 16.78 -10.53 23.93
C ILE A 857 17.79 -11.47 24.60
N LEU A 858 17.67 -11.67 25.92
CA LEU A 858 18.52 -12.60 26.66
C LEU A 858 18.17 -14.07 26.36
N VAL A 859 16.90 -14.41 26.12
CA VAL A 859 16.48 -15.77 25.68
C VAL A 859 17.13 -16.13 24.35
N TYR A 860 17.05 -15.26 23.34
CA TYR A 860 17.74 -15.48 22.07
C TYR A 860 19.27 -15.52 22.23
N GLY A 861 19.84 -14.69 23.12
CA GLY A 861 21.26 -14.76 23.45
C GLY A 861 21.69 -16.11 24.06
N ALA A 862 20.82 -16.72 24.87
CA ALA A 862 21.04 -18.00 25.55
C ALA A 862 20.78 -19.24 24.67
N SER A 863 20.11 -19.12 23.52
CA SER A 863 19.92 -20.25 22.60
C SER A 863 21.19 -20.60 21.82
N PHE A 864 21.98 -19.58 21.41
CA PHE A 864 23.16 -19.77 20.57
C PHE A 864 24.27 -20.59 21.21
N GLY A 865 24.49 -20.51 22.52
CA GLY A 865 25.55 -21.27 23.21
C GLY A 865 25.39 -22.78 23.00
N PRO A 866 24.26 -23.38 23.44
CA PRO A 866 23.92 -24.78 23.17
C PRO A 866 23.86 -25.15 21.68
N GLU A 867 23.48 -24.23 20.79
CA GLU A 867 23.43 -24.48 19.34
C GLU A 867 24.82 -24.54 18.68
N LEU A 868 25.81 -23.78 19.18
CA LEU A 868 27.20 -23.86 18.73
C LEU A 868 27.88 -25.15 19.19
N GLU A 869 27.47 -25.72 20.33
CA GLU A 869 27.89 -27.06 20.75
C GLU A 869 27.32 -28.13 19.81
N ASP A 870 26.01 -28.05 19.51
CA ASP A 870 25.31 -28.96 18.58
C ASP A 870 25.89 -28.91 17.16
N ALA A 871 26.30 -27.73 16.67
CA ALA A 871 26.73 -27.52 15.29
C ALA A 871 27.88 -28.45 14.85
N ARG A 872 28.75 -28.88 15.78
CA ARG A 872 29.84 -29.83 15.48
C ARG A 872 29.30 -31.16 14.94
N ASN A 873 28.16 -31.62 15.45
CA ASN A 873 27.51 -32.87 15.02
C ASN A 873 26.85 -32.75 13.63
N TYR A 874 26.80 -31.54 13.07
CA TYR A 874 26.41 -31.24 11.68
C TYR A 874 27.61 -31.03 10.76
N GLY A 875 28.84 -31.31 11.21
CA GLY A 875 30.06 -31.13 10.44
C GLY A 875 30.64 -29.71 10.45
N TRP A 876 30.19 -28.82 11.36
CA TRP A 876 30.79 -27.49 11.49
C TRP A 876 32.04 -27.53 12.37
N GLU A 877 33.22 -27.37 11.75
CA GLU A 877 34.50 -27.27 12.44
C GLU A 877 34.70 -25.88 13.07
N LEU A 878 34.30 -25.74 14.33
CA LEU A 878 34.52 -24.52 15.13
C LEU A 878 35.95 -24.50 15.68
N ASN A 879 36.88 -24.05 14.83
CA ASN A 879 38.33 -24.09 15.06
C ASN A 879 38.90 -23.04 16.04
N GLU A 880 38.06 -22.17 16.60
CA GLU A 880 38.42 -21.21 17.66
C GLU A 880 37.56 -21.39 18.92
N LYS A 881 38.08 -20.96 20.07
CA LYS A 881 37.34 -20.98 21.35
C LYS A 881 36.33 -19.83 21.39
N ILE A 882 35.06 -20.14 21.10
CA ILE A 882 33.97 -19.16 21.11
C ILE A 882 33.53 -18.87 22.56
N ASP A 883 34.05 -17.78 23.14
CA ASP A 883 33.66 -17.32 24.48
C ASP A 883 32.46 -16.35 24.45
N PHE A 884 31.49 -16.58 25.33
CA PHE A 884 30.34 -15.69 25.51
C PHE A 884 30.74 -14.37 26.18
N ASN A 885 30.29 -13.24 25.62
CA ASN A 885 30.58 -11.90 26.16
C ASN A 885 29.29 -11.20 26.63
N TRP A 886 29.04 -11.31 27.94
CA TRP A 886 27.88 -10.72 28.63
C TRP A 886 27.74 -9.21 28.37
N LYS A 887 28.82 -8.44 28.52
CA LYS A 887 28.80 -6.98 28.35
C LYS A 887 28.45 -6.56 26.91
N LYS A 888 28.90 -7.32 25.91
CA LYS A 888 28.53 -7.13 24.49
C LYS A 888 27.06 -7.46 24.22
N LEU A 889 26.48 -8.45 24.91
CA LEU A 889 25.04 -8.72 24.84
C LEU A 889 24.22 -7.61 25.51
N LEU A 890 24.63 -7.14 26.69
CA LEU A 890 23.97 -6.01 27.37
C LEU A 890 24.03 -4.73 26.53
N GLN A 891 25.18 -4.38 25.95
CA GLN A 891 25.30 -3.25 25.02
C GLN A 891 24.35 -3.37 23.82
N LYS A 892 24.16 -4.57 23.26
CA LYS A 892 23.14 -4.82 22.23
C LYS A 892 21.71 -4.70 22.77
N LYS A 893 21.43 -5.18 23.98
CA LYS A 893 20.12 -5.04 24.66
C LYS A 893 19.75 -3.56 24.81
N GLU A 894 20.62 -2.74 25.38
CA GLU A 894 20.38 -1.29 25.52
C GLU A 894 20.29 -0.58 24.16
N SER A 895 21.12 -0.95 23.18
CA SER A 895 21.06 -0.37 21.83
C SER A 895 19.78 -0.72 21.06
N LEU A 896 19.20 -1.90 21.28
CA LEU A 896 17.90 -2.27 20.71
C LEU A 896 16.74 -1.54 21.39
N LEU A 897 16.86 -1.23 22.68
CA LEU A 897 15.91 -0.36 23.39
C LEU A 897 16.03 1.09 22.87
N SER A 898 17.24 1.63 22.68
CA SER A 898 17.46 3.00 22.19
C SER A 898 17.09 3.23 20.72
N ASN A 899 17.11 2.18 19.88
CA ASN A 899 16.52 2.22 18.54
C ASN A 899 14.98 1.98 18.53
N GLY A 900 14.34 2.07 19.70
CA GLY A 900 12.92 1.79 19.97
C GLY A 900 11.83 2.57 19.20
N LYS A 901 12.14 3.34 18.15
CA LYS A 901 11.13 3.70 17.14
C LYS A 901 10.73 2.50 16.27
N GLN A 902 11.60 1.49 16.10
CA GLN A 902 11.35 0.34 15.22
C GLN A 902 11.23 -1.02 15.95
N GLY A 903 11.61 -1.12 17.23
CA GLY A 903 11.76 -2.41 17.91
C GLY A 903 10.46 -3.20 18.15
N PHE A 904 9.34 -2.52 18.44
CA PHE A 904 8.12 -3.19 18.94
C PHE A 904 7.18 -3.75 17.87
N GLN A 905 7.33 -3.36 16.60
CA GLN A 905 6.67 -4.06 15.48
C GLN A 905 7.57 -5.13 14.82
N LYS A 906 8.89 -5.12 15.10
CA LYS A 906 9.86 -6.07 14.54
C LYS A 906 10.07 -7.31 15.42
N GLN A 907 8.98 -8.01 15.76
CA GLN A 907 9.05 -9.29 16.50
C GLN A 907 8.52 -10.51 15.71
N ARG A 908 8.61 -10.46 14.36
CA ARG A 908 8.53 -11.66 13.48
C ARG A 908 9.62 -11.72 12.40
N VAL A 909 10.68 -10.90 12.49
CA VAL A 909 11.84 -10.94 11.57
C VAL A 909 13.13 -10.74 12.36
N LEU A 910 13.87 -11.82 12.65
CA LEU A 910 15.15 -11.76 13.40
C LEU A 910 16.13 -12.88 13.02
N THR A 911 16.18 -13.24 11.73
CA THR A 911 17.06 -14.33 11.23
C THR A 911 18.09 -13.86 10.18
N GLN A 912 18.02 -12.60 9.73
CA GLN A 912 18.97 -12.03 8.74
C GLN A 912 19.41 -10.60 9.10
N LYS A 913 20.39 -10.47 10.01
CA LYS A 913 21.33 -9.32 10.10
C LYS A 913 22.49 -9.61 11.08
N MET A 914 23.49 -10.35 10.60
CA MET A 914 24.71 -10.73 11.34
C MET A 914 26.02 -10.40 10.59
N VAL A 915 25.96 -9.59 9.54
CA VAL A 915 27.13 -9.01 8.85
C VAL A 915 27.03 -7.49 8.91
N LEU A 916 28.18 -6.80 9.00
CA LEU A 916 28.36 -5.37 9.32
C LEU A 916 27.94 -4.98 10.75
N LEU A 917 28.93 -4.80 11.64
CA LEU A 917 29.00 -3.70 12.64
C LEU A 917 30.30 -3.82 13.48
N SER A 918 31.42 -3.33 12.92
CA SER A 918 32.74 -3.32 13.58
C SER A 918 33.30 -1.91 13.72
N LYS A 919 32.67 -1.07 14.56
CA LYS A 919 33.22 0.18 15.16
C LYS A 919 32.17 0.85 16.07
N ALA A 920 32.26 0.58 17.37
CA ALA A 920 31.67 1.41 18.43
C ALA A 920 32.52 1.24 19.70
N LYS A 921 32.76 2.32 20.46
CA LYS A 921 33.45 2.28 21.76
C LYS A 921 32.43 2.32 22.89
N ALA A 922 32.80 1.80 24.06
CA ALA A 922 31.93 1.73 25.24
C ALA A 922 32.08 2.96 26.15
N SER A 923 31.00 3.31 26.86
CA SER A 923 31.00 4.21 28.01
C SER A 923 29.77 3.97 28.90
N ASP A 924 30.03 3.73 30.18
CA ASP A 924 29.28 4.03 31.42
C ASP A 924 27.74 3.84 31.54
N THR A 925 27.34 3.41 32.74
CA THR A 925 25.96 3.11 33.19
C THR A 925 24.96 4.28 33.13
N LYS A 926 25.39 5.52 32.86
CA LYS A 926 24.51 6.70 32.81
C LYS A 926 23.55 6.74 31.62
N ASP A 927 23.78 5.95 30.57
CA ASP A 927 22.88 5.95 29.40
C ASP A 927 21.62 5.09 29.59
N MET A 928 21.60 4.15 30.54
CA MET A 928 20.41 3.29 30.79
C MET A 928 19.21 4.11 31.29
N ASP A 929 19.40 4.96 32.31
CA ASP A 929 18.32 5.80 32.85
C ASP A 929 17.79 6.78 31.80
N ARG A 930 18.71 7.39 31.04
CA ARG A 930 18.40 8.28 29.90
C ARG A 930 17.54 7.58 28.85
N GLU A 931 17.80 6.30 28.59
CA GLU A 931 17.03 5.51 27.63
C GLU A 931 15.65 5.10 28.17
N ILE A 932 15.56 4.67 29.44
CA ILE A 932 14.29 4.32 30.09
C ILE A 932 13.35 5.55 30.13
N VAL A 933 13.90 6.77 30.32
CA VAL A 933 13.18 8.05 30.15
C VAL A 933 12.70 8.25 28.70
N ARG A 934 13.55 7.96 27.71
CA ARG A 934 13.22 8.13 26.28
C ARG A 934 12.08 7.19 25.85
N LEU A 935 12.07 5.94 26.31
CA LEU A 935 10.98 4.99 26.09
C LEU A 935 9.67 5.48 26.72
N ASN A 936 9.70 5.98 27.96
CA ASN A 936 8.53 6.58 28.60
C ASN A 936 7.95 7.74 27.75
N GLY A 937 8.82 8.60 27.21
CA GLY A 937 8.44 9.68 26.30
C GLY A 937 7.81 9.20 24.98
N ILE A 938 8.20 8.03 24.46
CA ILE A 938 7.53 7.42 23.29
C ILE A 938 6.09 7.02 23.65
N TYR A 939 5.87 6.39 24.79
CA TYR A 939 4.52 5.98 25.19
C TYR A 939 3.62 7.16 25.62
N LYS A 940 4.17 8.23 26.21
CA LYS A 940 3.42 9.49 26.41
C LYS A 940 2.91 10.07 25.07
N ARG A 941 3.76 10.08 24.02
CA ARG A 941 3.34 10.49 22.66
C ARG A 941 2.30 9.55 22.04
N LEU A 942 2.48 8.23 22.15
CA LEU A 942 1.51 7.25 21.59
C LEU A 942 0.10 7.31 22.20
N LEU A 943 -0.05 7.91 23.39
CA LEU A 943 -1.35 8.23 23.97
C LEU A 943 -1.90 9.57 23.42
N ALA A 944 -1.07 10.62 23.42
CA ALA A 944 -1.44 11.94 22.93
C ALA A 944 -1.87 11.95 21.44
N ASN A 945 -1.12 11.27 20.57
CA ASN A 945 -1.44 11.11 19.13
C ASN A 945 -2.76 10.37 18.87
N ALA A 946 -3.39 9.76 19.88
CA ALA A 946 -4.69 9.11 19.77
C ALA A 946 -5.79 9.85 20.57
N GLY A 947 -5.57 11.12 20.92
CA GLY A 947 -6.55 11.92 21.66
C GLY A 947 -6.76 11.53 23.13
N VAL A 948 -5.96 10.60 23.67
CA VAL A 948 -6.11 10.15 25.07
C VAL A 948 -5.57 11.20 26.02
N LYS A 949 -6.42 11.71 26.92
CA LYS A 949 -6.01 12.69 27.93
C LYS A 949 -5.23 12.00 29.06
N LEU A 950 -3.91 12.15 29.03
CA LEU A 950 -3.00 11.67 30.08
C LEU A 950 -2.97 12.62 31.28
N PHE A 951 -3.11 12.06 32.47
CA PHE A 951 -2.89 12.70 33.76
C PHE A 951 -1.70 12.05 34.47
N GLU A 952 -0.83 12.83 35.09
CA GLU A 952 0.32 12.33 35.87
C GLU A 952 0.05 12.54 37.36
N GLY A 953 -0.15 11.43 38.09
CA GLY A 953 -0.71 11.44 39.44
C GLY A 953 -1.30 10.10 39.90
N GLU A 954 -1.91 10.09 41.09
CA GLU A 954 -2.56 8.92 41.67
C GLU A 954 -4.07 8.92 41.35
N GLY A 955 -4.54 7.98 40.54
CA GLY A 955 -5.97 7.72 40.35
C GLY A 955 -6.57 6.82 41.43
N ARG A 956 -7.74 7.20 41.93
CA ARG A 956 -8.58 6.45 42.89
C ARG A 956 -9.99 6.33 42.36
N VAL A 957 -10.63 5.17 42.53
CA VAL A 957 -12.07 5.04 42.26
C VAL A 957 -12.81 5.52 43.50
N VAL A 958 -13.61 6.58 43.37
CA VAL A 958 -14.30 7.23 44.51
C VAL A 958 -15.82 7.04 44.44
N GLY A 959 -16.36 6.75 43.26
CA GLY A 959 -17.77 6.43 43.07
C GLY A 959 -17.97 5.49 41.86
N PRO A 960 -19.22 5.04 41.62
CA PRO A 960 -19.56 4.07 40.57
C PRO A 960 -19.02 4.39 39.17
N ASN A 961 -19.10 5.68 38.84
CA ASN A 961 -18.66 6.28 37.59
C ASN A 961 -17.75 7.48 37.87
N GLU A 962 -16.95 7.45 38.93
CA GLU A 962 -16.14 8.60 39.34
C GLU A 962 -14.71 8.21 39.75
N VAL A 963 -13.74 8.88 39.13
CA VAL A 963 -12.30 8.73 39.42
C VAL A 963 -11.75 10.05 39.94
N GLU A 964 -11.22 10.04 41.17
CA GLU A 964 -10.38 11.14 41.67
C GLU A 964 -8.96 10.95 41.15
N VAL A 965 -8.38 11.99 40.56
CA VAL A 965 -6.94 12.07 40.27
C VAL A 965 -6.29 13.05 41.23
N ILE A 966 -5.35 12.56 42.03
CA ILE A 966 -4.45 13.38 42.87
C ILE A 966 -3.21 13.71 42.04
N GLN A 967 -3.04 14.97 41.67
CA GLN A 967 -1.89 15.46 40.90
C GLN A 967 -0.62 15.60 41.77
N LEU A 968 0.52 15.84 41.13
CA LEU A 968 1.86 15.85 41.77
C LEU A 968 2.05 16.98 42.82
N ASP A 969 1.22 18.02 42.75
CA ASP A 969 1.15 19.14 43.70
C ASP A 969 0.19 18.87 44.89
N GLY A 970 -0.51 17.73 44.86
CA GLY A 970 -1.57 17.38 45.81
C GLY A 970 -2.98 17.79 45.38
N THR A 971 -3.15 18.47 44.23
CA THR A 971 -4.47 18.91 43.76
C THR A 971 -5.33 17.71 43.37
N LYS A 972 -6.53 17.62 43.97
CA LYS A 972 -7.52 16.57 43.72
C LYS A 972 -8.52 17.04 42.67
N ILE A 973 -8.74 16.25 41.62
CA ILE A 973 -9.77 16.52 40.60
C ILE A 973 -10.55 15.23 40.32
N SER A 974 -11.86 15.28 40.53
CA SER A 974 -12.78 14.22 40.11
C SER A 974 -13.09 14.32 38.61
N TYR A 975 -13.27 13.15 37.98
CA TYR A 975 -13.81 13.01 36.63
C TYR A 975 -14.87 11.92 36.59
N SER A 976 -16.00 12.22 35.94
CA SER A 976 -17.07 11.25 35.71
C SER A 976 -16.77 10.38 34.49
N ALA A 977 -16.99 9.07 34.59
CA ALA A 977 -16.55 8.08 33.60
C ALA A 977 -17.56 6.94 33.44
N LYS A 978 -18.08 6.76 32.22
CA LYS A 978 -19.03 5.70 31.88
C LYS A 978 -18.47 4.29 32.15
N HIS A 979 -17.18 4.09 31.86
CA HIS A 979 -16.45 2.86 32.18
C HIS A 979 -15.09 3.19 32.81
N ILE A 980 -14.65 2.36 33.77
CA ILE A 980 -13.36 2.51 34.46
C ILE A 980 -12.56 1.21 34.30
N LEU A 981 -11.30 1.30 33.87
CA LEU A 981 -10.39 0.17 33.68
C LEU A 981 -9.17 0.30 34.59
N ILE A 982 -8.84 -0.76 35.31
CA ILE A 982 -7.68 -0.83 36.21
C ILE A 982 -6.55 -1.61 35.52
N ALA A 983 -5.40 -0.96 35.36
CA ALA A 983 -4.24 -1.48 34.63
C ALA A 983 -2.88 -1.15 35.31
N THR A 984 -2.88 -1.01 36.64
CA THR A 984 -1.72 -0.57 37.46
C THR A 984 -0.55 -1.56 37.58
N GLY A 985 -0.64 -2.74 36.96
CA GLY A 985 0.42 -3.75 36.95
C GLY A 985 0.66 -4.45 38.29
N SER A 986 1.85 -5.01 38.46
CA SER A 986 2.23 -5.82 39.63
C SER A 986 3.71 -5.68 39.98
N ARG A 987 4.04 -5.88 41.27
CA ARG A 987 5.41 -5.87 41.85
C ARG A 987 5.85 -7.27 42.29
N ALA A 988 7.15 -7.54 42.35
CA ALA A 988 7.68 -8.78 42.92
C ALA A 988 7.27 -8.98 44.40
N GLN A 989 7.18 -10.24 44.84
CA GLN A 989 6.98 -10.61 46.24
C GLN A 989 8.24 -11.27 46.83
N LEU A 990 8.91 -10.55 47.72
CA LEU A 990 9.99 -11.08 48.55
C LEU A 990 9.43 -12.02 49.63
N PRO A 991 9.96 -13.25 49.81
CA PRO A 991 9.70 -14.08 50.98
C PRO A 991 10.40 -13.51 52.21
N ALA A 992 9.65 -13.35 53.31
CA ALA A 992 10.19 -12.85 54.56
C ALA A 992 11.06 -13.92 55.26
N ILE A 993 12.33 -14.01 54.86
CA ILE A 993 13.37 -14.84 55.48
C ILE A 993 14.58 -13.97 55.89
N PRO A 994 15.38 -14.37 56.89
CA PRO A 994 16.64 -13.69 57.21
C PRO A 994 17.57 -13.61 56.01
N GLY A 995 18.13 -12.42 55.77
CA GLY A 995 19.01 -12.16 54.62
C GLY A 995 18.29 -11.93 53.28
N GLN A 996 16.95 -11.79 53.26
CA GLN A 996 16.17 -11.54 52.02
C GLN A 996 16.70 -10.38 51.16
N GLU A 997 17.33 -9.37 51.79
CA GLU A 997 17.96 -8.20 51.16
C GLU A 997 19.25 -8.53 50.38
N LEU A 998 19.79 -9.74 50.53
CA LEU A 998 20.89 -10.26 49.72
C LEU A 998 20.43 -10.84 48.37
N ALA A 999 19.12 -11.05 48.19
CA ALA A 999 18.53 -11.54 46.95
C ALA A 999 18.01 -10.40 46.05
N ILE A 1000 17.99 -10.67 44.75
CA ILE A 1000 17.36 -9.83 43.73
C ILE A 1000 15.99 -10.40 43.34
N THR A 1001 15.19 -9.59 42.64
CA THR A 1001 13.94 -10.02 42.00
C THR A 1001 14.07 -10.01 40.47
N SER A 1002 12.97 -10.29 39.77
CA SER A 1002 12.91 -10.16 38.31
C SER A 1002 13.14 -8.73 37.80
N ASP A 1003 13.01 -7.72 38.67
CA ASP A 1003 13.04 -6.31 38.27
C ASP A 1003 14.49 -5.79 38.21
N GLU A 1004 15.41 -6.41 38.95
CA GLU A 1004 16.86 -6.16 38.90
C GLU A 1004 17.62 -7.16 38.01
N ALA A 1005 17.13 -8.40 37.86
CA ALA A 1005 17.83 -9.50 37.17
C ALA A 1005 18.16 -9.26 35.68
N LEU A 1006 17.57 -8.24 35.05
CA LEU A 1006 17.83 -7.84 33.66
C LEU A 1006 19.02 -6.85 33.52
N SER A 1007 19.61 -6.41 34.64
CA SER A 1007 20.59 -5.32 34.71
C SER A 1007 21.84 -5.67 35.53
N LEU A 1008 22.14 -6.97 35.71
CA LEU A 1008 23.39 -7.43 36.34
C LEU A 1008 24.62 -7.00 35.52
N GLU A 1009 25.55 -6.25 36.12
CA GLU A 1009 26.74 -5.72 35.42
C GLU A 1009 27.71 -6.80 34.94
N GLU A 1010 27.79 -7.91 35.69
CA GLU A 1010 28.59 -9.10 35.39
C GLU A 1010 27.70 -10.36 35.41
N LEU A 1011 28.08 -11.38 34.63
CA LEU A 1011 27.40 -12.66 34.65
C LEU A 1011 27.87 -13.47 35.89
N PRO A 1012 26.95 -13.97 36.75
CA PRO A 1012 27.32 -14.85 37.85
C PRO A 1012 27.89 -16.18 37.33
N LYS A 1013 28.72 -16.87 38.09
CA LYS A 1013 29.15 -18.26 37.79
C LYS A 1013 28.15 -19.27 38.36
N ARG A 1014 27.51 -18.92 39.49
CA ARG A 1014 26.53 -19.73 40.23
C ARG A 1014 25.31 -18.88 40.58
N ALA A 1015 24.11 -19.39 40.31
CA ALA A 1015 22.87 -18.69 40.63
C ALA A 1015 21.83 -19.63 41.25
N VAL A 1016 21.25 -19.25 42.39
CA VAL A 1016 20.06 -19.91 42.95
C VAL A 1016 18.83 -19.13 42.51
N VAL A 1017 17.84 -19.81 41.95
CA VAL A 1017 16.53 -19.25 41.58
C VAL A 1017 15.47 -19.88 42.48
N PHE A 1018 14.80 -19.08 43.30
CA PHE A 1018 13.71 -19.54 44.17
C PHE A 1018 12.35 -19.16 43.58
N GLY A 1019 11.63 -20.15 43.08
CA GLY A 1019 10.31 -19.99 42.48
C GLY A 1019 9.98 -21.09 41.49
N GLY A 1020 8.69 -21.44 41.38
CA GLY A 1020 8.19 -22.42 40.40
C GLY A 1020 7.37 -21.80 39.26
N GLY A 1021 7.31 -20.47 39.16
CA GLY A 1021 6.56 -19.76 38.12
C GLY A 1021 7.34 -19.56 36.83
N TYR A 1022 6.66 -19.09 35.78
CA TYR A 1022 7.26 -18.83 34.46
C TYR A 1022 8.55 -18.00 34.54
N ILE A 1023 8.55 -16.90 35.31
CA ILE A 1023 9.74 -16.06 35.55
C ILE A 1023 10.95 -16.89 36.00
N ALA A 1024 10.75 -17.82 36.94
CA ALA A 1024 11.83 -18.61 37.53
C ALA A 1024 12.45 -19.55 36.48
N VAL A 1025 11.61 -20.25 35.73
CA VAL A 1025 12.04 -21.21 34.70
C VAL A 1025 12.70 -20.48 33.51
N GLU A 1026 12.19 -19.32 33.14
CA GLU A 1026 12.77 -18.46 32.09
C GLU A 1026 14.18 -17.98 32.49
N PHE A 1027 14.36 -17.38 33.67
CA PHE A 1027 15.69 -16.94 34.12
C PHE A 1027 16.67 -18.09 34.34
N ALA A 1028 16.21 -19.23 34.86
CA ALA A 1028 17.04 -20.43 34.98
C ALA A 1028 17.53 -20.93 33.61
N SER A 1029 16.65 -20.93 32.60
CA SER A 1029 17.00 -21.28 31.22
C SER A 1029 17.99 -20.29 30.58
N ILE A 1030 17.75 -18.98 30.77
CA ILE A 1030 18.60 -17.90 30.24
C ILE A 1030 20.02 -18.00 30.81
N TRP A 1031 20.16 -18.06 32.13
CA TRP A 1031 21.48 -18.13 32.76
C TRP A 1031 22.18 -19.45 32.44
N ARG A 1032 21.47 -20.58 32.42
CA ARG A 1032 22.09 -21.85 32.05
C ARG A 1032 22.62 -21.85 30.61
N GLY A 1033 21.86 -21.32 29.65
CA GLY A 1033 22.31 -21.17 28.26
C GLY A 1033 23.48 -20.19 28.05
N MET A 1034 23.83 -19.41 29.07
CA MET A 1034 25.02 -18.54 29.11
C MET A 1034 26.20 -19.14 29.90
N GLY A 1035 26.11 -20.41 30.30
CA GLY A 1035 27.19 -21.14 30.99
C GLY A 1035 27.18 -21.06 32.52
N VAL A 1036 26.12 -20.50 33.12
CA VAL A 1036 25.98 -20.41 34.59
C VAL A 1036 25.58 -21.78 35.18
N THR A 1037 26.10 -22.11 36.37
CA THR A 1037 25.56 -23.22 37.19
C THR A 1037 24.30 -22.72 37.90
N VAL A 1038 23.16 -23.36 37.66
CA VAL A 1038 21.85 -22.89 38.14
C VAL A 1038 21.16 -23.95 38.99
N ASP A 1039 20.79 -23.54 40.20
CA ASP A 1039 19.97 -24.31 41.14
C ASP A 1039 18.56 -23.70 41.23
N LEU A 1040 17.54 -24.43 40.81
CA LEU A 1040 16.14 -23.98 40.73
C LEU A 1040 15.31 -24.64 41.85
N CYS A 1041 15.06 -23.89 42.92
CA CYS A 1041 14.33 -24.35 44.11
C CYS A 1041 12.85 -23.96 44.04
N PHE A 1042 11.95 -24.93 44.28
CA PHE A 1042 10.51 -24.67 44.23
C PHE A 1042 9.68 -25.59 45.15
N ARG A 1043 8.71 -24.98 45.84
CA ARG A 1043 7.85 -25.60 46.88
C ARG A 1043 6.78 -26.59 46.36
N LYS A 1044 6.98 -27.20 45.19
CA LYS A 1044 6.09 -28.19 44.57
C LYS A 1044 6.90 -29.25 43.82
N GLU A 1045 6.24 -30.31 43.39
CA GLU A 1045 6.86 -31.47 42.76
C GLU A 1045 7.28 -31.21 41.31
N LEU A 1046 6.55 -30.35 40.61
CA LEU A 1046 6.87 -29.86 39.27
C LEU A 1046 6.76 -28.33 39.20
N PRO A 1047 7.57 -27.64 38.39
CA PRO A 1047 7.41 -26.22 38.10
C PRO A 1047 6.12 -25.95 37.30
N LEU A 1048 5.84 -24.68 37.00
CA LEU A 1048 4.70 -24.20 36.20
C LEU A 1048 3.33 -24.70 36.69
N ARG A 1049 3.04 -24.53 37.99
CA ARG A 1049 1.70 -24.80 38.55
C ARG A 1049 0.61 -24.02 37.78
N GLY A 1050 -0.46 -24.70 37.41
CA GLY A 1050 -1.59 -24.13 36.64
C GLY A 1050 -1.55 -24.44 35.14
N PHE A 1051 -0.56 -25.24 34.71
CA PHE A 1051 -0.48 -25.86 33.39
C PHE A 1051 -0.74 -27.37 33.57
N ASP A 1052 -1.06 -28.10 32.49
CA ASP A 1052 -1.30 -29.55 32.56
C ASP A 1052 -0.03 -30.32 33.01
N ASP A 1053 -0.20 -31.28 33.93
CA ASP A 1053 0.92 -31.98 34.60
C ASP A 1053 1.85 -32.74 33.64
N GLU A 1054 1.31 -33.29 32.55
CA GLU A 1054 2.11 -33.91 31.49
C GLU A 1054 3.09 -32.90 30.85
N MET A 1055 2.62 -31.70 30.51
CA MET A 1055 3.44 -30.64 29.95
C MET A 1055 4.45 -30.11 30.98
N ARG A 1056 4.07 -30.03 32.26
CA ARG A 1056 4.97 -29.66 33.37
C ARG A 1056 6.09 -30.67 33.56
N ALA A 1057 5.80 -31.97 33.42
CA ALA A 1057 6.78 -33.05 33.49
C ALA A 1057 7.70 -33.14 32.25
N VAL A 1058 7.24 -32.69 31.08
CA VAL A 1058 8.11 -32.50 29.90
C VAL A 1058 9.07 -31.34 30.12
N VAL A 1059 8.58 -30.18 30.60
CA VAL A 1059 9.44 -29.03 30.91
C VAL A 1059 10.48 -29.38 31.97
N ALA A 1060 10.11 -30.02 33.08
CA ALA A 1060 11.07 -30.42 34.12
C ALA A 1060 12.24 -31.25 33.57
N ARG A 1061 11.94 -32.34 32.84
CA ARG A 1061 12.97 -33.21 32.24
C ARG A 1061 13.86 -32.49 31.23
N ASN A 1062 13.30 -31.55 30.45
CA ASN A 1062 14.08 -30.78 29.48
C ASN A 1062 15.01 -29.73 30.16
N LEU A 1063 14.66 -29.22 31.36
CA LEU A 1063 15.54 -28.36 32.17
C LEU A 1063 16.71 -29.16 32.78
N GLU A 1064 16.41 -30.33 33.35
CA GLU A 1064 17.40 -31.27 33.89
C GLU A 1064 18.36 -31.76 32.79
N GLY A 1065 17.83 -32.10 31.61
CA GLY A 1065 18.60 -32.47 30.43
C GLY A 1065 19.53 -31.38 29.90
N ARG A 1066 19.33 -30.12 30.31
CA ARG A 1066 20.24 -28.99 30.03
C ARG A 1066 21.17 -28.65 31.21
N GLY A 1067 21.15 -29.45 32.28
CA GLY A 1067 22.01 -29.29 33.45
C GLY A 1067 21.60 -28.14 34.38
N ILE A 1068 20.29 -27.90 34.52
CA ILE A 1068 19.75 -27.10 35.63
C ILE A 1068 19.46 -28.07 36.78
N ASN A 1069 20.01 -27.80 37.96
CA ASN A 1069 19.74 -28.60 39.16
C ASN A 1069 18.32 -28.24 39.65
N LEU A 1070 17.37 -29.18 39.58
CA LEU A 1070 16.03 -28.98 40.13
C LEU A 1070 15.99 -29.41 41.60
N HIS A 1071 15.47 -28.52 42.45
CA HIS A 1071 15.24 -28.78 43.88
C HIS A 1071 13.73 -28.72 44.17
N PRO A 1072 12.97 -29.79 43.83
CA PRO A 1072 11.52 -29.87 43.99
C PRO A 1072 11.12 -30.14 45.45
N ARG A 1073 10.02 -29.52 45.87
CA ARG A 1073 9.54 -29.47 47.28
C ARG A 1073 10.53 -28.78 48.24
N THR A 1074 11.37 -27.89 47.74
CA THR A 1074 12.37 -27.14 48.53
C THR A 1074 11.98 -25.67 48.72
N SER A 1075 12.19 -25.16 49.94
CA SER A 1075 12.12 -23.75 50.33
C SER A 1075 13.50 -23.24 50.74
N LEU A 1076 13.69 -21.92 50.74
CA LEU A 1076 14.85 -21.28 51.35
C LEU A 1076 14.49 -20.78 52.75
N THR A 1077 15.40 -20.97 53.71
CA THR A 1077 15.19 -20.62 55.13
C THR A 1077 16.02 -19.43 55.58
N GLU A 1078 17.21 -19.24 55.02
CA GLU A 1078 18.18 -18.21 55.41
C GLU A 1078 19.16 -17.91 54.26
N LEU A 1079 19.53 -16.63 54.10
CA LEU A 1079 20.63 -16.19 53.22
C LEU A 1079 21.73 -15.54 54.06
N VAL A 1080 23.00 -15.97 53.87
CA VAL A 1080 24.16 -15.43 54.61
C VAL A 1080 25.22 -14.95 53.62
N LYS A 1081 25.72 -13.72 53.78
CA LYS A 1081 26.85 -13.23 52.97
C LYS A 1081 28.17 -13.81 53.50
N THR A 1082 29.00 -14.31 52.60
CA THR A 1082 30.33 -14.88 52.88
C THR A 1082 31.36 -14.36 51.89
N GLU A 1083 32.65 -14.57 52.17
CA GLU A 1083 33.73 -14.27 51.21
C GLU A 1083 33.57 -15.03 49.88
N GLY A 1084 33.04 -16.26 49.95
CA GLY A 1084 32.80 -17.13 48.80
C GLY A 1084 31.47 -16.91 48.07
N GLY A 1085 30.69 -15.87 48.40
CA GLY A 1085 29.39 -15.58 47.79
C GLY A 1085 28.24 -15.49 48.80
N ILE A 1086 27.00 -15.68 48.33
CA ILE A 1086 25.82 -15.84 49.17
C ILE A 1086 25.65 -17.33 49.47
N LYS A 1087 25.66 -17.68 50.75
CA LYS A 1087 25.33 -19.02 51.25
C LYS A 1087 23.82 -19.09 51.47
N VAL A 1088 23.18 -20.05 50.82
CA VAL A 1088 21.73 -20.27 50.81
C VAL A 1088 21.43 -21.54 51.60
N ARG A 1089 20.60 -21.45 52.63
CA ARG A 1089 20.15 -22.61 53.40
C ARG A 1089 18.75 -23.05 52.99
N THR A 1090 18.51 -24.35 52.83
CA THR A 1090 17.20 -24.91 52.48
C THR A 1090 16.38 -25.29 53.72
N ASP A 1091 15.11 -25.65 53.53
CA ASP A 1091 14.26 -26.27 54.57
C ASP A 1091 14.63 -27.74 54.85
N HIS A 1092 15.39 -28.38 53.95
CA HIS A 1092 15.97 -29.72 54.14
C HIS A 1092 17.37 -29.71 54.77
N GLY A 1093 17.89 -28.53 55.13
CA GLY A 1093 19.18 -28.34 55.80
C GLY A 1093 20.41 -28.31 54.88
N GLU A 1094 20.20 -28.28 53.57
CA GLU A 1094 21.28 -28.18 52.57
C GLU A 1094 21.83 -26.75 52.51
N GLU A 1095 23.08 -26.60 52.08
CA GLU A 1095 23.75 -25.30 51.98
C GLU A 1095 24.37 -25.10 50.58
N ILE A 1096 23.72 -24.30 49.75
CA ILE A 1096 24.12 -24.00 48.37
C ILE A 1096 24.85 -22.65 48.34
N THR A 1097 26.00 -22.54 47.68
CA THR A 1097 26.73 -21.26 47.58
C THR A 1097 26.62 -20.67 46.18
N ALA A 1098 25.98 -19.51 46.07
CA ALA A 1098 25.72 -18.81 44.82
C ALA A 1098 26.40 -17.43 44.79
N ASP A 1099 26.58 -16.87 43.59
CA ASP A 1099 27.04 -15.49 43.42
C ASP A 1099 25.84 -14.52 43.45
N VAL A 1100 24.68 -14.98 43.00
CA VAL A 1100 23.39 -14.28 43.03
C VAL A 1100 22.25 -15.21 43.46
N VAL A 1101 21.24 -14.65 44.14
CA VAL A 1101 19.99 -15.34 44.49
C VAL A 1101 18.81 -14.57 43.91
N LEU A 1102 17.97 -15.23 43.11
CA LEU A 1102 16.80 -14.65 42.47
C LEU A 1102 15.50 -15.13 43.12
N PHE A 1103 14.74 -14.23 43.74
CA PHE A 1103 13.39 -14.48 44.21
C PHE A 1103 12.37 -14.25 43.09
N ALA A 1104 11.91 -15.36 42.50
CA ALA A 1104 10.87 -15.42 41.47
C ALA A 1104 9.58 -16.06 42.03
N THR A 1105 9.27 -15.78 43.30
CA THR A 1105 8.21 -16.41 44.10
C THR A 1105 6.78 -15.95 43.80
N GLY A 1106 6.60 -14.88 43.01
CA GLY A 1106 5.31 -14.35 42.61
C GLY A 1106 5.33 -12.84 42.38
N ARG A 1107 4.23 -12.29 41.86
CA ARG A 1107 4.00 -10.84 41.79
C ARG A 1107 2.62 -10.47 42.33
N ALA A 1108 2.56 -9.43 43.15
CA ALA A 1108 1.33 -8.89 43.72
C ALA A 1108 0.80 -7.71 42.88
N PRO A 1109 -0.48 -7.69 42.46
CA PRO A 1109 -1.09 -6.55 41.78
C PRO A 1109 -1.10 -5.26 42.61
N ASN A 1110 -0.95 -4.12 41.94
CA ASN A 1110 -0.82 -2.80 42.55
C ASN A 1110 -2.19 -2.17 42.87
N THR A 1111 -3.00 -2.83 43.71
CA THR A 1111 -4.39 -2.41 43.98
C THR A 1111 -4.58 -1.55 45.23
N LYS A 1112 -3.66 -1.56 46.21
CA LYS A 1112 -3.85 -0.89 47.52
C LYS A 1112 -4.27 0.59 47.44
N ARG A 1113 -3.67 1.35 46.50
CA ARG A 1113 -3.90 2.80 46.35
C ARG A 1113 -5.21 3.17 45.65
N LEU A 1114 -5.97 2.19 45.15
CA LEU A 1114 -7.10 2.43 44.24
C LEU A 1114 -8.45 2.68 44.93
N ASN A 1115 -8.52 2.64 46.25
CA ASN A 1115 -9.74 2.90 47.04
C ASN A 1115 -10.89 1.90 46.76
N LEU A 1116 -10.57 0.65 46.41
CA LEU A 1116 -11.55 -0.36 45.96
C LEU A 1116 -12.41 -0.95 47.09
N GLU A 1117 -11.79 -1.23 48.24
CA GLU A 1117 -12.47 -1.90 49.37
C GLU A 1117 -13.58 -1.01 49.97
N SER A 1118 -13.35 0.30 50.01
CA SER A 1118 -14.28 1.34 50.49
C SER A 1118 -15.47 1.62 49.56
N ILE A 1119 -15.40 1.20 48.29
CA ILE A 1119 -16.52 1.27 47.33
C ILE A 1119 -17.17 -0.10 47.08
N GLY A 1120 -16.90 -1.10 47.93
CA GLY A 1120 -17.51 -2.42 47.84
C GLY A 1120 -16.98 -3.33 46.73
N VAL A 1121 -15.82 -3.03 46.14
CA VAL A 1121 -15.21 -3.87 45.12
C VAL A 1121 -14.46 -5.03 45.77
N GLU A 1122 -15.09 -6.21 45.78
CA GLU A 1122 -14.46 -7.45 46.25
C GLU A 1122 -13.26 -7.85 45.37
N LEU A 1123 -12.15 -8.18 46.02
CA LEU A 1123 -10.95 -8.70 45.38
C LEU A 1123 -10.84 -10.21 45.61
N ASP A 1124 -10.54 -10.97 44.55
CA ASP A 1124 -10.29 -12.41 44.68
C ASP A 1124 -8.98 -12.71 45.47
N ARG A 1125 -8.75 -13.99 45.77
CA ARG A 1125 -7.55 -14.46 46.48
C ARG A 1125 -6.34 -14.78 45.58
N ALA A 1126 -6.42 -14.62 44.26
CA ALA A 1126 -5.49 -15.22 43.30
C ALA A 1126 -5.00 -14.29 42.18
N THR A 1127 -5.88 -13.48 41.59
CA THR A 1127 -5.62 -12.57 40.46
C THR A 1127 -5.72 -11.08 40.81
N ARG A 1128 -6.50 -10.73 41.85
CA ARG A 1128 -6.90 -9.37 42.25
C ARG A 1128 -7.35 -8.46 41.09
N ALA A 1129 -8.04 -9.03 40.09
CA ALA A 1129 -8.71 -8.28 39.03
C ALA A 1129 -10.22 -8.16 39.32
N VAL A 1130 -10.83 -7.02 38.98
CA VAL A 1130 -12.24 -6.74 39.28
C VAL A 1130 -13.15 -7.43 38.26
N LYS A 1131 -14.03 -8.30 38.73
CA LYS A 1131 -15.07 -8.93 37.90
C LYS A 1131 -16.11 -7.88 37.49
N LYS A 1132 -16.38 -7.75 36.18
CA LYS A 1132 -17.31 -6.79 35.57
C LYS A 1132 -18.77 -6.99 36.04
N THR A 1133 -19.11 -6.49 37.24
CA THR A 1133 -20.36 -6.85 37.92
C THR A 1133 -21.07 -5.71 38.65
N VAL A 1134 -20.43 -4.56 38.89
CA VAL A 1134 -20.91 -3.61 39.91
C VAL A 1134 -22.06 -2.70 39.42
N PHE A 1135 -22.07 -2.26 38.15
CA PHE A 1135 -23.00 -1.22 37.66
C PHE A 1135 -23.70 -1.52 36.32
N GLY A 1136 -23.82 -2.80 35.92
CA GLY A 1136 -24.36 -3.13 34.59
C GLY A 1136 -25.19 -4.42 34.46
N GLY A 1137 -25.44 -5.15 35.55
CA GLY A 1137 -26.29 -6.36 35.57
C GLY A 1137 -25.84 -7.55 34.71
N GLN A 1138 -24.79 -7.41 33.89
CA GLN A 1138 -24.38 -8.34 32.83
C GLN A 1138 -22.91 -8.76 33.02
N PRO A 1139 -22.62 -9.89 33.69
CA PRO A 1139 -21.26 -10.31 33.97
C PRO A 1139 -20.56 -10.84 32.71
N THR A 1140 -19.71 -10.03 32.08
CA THR A 1140 -18.84 -10.46 30.97
C THR A 1140 -17.41 -10.65 31.45
N ALA A 1141 -16.87 -11.86 31.33
CA ALA A 1141 -15.45 -12.13 31.54
C ALA A 1141 -14.62 -11.81 30.26
N PRO A 1142 -13.33 -11.47 30.38
CA PRO A 1142 -12.43 -11.43 29.23
C PRO A 1142 -12.21 -12.85 28.66
N ASP A 1143 -12.49 -13.05 27.36
CA ASP A 1143 -12.23 -14.32 26.65
C ASP A 1143 -10.73 -14.46 26.34
N TYR A 1144 -10.02 -15.23 27.17
CA TYR A 1144 -8.66 -15.68 26.89
C TYR A 1144 -8.60 -17.02 26.12
N GLY A 1145 -9.74 -17.66 25.85
CA GLY A 1145 -9.82 -19.02 25.30
C GLY A 1145 -9.24 -19.19 23.90
N HIS A 1146 -8.83 -18.10 23.24
CA HIS A 1146 -8.25 -18.11 21.90
C HIS A 1146 -7.00 -17.23 21.80
N ILE A 1147 -6.40 -16.86 22.94
CA ILE A 1147 -5.19 -16.03 23.00
C ILE A 1147 -4.00 -16.93 23.36
N PRO A 1148 -3.01 -17.11 22.47
CA PRO A 1148 -1.89 -18.01 22.73
C PRO A 1148 -0.94 -17.43 23.78
N CYS A 1149 -0.57 -18.26 24.75
CA CYS A 1149 0.37 -17.96 25.82
C CYS A 1149 1.69 -18.73 25.61
N ALA A 1150 2.81 -18.16 26.07
CA ALA A 1150 4.12 -18.81 25.98
C ALA A 1150 5.00 -18.52 27.20
N VAL A 1151 5.76 -19.53 27.63
CA VAL A 1151 6.82 -19.46 28.64
C VAL A 1151 8.14 -19.63 27.90
N PHE A 1152 9.01 -18.62 27.96
CA PHE A 1152 10.28 -18.59 27.22
C PHE A 1152 11.41 -19.30 27.97
N CYS A 1153 11.11 -20.50 28.48
CA CYS A 1153 12.12 -21.49 28.81
C CYS A 1153 12.75 -22.06 27.53
N ILE A 1154 13.79 -22.88 27.62
CA ILE A 1154 14.43 -23.47 26.44
C ILE A 1154 14.49 -25.00 26.63
N PRO A 1155 13.79 -25.81 25.81
CA PRO A 1155 12.82 -25.41 24.79
C PRO A 1155 11.57 -24.74 25.40
N PRO A 1156 10.91 -23.83 24.67
CA PRO A 1156 9.74 -23.11 25.19
C PRO A 1156 8.51 -24.01 25.34
N LEU A 1157 7.58 -23.57 26.19
CA LEU A 1157 6.23 -24.13 26.33
C LEU A 1157 5.21 -23.09 25.86
N SER A 1158 4.26 -23.48 25.01
CA SER A 1158 3.15 -22.62 24.57
C SER A 1158 1.82 -23.37 24.60
N LEU A 1159 0.71 -22.63 24.71
CA LEU A 1159 -0.65 -23.17 24.77
C LEU A 1159 -1.71 -22.16 24.30
N VAL A 1160 -2.88 -22.65 23.91
CA VAL A 1160 -4.11 -21.87 23.65
C VAL A 1160 -5.34 -22.74 23.89
N GLY A 1161 -6.48 -22.13 24.23
CA GLY A 1161 -7.71 -22.87 24.58
C GLY A 1161 -7.74 -23.35 26.02
N LEU A 1162 -8.59 -24.35 26.28
CA LEU A 1162 -8.82 -24.90 27.61
C LEU A 1162 -7.69 -25.87 28.02
N SER A 1163 -7.35 -25.89 29.31
CA SER A 1163 -6.61 -27.02 29.90
C SER A 1163 -7.50 -28.28 29.98
N GLU A 1164 -6.92 -29.45 30.21
CA GLU A 1164 -7.70 -30.69 30.40
C GLU A 1164 -8.72 -30.55 31.54
N GLU A 1165 -8.28 -29.96 32.67
CA GLU A 1165 -9.13 -29.63 33.83
C GLU A 1165 -10.30 -28.70 33.44
N GLN A 1166 -10.01 -27.60 32.73
CA GLN A 1166 -11.03 -26.62 32.32
C GLN A 1166 -12.00 -27.15 31.26
N ALA A 1167 -11.58 -28.11 30.42
CA ALA A 1167 -12.48 -28.79 29.50
C ALA A 1167 -13.43 -29.72 30.26
N LEU A 1168 -12.92 -30.50 31.23
CA LEU A 1168 -13.73 -31.38 32.08
C LEU A 1168 -14.69 -30.63 33.03
N GLU A 1169 -14.45 -29.34 33.29
CA GLU A 1169 -15.38 -28.44 34.00
C GLU A 1169 -16.45 -27.79 33.11
N LYS A 1170 -16.22 -27.67 31.79
CA LYS A 1170 -17.05 -26.86 30.87
C LYS A 1170 -17.77 -27.65 29.78
N ALA A 1171 -17.31 -28.85 29.45
CA ALA A 1171 -17.94 -29.70 28.46
C ALA A 1171 -19.23 -30.34 29.03
N ASN A 1172 -20.28 -30.41 28.21
CA ASN A 1172 -21.50 -31.15 28.53
C ASN A 1172 -21.41 -32.65 28.19
N GLY A 1173 -20.34 -33.06 27.51
CA GLY A 1173 -20.06 -34.43 27.09
C GLY A 1173 -18.64 -34.87 27.44
N ASP A 1174 -18.21 -35.99 26.87
CA ASP A 1174 -16.87 -36.54 27.11
C ASP A 1174 -15.76 -35.72 26.42
N VAL A 1175 -14.56 -35.78 27.00
CA VAL A 1175 -13.36 -35.11 26.49
C VAL A 1175 -12.35 -36.16 26.07
N LEU A 1176 -11.79 -35.99 24.86
CA LEU A 1176 -10.70 -36.80 24.33
C LEU A 1176 -9.39 -36.04 24.46
N VAL A 1177 -8.39 -36.67 25.09
CA VAL A 1177 -7.03 -36.13 25.18
C VAL A 1177 -6.12 -36.89 24.23
N PHE A 1178 -5.42 -36.15 23.36
CA PHE A 1178 -4.45 -36.69 22.41
C PHE A 1178 -3.08 -36.05 22.67
N THR A 1179 -2.09 -36.85 23.07
CA THR A 1179 -0.70 -36.39 23.21
C THR A 1179 0.18 -37.13 22.21
N SER A 1180 1.02 -36.39 21.49
CA SER A 1180 2.08 -36.90 20.63
C SER A 1180 3.45 -36.44 21.13
N THR A 1181 4.46 -37.30 20.97
CA THR A 1181 5.84 -37.05 21.40
C THR A 1181 6.79 -37.47 20.29
N PHE A 1182 7.57 -36.53 19.77
CA PHE A 1182 8.54 -36.78 18.69
C PHE A 1182 9.94 -36.28 19.05
N ASN A 1183 10.94 -36.78 18.34
CA ASN A 1183 12.30 -36.25 18.41
C ASN A 1183 12.49 -35.30 17.23
N PRO A 1184 12.72 -33.99 17.45
CA PRO A 1184 13.10 -33.11 16.35
C PRO A 1184 14.31 -33.70 15.62
N MET A 1185 14.31 -33.64 14.28
CA MET A 1185 15.51 -34.00 13.50
C MET A 1185 16.74 -33.21 13.99
N LYS A 1186 16.51 -31.96 14.42
CA LYS A 1186 17.52 -31.09 15.04
C LYS A 1186 18.23 -31.74 16.25
N ASN A 1187 17.47 -32.42 17.10
CA ASN A 1187 17.98 -33.08 18.30
C ASN A 1187 18.56 -34.48 17.99
N SER A 1188 18.02 -35.14 16.95
CA SER A 1188 18.45 -36.47 16.52
C SER A 1188 19.89 -36.49 16.03
N ILE A 1189 20.30 -35.47 15.25
CA ILE A 1189 21.67 -35.34 14.74
C ILE A 1189 22.62 -34.83 15.83
N SER A 1190 22.18 -33.91 16.71
CA SER A 1190 23.03 -33.42 17.81
C SER A 1190 23.16 -34.36 19.01
N GLY A 1191 22.51 -35.53 18.99
CA GLY A 1191 22.53 -36.52 20.08
C GLY A 1191 21.69 -36.14 21.30
N ARG A 1192 20.94 -35.04 21.25
CA ARG A 1192 20.08 -34.58 22.36
C ARG A 1192 18.91 -35.53 22.58
N GLN A 1193 18.63 -35.80 23.85
CA GLN A 1193 17.51 -36.64 24.29
C GLN A 1193 16.22 -35.84 24.54
N GLU A 1194 16.29 -34.50 24.51
CA GLU A 1194 15.15 -33.58 24.61
C GLU A 1194 14.07 -33.93 23.56
N LYS A 1195 12.84 -34.19 24.02
CA LYS A 1195 11.69 -34.46 23.13
C LYS A 1195 10.81 -33.23 22.97
N THR A 1196 10.17 -33.14 21.81
CA THR A 1196 9.04 -32.22 21.60
C THR A 1196 7.74 -32.97 21.87
N VAL A 1197 6.83 -32.32 22.57
CA VAL A 1197 5.52 -32.88 22.94
C VAL A 1197 4.43 -31.90 22.54
N MET A 1198 3.39 -32.42 21.91
CA MET A 1198 2.19 -31.67 21.55
C MET A 1198 0.96 -32.41 22.07
N LYS A 1199 0.06 -31.66 22.71
CA LYS A 1199 -1.17 -32.15 23.33
C LYS A 1199 -2.36 -31.37 22.77
N LEU A 1200 -3.42 -32.10 22.38
CA LEU A 1200 -4.73 -31.55 22.05
C LEU A 1200 -5.78 -32.06 23.03
N VAL A 1201 -6.70 -31.17 23.40
CA VAL A 1201 -7.90 -31.43 24.21
C VAL A 1201 -9.09 -31.22 23.28
N VAL A 1202 -9.94 -32.23 23.12
CA VAL A 1202 -10.94 -32.31 22.06
C VAL A 1202 -12.31 -32.70 22.64
N ASP A 1203 -13.37 -32.07 22.15
CA ASP A 1203 -14.75 -32.41 22.45
C ASP A 1203 -15.17 -33.70 21.73
N ALA A 1204 -15.63 -34.71 22.46
CA ALA A 1204 -15.87 -36.05 21.89
C ALA A 1204 -17.12 -36.12 20.97
N GLU A 1205 -18.06 -35.20 21.10
CA GLU A 1205 -19.31 -35.19 20.31
C GLU A 1205 -19.16 -34.40 19.01
N THR A 1206 -18.45 -33.27 19.05
CA THR A 1206 -18.32 -32.34 17.92
C THR A 1206 -16.97 -32.42 17.19
N ASP A 1207 -16.05 -33.27 17.66
CA ASP A 1207 -14.64 -33.42 17.23
C ASP A 1207 -13.81 -32.12 17.32
N LYS A 1208 -14.34 -31.05 17.92
CA LYS A 1208 -13.69 -29.74 17.99
C LYS A 1208 -12.53 -29.73 18.96
N VAL A 1209 -11.40 -29.17 18.54
CA VAL A 1209 -10.28 -28.92 19.44
C VAL A 1209 -10.65 -27.77 20.39
N LEU A 1210 -10.74 -28.08 21.69
CA LEU A 1210 -11.04 -27.14 22.76
C LEU A 1210 -9.77 -26.48 23.34
N GLY A 1211 -8.62 -27.16 23.21
CA GLY A 1211 -7.34 -26.70 23.73
C GLY A 1211 -6.15 -27.37 23.08
N ALA A 1212 -5.02 -26.68 23.09
CA ALA A 1212 -3.74 -27.17 22.57
C ALA A 1212 -2.58 -26.70 23.46
N SER A 1213 -1.56 -27.53 23.58
CA SER A 1213 -0.30 -27.23 24.27
C SER A 1213 0.88 -27.87 23.55
N MET A 1214 2.02 -27.20 23.52
CA MET A 1214 3.23 -27.70 22.86
C MET A 1214 4.48 -27.26 23.61
N CYS A 1215 5.41 -28.18 23.86
CA CYS A 1215 6.74 -27.89 24.38
C CYS A 1215 7.79 -28.43 23.41
N GLY A 1216 8.62 -27.54 22.86
CA GLY A 1216 9.59 -27.84 21.82
C GLY A 1216 10.12 -26.57 21.13
N PRO A 1217 11.05 -26.68 20.17
CA PRO A 1217 11.46 -25.57 19.32
C PRO A 1217 10.25 -24.90 18.65
N ASP A 1218 10.29 -23.57 18.51
CA ASP A 1218 9.34 -22.74 17.74
C ASP A 1218 7.85 -22.88 18.14
N ALA A 1219 7.56 -23.52 19.29
CA ALA A 1219 6.22 -23.70 19.83
C ALA A 1219 5.43 -22.38 20.03
N PRO A 1220 6.01 -21.25 20.48
CA PRO A 1220 5.29 -19.97 20.59
C PRO A 1220 4.79 -19.40 19.26
N GLU A 1221 5.52 -19.66 18.19
CA GLU A 1221 5.22 -19.24 16.81
C GLU A 1221 4.18 -20.18 16.18
N ILE A 1222 4.35 -21.50 16.34
CA ILE A 1222 3.38 -22.52 15.88
C ILE A 1222 2.02 -22.33 16.55
N MET A 1223 2.00 -22.03 17.86
CA MET A 1223 0.76 -21.86 18.62
C MET A 1223 -0.08 -20.64 18.17
N GLN A 1224 0.50 -19.67 17.44
CA GLN A 1224 -0.27 -18.57 16.82
C GLN A 1224 -1.21 -19.10 15.72
N GLY A 1225 -0.75 -20.02 14.88
CA GLY A 1225 -1.58 -20.64 13.85
C GLY A 1225 -2.65 -21.55 14.45
N ILE A 1226 -2.28 -22.30 15.49
CA ILE A 1226 -3.21 -23.16 16.25
C ILE A 1226 -4.31 -22.31 16.93
N ALA A 1227 -3.98 -21.12 17.46
CA ALA A 1227 -4.96 -20.20 18.04
C ALA A 1227 -6.04 -19.76 17.03
N ILE A 1228 -5.65 -19.49 15.78
CA ILE A 1228 -6.58 -19.17 14.69
C ILE A 1228 -7.45 -20.40 14.39
N ALA A 1229 -6.85 -21.59 14.26
CA ALA A 1229 -7.59 -22.83 14.01
C ALA A 1229 -8.65 -23.12 15.08
N LEU A 1230 -8.32 -22.98 16.37
CA LEU A 1230 -9.29 -23.12 17.45
C LEU A 1230 -10.37 -22.03 17.41
N LYS A 1231 -10.03 -20.77 17.09
CA LYS A 1231 -11.03 -19.69 16.94
C LYS A 1231 -12.00 -19.94 15.78
N CYS A 1232 -11.53 -20.60 14.72
CA CYS A 1232 -12.37 -21.09 13.62
C CYS A 1232 -13.15 -22.37 13.95
N GLY A 1233 -12.96 -22.97 15.14
CA GLY A 1233 -13.63 -24.19 15.56
C GLY A 1233 -13.12 -25.46 14.86
N ALA A 1234 -11.83 -25.50 14.52
CA ALA A 1234 -11.21 -26.63 13.82
C ALA A 1234 -11.33 -27.95 14.60
N THR A 1235 -11.48 -29.03 13.83
CA THR A 1235 -11.73 -30.40 14.34
C THR A 1235 -10.44 -31.24 14.37
N LYS A 1236 -10.39 -32.28 15.21
CA LYS A 1236 -9.24 -33.20 15.29
C LYS A 1236 -9.01 -33.91 13.96
N ALA A 1237 -10.07 -34.27 13.23
CA ALA A 1237 -9.98 -34.80 11.87
C ALA A 1237 -9.29 -33.81 10.91
N GLN A 1238 -9.54 -32.50 11.02
CA GLN A 1238 -8.83 -31.49 10.23
C GLN A 1238 -7.35 -31.40 10.61
N PHE A 1239 -7.02 -31.44 11.90
CA PHE A 1239 -5.62 -31.54 12.35
C PHE A 1239 -4.93 -32.81 11.81
N ASP A 1240 -5.59 -33.97 11.82
CA ASP A 1240 -5.02 -35.24 11.30
C ASP A 1240 -4.91 -35.28 9.77
N SER A 1241 -5.70 -34.47 9.06
CA SER A 1241 -5.58 -34.31 7.60
C SER A 1241 -4.48 -33.32 7.18
N THR A 1242 -3.95 -32.53 8.11
CA THR A 1242 -3.00 -31.42 7.83
C THR A 1242 -1.67 -31.51 8.59
N THR A 1243 -1.60 -32.30 9.66
CA THR A 1243 -0.39 -32.45 10.50
C THR A 1243 0.00 -33.93 10.63
N LEU A 1244 1.29 -34.21 10.38
CA LEU A 1244 1.78 -35.56 10.07
C LEU A 1244 1.92 -36.50 11.29
N GLU A 1245 1.87 -35.99 12.52
CA GLU A 1245 2.31 -36.75 13.73
C GLU A 1245 1.30 -36.82 14.90
N VAL A 1246 0.04 -36.38 14.76
CA VAL A 1246 -0.95 -36.39 15.88
C VAL A 1246 -1.78 -37.69 15.98
N ARG A 1247 -1.14 -38.83 15.63
CA ARG A 1247 -1.76 -40.18 15.66
C ARG A 1247 -1.31 -41.01 16.86
N LEU A 1248 -1.95 -40.81 18.01
CA LEU A 1248 -2.00 -41.77 19.12
C LEU A 1248 -3.44 -41.90 19.66
N ALA A 1249 -3.73 -43.00 20.34
CA ALA A 1249 -5.09 -43.32 20.79
C ALA A 1249 -5.61 -42.32 21.85
N PRO A 1250 -6.90 -41.96 21.81
CA PRO A 1250 -7.48 -41.00 22.75
C PRO A 1250 -7.51 -41.55 24.17
N LYS A 1251 -7.06 -40.76 25.14
CA LYS A 1251 -7.36 -40.97 26.55
C LYS A 1251 -8.69 -40.28 26.87
N VAL A 1252 -9.75 -41.06 27.05
CA VAL A 1252 -11.09 -40.55 27.41
C VAL A 1252 -11.17 -40.35 28.92
N THR A 1253 -11.51 -39.14 29.37
CA THR A 1253 -11.37 -38.75 30.79
C THR A 1253 -12.67 -38.53 31.57
N ARG A 1254 -13.84 -38.76 30.94
CA ARG A 1254 -15.13 -39.07 31.59
C ARG A 1254 -15.92 -40.08 30.72
N HIS A 1255 -16.98 -40.66 31.31
CA HIS A 1255 -17.98 -41.66 30.84
C HIS A 1255 -17.70 -42.73 29.74
N GLY A 1256 -16.72 -42.61 28.86
CA GLY A 1256 -16.47 -43.52 27.73
C GLY A 1256 -15.89 -44.91 28.02
N LEU A 1257 -15.82 -45.39 29.27
CA LEU A 1257 -15.16 -46.67 29.59
C LEU A 1257 -15.95 -47.93 29.14
N PHE A 1258 -17.15 -47.77 28.56
CA PHE A 1258 -18.03 -48.88 28.15
C PHE A 1258 -18.32 -48.95 26.63
N SER A 1259 -18.07 -47.89 25.86
CA SER A 1259 -18.44 -47.84 24.42
C SER A 1259 -17.32 -48.33 23.48
N LEU A 1260 -16.07 -48.03 23.79
CA LEU A 1260 -14.92 -48.31 22.91
C LEU A 1260 -14.59 -49.80 22.70
N LEU A 1261 -15.19 -50.71 23.48
CA LEU A 1261 -14.94 -52.16 23.37
C LEU A 1261 -15.70 -52.87 22.23
N PHE A 1262 -16.69 -52.22 21.61
CA PHE A 1262 -17.53 -52.84 20.57
C PHE A 1262 -17.27 -52.35 19.13
N GLY A 1263 -16.47 -51.30 18.94
CA GLY A 1263 -16.22 -50.71 17.61
C GLY A 1263 -15.21 -51.44 16.72
N ALA A 1264 -14.53 -52.48 17.23
CA ALA A 1264 -13.40 -53.13 16.55
C ALA A 1264 -13.76 -54.48 15.88
N LEU A 1265 -15.05 -54.80 15.75
CA LEU A 1265 -15.54 -56.07 15.19
C LEU A 1265 -16.76 -55.85 14.27
N ASN A 1266 -16.55 -55.24 13.11
CA ASN A 1266 -17.32 -55.38 11.87
C ASN A 1266 -16.49 -54.84 10.68
#